data_AF-A0A2W7JIV9-F1
#
_entry.id   AF-A0A2W7JIV9-F1
#
_cell.length_a   1.000
_cell.length_b   1.000
_cell.length_c   1.000
_cell.angle_alpha   90.00
_cell.angle_beta   90.00
_cell.angle_gamma   90.00
#
_symmetry.space_group_name_H-M   'P 1'
#
loop_
_entity.id
_entity.type
_entity.pdbx_description
1 polymer ?
#
loop_
_entity_poly.entity_id
_entity_poly.type
_entity_poly.pdbx_seq_one_letter_code
_entity_poly.pdbx_strand_id
1 'polypeptide(L)'
;MNELLHHVAAPHPAPSLRMRDELKAALDIALPQTPGQLGAHLIKEKWGQDIDPQTTLMVTLDYHYKGHPEENGFQQGQVANSRSLLQALLSNYQTVGDGRFAETAFGLYTPPDVGPTVRIVEHVDEFADYGSGNHDTYEGIYRQTTPQTYGPASQLKLRPADFKKWVWELDFKHVYETYLEKVWPSDEVLTASGPYALRTSVKAAFVMTAWLQFKERCLSKKGLELAMEAAGLPPGQAWETLTIEQLQAATRTPLSIRAGRLKLYRYTATDIWAFRDTASTRVLLYIPGNSSPLHEFTDATQLHQWGVAQGKLSETKQALAAHFAEDDREDGTFHAGVLTALDGMAQYPAMHRLTNNAGFFNNDGYWDPADYIGYDNPPSATDPFAQLVLTMKQAAHASIESIRTDAQVNRDNLSAVVEPVVQWINRFGPLALFVPGGEGILALAGLIDAGYGLDQAVNGETPRERSEGVSRTVFGLLNALPIGAQAALKDEAAVESVRPSSQIAVAPTPEPPVSVLSSRVELIRGIGPTVASFSDEVLAQIGKVSVIDDDMLRLMQTGRPPTPLLTDTISRFKIDQDLGAAGTPEQFNRRYAALQQSEHEWVRLFQQQYPALPKGAIEQMLDRYGVDIQQAPDVTEVRQVFTRLDSKARQYQQHVRLNRAYEGLYLRSVASPDSDILALHSLQNLPGWPRNLRIDVLDQSVAGRVLDRIGAQDATEVRRLVRVGQHYLHQASPTDFYTALLGVLTDDDRSALLLTSPGSVDELRLAISDQALPRSQVILGLRRMDGGLPFDAHGLSGGGFPGTPQAEALTHQMMRLQLKEVYPDFTDAQADAVLQREGVNAQAHIEWLKQQLQQLDIDLTAWVDQVADDIHDMAIDFLAPNDPEAAGLSAAQIEAYNIQLVQTEMQQERAIRNELAEELVSIWQRRRAPQDPLLPADQIRGVRLDLDFENYHRLPTLNVRFNNILELSMRGFHLTEEESLNGFLECFPNLEALNLENVDLSHFNHGGLAECALPPSINQMTRLSSLNLRSTNLTFNERAASQLTGLTHLQTLDLSNNPLGVPPLVLGMNDLRCLNLSNTGITGCPVGIMEQPYLTSLDLRNNQITRVPPAVLNQAISRDRVLLQGNPLTDEDTLLRIVDHRRRTGINLWLSDPGVNYGNVIEWLREGDGELQATRRLIWQRLAARPLGARFLRVMDGLSLTADFRVDYLPLQARVWRLLGEADASQALWERLVQDIESAEVDPENPFALFTALEDRARFYRNWEAMGRPFPIGTQ
;
A
#
# COMPACT_ATOMS: atom_id res chain seq x y z
N MET A 1 -0.86 6.57 73.47
CA MET A 1 -2.30 6.77 73.73
C MET A 1 -3.04 6.73 72.40
N ASN A 2 -3.67 5.64 71.98
CA ASN A 2 -3.47 4.21 72.24
C ASN A 2 -4.48 3.47 71.36
N GLU A 3 -4.05 2.32 70.84
CA GLU A 3 -4.87 1.16 70.45
C GLU A 3 -5.82 1.30 69.24
N LEU A 4 -5.37 0.77 68.10
CA LEU A 4 -5.95 -0.44 67.44
C LEU A 4 -5.43 -0.57 65.99
N LEU A 5 -4.15 -0.92 65.86
CA LEU A 5 -3.59 -1.58 64.67
C LEU A 5 -3.45 -3.06 65.01
N HIS A 6 -4.41 -3.88 64.56
CA HIS A 6 -4.25 -5.31 64.22
C HIS A 6 -5.62 -5.92 63.90
N HIS A 7 -6.08 -5.77 62.66
CA HIS A 7 -6.84 -6.84 62.02
C HIS A 7 -6.01 -7.39 60.88
N VAL A 8 -5.34 -8.50 61.19
CA VAL A 8 -4.75 -9.43 60.23
C VAL A 8 -5.85 -9.81 59.23
N ALA A 9 -5.63 -9.48 57.96
CA ALA A 9 -6.40 -10.03 56.86
C ALA A 9 -6.25 -11.56 56.92
N ALA A 10 -7.37 -12.25 57.14
CA ALA A 10 -7.42 -13.71 57.13
C ALA A 10 -6.93 -14.22 55.76
N PRO A 11 -6.12 -15.29 55.71
CA PRO A 11 -5.66 -15.85 54.45
C PRO A 11 -6.85 -16.44 53.68
N HIS A 12 -6.88 -16.17 52.38
CA HIS A 12 -7.86 -16.71 51.43
C HIS A 12 -8.01 -18.23 51.58
N PRO A 13 -9.23 -18.79 51.67
CA PRO A 13 -9.40 -20.24 51.74
C PRO A 13 -9.13 -20.85 50.36
N ALA A 14 -8.00 -21.53 50.24
CA ALA A 14 -7.67 -22.41 49.12
C ALA A 14 -8.54 -23.69 49.16
N PRO A 15 -8.86 -24.30 48.01
CA PRO A 15 -9.38 -25.67 47.97
C PRO A 15 -8.41 -26.62 48.69
N SER A 16 -8.84 -27.84 49.01
CA SER A 16 -7.91 -28.86 49.52
C SER A 16 -6.70 -28.91 48.58
N LEU A 17 -5.48 -28.70 49.11
CA LEU A 17 -4.22 -28.67 48.33
C LEU A 17 -4.18 -29.79 47.28
N ARG A 18 -4.69 -30.96 47.68
CA ARG A 18 -4.87 -32.15 46.86
C ARG A 18 -5.62 -31.94 45.55
N MET A 19 -6.75 -31.24 45.53
CA MET A 19 -7.53 -31.00 44.31
C MET A 19 -6.79 -30.08 43.33
N ARG A 20 -6.07 -29.08 43.83
CA ARG A 20 -5.21 -28.21 43.00
C ARG A 20 -4.04 -28.98 42.41
N ASP A 21 -3.36 -29.78 43.23
CA ASP A 21 -2.21 -30.59 42.78
C ASP A 21 -2.63 -31.67 41.77
N GLU A 22 -3.82 -32.27 41.92
CA GLU A 22 -4.40 -33.24 40.98
C GLU A 22 -4.79 -32.57 39.64
N LEU A 23 -5.44 -31.39 39.66
CA LEU A 23 -5.78 -30.63 38.43
C LEU A 23 -4.52 -30.15 37.70
N LYS A 24 -3.52 -29.69 38.44
CA LYS A 24 -2.20 -29.32 37.92
C LYS A 24 -1.56 -30.46 37.15
N ALA A 25 -1.37 -31.59 37.82
CA ALA A 25 -0.66 -32.73 37.23
C ALA A 25 -1.39 -33.25 35.98
N ALA A 26 -2.72 -33.13 35.97
CA ALA A 26 -3.55 -33.48 34.84
C ALA A 26 -3.40 -32.49 33.66
N LEU A 27 -3.26 -31.18 33.93
CA LEU A 27 -3.02 -30.13 32.91
C LEU A 27 -1.64 -30.22 32.27
N ASP A 28 -0.58 -30.45 33.07
CA ASP A 28 0.81 -30.58 32.59
C ASP A 28 0.99 -31.75 31.60
N ILE A 29 0.13 -32.77 31.68
CA ILE A 29 0.13 -33.94 30.80
C ILE A 29 -0.80 -33.75 29.58
N ALA A 30 -1.87 -32.96 29.73
CA ALA A 30 -2.95 -32.88 28.74
C ALA A 30 -2.79 -31.77 27.70
N LEU A 31 -2.02 -30.71 27.98
CA LEU A 31 -1.79 -29.62 27.04
C LEU A 31 -0.63 -29.94 26.07
N PRO A 32 -0.85 -29.89 24.75
CA PRO A 32 0.24 -29.99 23.78
C PRO A 32 1.15 -28.78 23.86
N GLN A 33 2.41 -28.97 23.50
CA GLN A 33 3.37 -27.90 23.30
C GLN A 33 2.90 -26.98 22.17
N THR A 34 3.07 -25.67 22.36
CA THR A 34 2.88 -24.70 21.28
C THR A 34 3.96 -24.89 20.20
N PRO A 35 3.77 -24.36 18.98
CA PRO A 35 4.83 -24.35 17.96
C PRO A 35 6.12 -23.75 18.51
N GLY A 36 6.02 -22.61 19.23
CA GLY A 36 7.17 -22.00 19.91
C GLY A 36 7.86 -22.90 20.93
N GLN A 37 7.11 -23.66 21.74
CA GLN A 37 7.67 -24.57 22.74
C GLN A 37 8.36 -25.78 22.11
N LEU A 38 7.73 -26.42 21.12
CA LEU A 38 8.32 -27.54 20.40
C LEU A 38 9.55 -27.08 19.61
N GLY A 39 9.45 -25.94 18.92
CA GLY A 39 10.57 -25.34 18.20
C GLY A 39 11.75 -25.02 19.10
N ALA A 40 11.51 -24.41 20.26
CA ALA A 40 12.55 -24.15 21.25
C ALA A 40 13.18 -25.44 21.80
N HIS A 41 12.37 -26.48 22.01
CA HIS A 41 12.86 -27.80 22.41
C HIS A 41 13.79 -28.41 21.36
N LEU A 42 13.36 -28.42 20.08
CA LEU A 42 14.14 -28.94 18.96
C LEU A 42 15.45 -28.17 18.75
N ILE A 43 15.44 -26.84 18.93
CA ILE A 43 16.66 -26.01 18.86
C ILE A 43 17.63 -26.41 19.98
N LYS A 44 17.15 -26.54 21.23
CA LYS A 44 18.00 -26.94 22.37
C LYS A 44 18.52 -28.38 22.24
N GLU A 45 17.70 -29.28 21.72
CA GLU A 45 18.08 -30.67 21.45
C GLU A 45 19.19 -30.75 20.38
N LYS A 46 19.06 -29.98 19.30
CA LYS A 46 20.01 -30.00 18.19
C LYS A 46 21.31 -29.26 18.48
N TRP A 47 21.23 -28.10 19.14
CA TRP A 47 22.33 -27.14 19.21
C TRP A 47 22.91 -26.92 20.62
N GLY A 48 22.33 -27.53 21.66
CA GLY A 48 22.81 -27.49 23.04
C GLY A 48 21.84 -26.81 24.00
N GLN A 49 21.82 -27.26 25.26
CA GLN A 49 20.90 -26.77 26.31
C GLN A 49 21.25 -25.36 26.80
N ASP A 50 22.47 -24.91 26.52
CA ASP A 50 23.06 -23.62 26.88
C ASP A 50 22.77 -22.50 25.86
N ILE A 51 22.05 -22.83 24.78
CA ILE A 51 21.45 -21.87 23.86
C ILE A 51 20.01 -21.61 24.33
N ASP A 52 19.68 -20.35 24.51
CA ASP A 52 18.30 -19.92 24.74
C ASP A 52 17.69 -19.45 23.41
N PRO A 53 16.79 -20.22 22.78
CA PRO A 53 16.26 -19.91 21.44
C PRO A 53 15.49 -18.59 21.36
N GLN A 54 15.02 -18.06 22.49
CA GLN A 54 14.24 -16.82 22.54
C GLN A 54 15.13 -15.58 22.63
N THR A 55 16.22 -15.65 23.39
CA THR A 55 17.15 -14.53 23.61
C THR A 55 18.40 -14.59 22.71
N THR A 56 18.66 -15.73 22.09
CA THR A 56 19.73 -15.87 21.10
C THR A 56 19.26 -15.29 19.77
N LEU A 57 19.97 -14.28 19.28
CA LEU A 57 19.60 -13.50 18.11
C LEU A 57 20.42 -13.93 16.89
N MET A 58 19.74 -14.22 15.78
CA MET A 58 20.34 -14.22 14.44
C MET A 58 20.27 -12.79 13.91
N VAL A 59 21.43 -12.20 13.65
CA VAL A 59 21.57 -10.78 13.36
C VAL A 59 22.37 -10.60 12.07
N THR A 60 21.85 -9.78 11.17
CA THR A 60 22.59 -9.25 10.02
C THR A 60 23.12 -7.87 10.40
N LEU A 61 24.44 -7.72 10.36
CA LEU A 61 25.16 -6.50 10.66
C LEU A 61 25.69 -5.91 9.36
N ASP A 62 25.47 -4.61 9.19
CA ASP A 62 26.09 -3.82 8.13
C ASP A 62 27.18 -2.98 8.79
N TYR A 63 28.41 -3.11 8.30
CA TYR A 63 29.57 -2.48 8.91
C TYR A 63 30.58 -2.07 7.84
N HIS A 64 31.61 -1.33 8.25
CA HIS A 64 32.68 -0.88 7.34
C HIS A 64 32.16 0.05 6.23
N TYR A 65 31.33 1.02 6.64
CA TYR A 65 30.82 2.06 5.76
C TYR A 65 31.94 2.95 5.24
N LYS A 66 31.88 3.28 3.95
CA LYS A 66 32.86 4.14 3.29
C LYS A 66 32.85 5.53 3.93
N GLY A 67 33.96 5.89 4.58
CA GLY A 67 34.11 7.18 5.29
C GLY A 67 34.10 7.07 6.82
N HIS A 68 33.77 5.89 7.37
CA HIS A 68 33.74 5.62 8.81
C HIS A 68 34.81 4.56 9.19
N PRO A 69 36.09 4.95 9.36
CA PRO A 69 37.16 4.00 9.71
C PRO A 69 37.00 3.45 11.13
N GLU A 70 37.62 2.29 11.39
CA GLU A 70 37.66 1.69 12.73
C GLU A 70 38.14 2.69 13.79
N GLU A 71 37.37 2.84 14.86
CA GLU A 71 37.78 3.61 16.03
C GLU A 71 38.11 2.67 17.19
N ASN A 72 39.35 2.73 17.68
CA ASN A 72 39.82 1.95 18.84
C ASN A 72 39.64 0.42 18.70
N GLY A 73 39.68 -0.11 17.47
CA GLY A 73 39.51 -1.55 17.18
C GLY A 73 38.05 -2.02 17.13
N PHE A 74 37.09 -1.08 17.13
CA PHE A 74 35.67 -1.36 16.88
C PHE A 74 35.29 -0.84 15.50
N GLN A 75 34.64 -1.69 14.71
CA GLN A 75 33.98 -1.32 13.46
C GLN A 75 32.70 -0.56 13.80
N GLN A 76 32.43 0.56 13.13
CA GLN A 76 31.14 1.25 13.23
C GLN A 76 30.15 0.61 12.25
N GLY A 77 28.91 0.38 12.69
CA GLY A 77 27.90 -0.25 11.86
C GLY A 77 26.50 -0.21 12.47
N GLN A 78 25.53 -0.78 11.75
CA GLN A 78 24.13 -0.86 12.16
C GLN A 78 23.59 -2.29 12.10
N VAL A 79 22.43 -2.52 12.71
CA VAL A 79 21.71 -3.79 12.64
C VAL A 79 20.69 -3.72 11.52
N ALA A 80 20.91 -4.44 10.42
CA ALA A 80 19.99 -4.49 9.30
C ALA A 80 18.72 -5.29 9.63
N ASN A 81 18.90 -6.42 10.31
CA ASN A 81 17.82 -7.33 10.68
C ASN A 81 18.24 -8.13 11.92
N SER A 82 17.33 -8.32 12.86
CA SER A 82 17.54 -9.11 14.06
C SER A 82 16.29 -9.91 14.38
N ARG A 83 16.46 -11.19 14.68
CA ARG A 83 15.37 -12.08 15.09
C ARG A 83 15.89 -13.16 16.02
N SER A 84 15.05 -13.68 16.89
CA SER A 84 15.43 -14.83 17.71
C SER A 84 15.56 -16.10 16.85
N LEU A 85 16.35 -17.08 17.30
CA LEU A 85 16.43 -18.38 16.64
C LEU A 85 15.05 -19.05 16.54
N LEU A 86 14.20 -18.85 17.54
CA LEU A 86 12.83 -19.35 17.51
C LEU A 86 11.99 -18.68 16.42
N GLN A 87 12.07 -17.35 16.27
CA GLN A 87 11.39 -16.64 15.19
C GLN A 87 11.90 -17.07 13.81
N ALA A 88 13.22 -17.27 13.66
CA ALA A 88 13.81 -17.76 12.42
C ALA A 88 13.29 -19.14 12.02
N LEU A 89 13.09 -20.04 13.00
CA LEU A 89 12.48 -21.36 12.79
C LEU A 89 11.01 -21.26 12.35
N LEU A 90 10.18 -20.53 13.12
CA LEU A 90 8.72 -20.45 12.89
C LEU A 90 8.36 -19.76 11.57
N SER A 91 9.19 -18.81 11.12
CA SER A 91 9.01 -18.10 9.85
C SER A 91 9.67 -18.77 8.65
N ASN A 92 10.35 -19.90 8.85
CA ASN A 92 11.21 -20.54 7.85
C ASN A 92 12.16 -19.52 7.17
N TYR A 93 12.92 -18.79 7.98
CA TYR A 93 13.76 -17.68 7.52
C TYR A 93 15.00 -18.16 6.76
N GLN A 94 15.06 -17.85 5.46
CA GLN A 94 16.15 -18.32 4.56
C GLN A 94 16.96 -17.21 3.88
N THR A 95 16.54 -15.95 3.97
CA THR A 95 17.23 -14.83 3.31
C THR A 95 18.52 -14.44 4.04
N VAL A 96 19.52 -13.94 3.32
CA VAL A 96 20.70 -13.22 3.85
C VAL A 96 20.66 -11.80 3.29
N GLY A 97 21.42 -10.87 3.87
CA GLY A 97 21.51 -9.45 3.47
C GLY A 97 21.37 -9.17 1.95
N ASP A 98 20.80 -8.01 1.62
CA ASP A 98 20.36 -7.59 0.28
C ASP A 98 19.34 -8.52 -0.42
N GLY A 99 18.60 -9.36 0.31
CA GLY A 99 17.57 -10.23 -0.29
C GLY A 99 18.12 -11.37 -1.14
N ARG A 100 19.39 -11.76 -0.95
CA ARG A 100 20.07 -12.80 -1.74
C ARG A 100 19.69 -14.20 -1.24
N PHE A 101 18.52 -14.68 -1.65
CA PHE A 101 17.95 -15.99 -1.28
C PHE A 101 18.86 -17.20 -1.66
N ALA A 102 19.72 -17.06 -2.68
CA ALA A 102 20.45 -18.19 -3.26
C ALA A 102 21.86 -18.43 -2.66
N GLU A 103 22.40 -17.57 -1.79
CA GLU A 103 23.84 -17.60 -1.49
C GLU A 103 24.22 -18.50 -0.29
N THR A 104 23.36 -18.69 0.73
CA THR A 104 23.68 -19.56 1.88
C THR A 104 23.05 -20.95 1.85
N ALA A 105 21.82 -21.10 1.34
CA ALA A 105 21.17 -22.42 1.27
C ALA A 105 21.91 -23.39 0.33
N PHE A 106 22.66 -22.85 -0.64
CA PHE A 106 23.45 -23.60 -1.62
C PHE A 106 24.98 -23.50 -1.42
N GLY A 107 25.46 -22.84 -0.36
CA GLY A 107 26.88 -22.78 0.00
C GLY A 107 27.77 -21.91 -0.91
N LEU A 108 27.22 -20.84 -1.48
CA LEU A 108 27.92 -19.92 -2.39
C LEU A 108 28.51 -18.67 -1.68
N TYR A 109 28.05 -18.36 -0.46
CA TYR A 109 28.66 -17.38 0.45
C TYR A 109 28.89 -18.01 1.84
N THR A 110 30.15 -18.11 2.26
CA THR A 110 30.54 -18.47 3.63
C THR A 110 31.26 -17.29 4.26
N PRO A 111 30.57 -16.45 5.05
CA PRO A 111 31.26 -15.44 5.86
C PRO A 111 32.22 -16.13 6.85
N PRO A 112 33.22 -15.41 7.37
CA PRO A 112 34.16 -15.96 8.36
C PRO A 112 33.42 -16.56 9.57
N ASP A 113 33.99 -17.60 10.21
CA ASP A 113 33.36 -18.24 11.38
C ASP A 113 33.15 -17.27 12.56
N VAL A 114 33.95 -16.20 12.61
CA VAL A 114 33.90 -15.15 13.64
C VAL A 114 33.80 -13.80 12.94
N GLY A 115 32.76 -13.05 13.30
CA GLY A 115 32.48 -11.75 12.73
C GLY A 115 33.31 -10.62 13.35
N PRO A 116 33.26 -9.43 12.73
CA PRO A 116 33.87 -8.22 13.30
C PRO A 116 33.27 -7.86 14.66
N THR A 117 34.02 -7.06 15.44
CA THR A 117 33.44 -6.41 16.62
C THR A 117 32.82 -5.09 16.17
N VAL A 118 31.49 -5.04 16.13
CA VAL A 118 30.70 -3.90 15.64
C VAL A 118 30.11 -3.14 16.83
N ARG A 119 30.31 -1.83 16.83
CA ARG A 119 29.62 -0.90 17.71
C ARG A 119 28.46 -0.27 16.95
N ILE A 120 27.25 -0.45 17.47
CA ILE A 120 26.06 0.17 16.88
C ILE A 120 26.13 1.68 17.05
N VAL A 121 26.03 2.39 15.95
CA VAL A 121 25.89 3.85 15.89
C VAL A 121 24.45 4.18 15.50
N GLU A 122 23.87 5.21 16.12
CA GLU A 122 22.46 5.57 15.91
C GLU A 122 22.20 6.11 14.50
N HIS A 123 23.21 6.69 13.84
CA HIS A 123 23.11 7.26 12.49
C HIS A 123 24.42 6.95 11.74
N VAL A 124 24.30 6.30 10.58
CA VAL A 124 25.35 6.22 9.57
C VAL A 124 24.85 7.00 8.36
N ASP A 125 25.59 8.00 7.89
CA ASP A 125 25.21 8.77 6.70
C ASP A 125 25.30 7.86 5.46
N GLU A 126 24.20 7.17 5.13
CA GLU A 126 24.13 6.18 4.04
C GLU A 126 24.19 6.79 2.62
N PHE A 127 24.35 8.11 2.49
CA PHE A 127 24.21 8.85 1.24
C PHE A 127 25.48 8.92 0.34
N ALA A 128 26.52 8.12 0.62
CA ALA A 128 27.79 8.29 -0.08
C ALA A 128 27.97 7.49 -1.40
N ASP A 129 27.22 6.42 -1.70
CA ASP A 129 27.36 5.68 -2.98
C ASP A 129 26.18 4.70 -3.23
N TYR A 130 25.57 4.74 -4.43
CA TYR A 130 24.54 3.78 -4.86
C TYR A 130 25.16 2.47 -5.39
N GLY A 131 24.94 1.35 -4.69
CA GLY A 131 25.27 -0.02 -5.11
C GLY A 131 25.37 -0.98 -3.92
N SER A 132 25.19 -2.29 -4.14
CA SER A 132 25.23 -3.37 -3.13
C SER A 132 26.64 -3.65 -2.56
N GLY A 133 27.39 -2.59 -2.23
CA GLY A 133 28.80 -2.66 -1.84
C GLY A 133 29.33 -1.41 -1.12
N ASN A 134 28.48 -0.61 -0.48
CA ASN A 134 28.93 0.51 0.37
C ASN A 134 29.22 0.10 1.83
N HIS A 135 28.80 -1.10 2.23
CA HIS A 135 29.08 -1.71 3.52
C HIS A 135 29.32 -3.21 3.32
N ASP A 136 30.04 -3.81 4.27
CA ASP A 136 30.16 -5.26 4.35
C ASP A 136 28.98 -5.81 5.17
N THR A 137 28.36 -6.90 4.72
CA THR A 137 27.30 -7.58 5.45
C THR A 137 27.85 -8.82 6.16
N TYR A 138 27.63 -8.90 7.47
CA TYR A 138 27.96 -10.09 8.26
C TYR A 138 26.73 -10.59 9.00
N GLU A 139 26.35 -11.83 8.76
CA GLU A 139 25.30 -12.50 9.53
C GLU A 139 25.94 -13.40 10.60
N GLY A 140 25.52 -13.23 11.84
CA GLY A 140 26.00 -14.02 12.97
C GLY A 140 24.88 -14.36 13.94
N ILE A 141 25.14 -15.36 14.79
CA ILE A 141 24.24 -15.70 15.89
C ILE A 141 24.89 -15.24 17.19
N TYR A 142 24.21 -14.36 17.93
CA TYR A 142 24.74 -13.67 19.10
C TYR A 142 23.86 -13.93 20.34
N ARG A 143 24.50 -13.98 21.51
CA ARG A 143 23.80 -13.92 22.80
C ARG A 143 23.34 -12.48 23.04
N GLN A 144 22.16 -12.31 23.61
CA GLN A 144 21.71 -11.00 24.09
C GLN A 144 22.58 -10.55 25.28
N THR A 145 23.03 -9.29 25.26
CA THR A 145 23.81 -8.67 26.33
C THR A 145 23.22 -7.32 26.74
N THR A 146 23.56 -6.82 27.93
CA THR A 146 23.12 -5.48 28.40
C THR A 146 24.35 -4.65 28.81
N PRO A 147 24.75 -3.62 28.06
CA PRO A 147 24.23 -3.20 26.75
C PRO A 147 24.51 -4.24 25.65
N GLN A 148 23.72 -4.23 24.57
CA GLN A 148 23.89 -5.17 23.47
C GLN A 148 25.22 -4.93 22.76
N THR A 149 26.01 -5.99 22.57
CA THR A 149 27.32 -5.92 21.90
C THR A 149 27.40 -7.00 20.83
N TYR A 150 27.96 -6.66 19.68
CA TYR A 150 28.12 -7.58 18.55
C TYR A 150 29.60 -7.79 18.29
N GLY A 151 30.09 -8.99 18.61
CA GLY A 151 31.48 -9.34 18.38
C GLY A 151 31.80 -10.75 18.86
N PRO A 152 33.08 -11.15 18.80
CA PRO A 152 33.50 -12.53 19.12
C PRO A 152 33.11 -13.00 20.53
N ALA A 153 32.95 -12.07 21.48
CA ALA A 153 32.58 -12.38 22.86
C ALA A 153 31.08 -12.71 23.03
N SER A 154 30.20 -12.14 22.22
CA SER A 154 28.77 -12.40 22.23
C SER A 154 28.33 -13.43 21.18
N GLN A 155 29.15 -13.67 20.15
CA GLN A 155 28.84 -14.61 19.08
C GLN A 155 28.91 -16.07 19.54
N LEU A 156 27.91 -16.85 19.19
CA LEU A 156 27.90 -18.30 19.34
C LEU A 156 28.71 -18.97 18.23
N LYS A 157 29.33 -20.11 18.54
CA LYS A 157 29.94 -21.02 17.56
C LYS A 157 28.89 -21.83 16.78
N LEU A 158 27.86 -21.15 16.30
CA LEU A 158 26.77 -21.70 15.49
C LEU A 158 26.68 -20.85 14.23
N ARG A 159 26.92 -21.47 13.06
CA ARG A 159 26.87 -20.74 11.79
C ARG A 159 25.41 -20.53 11.37
N PRO A 160 25.01 -19.32 10.95
CA PRO A 160 23.65 -19.07 10.45
C PRO A 160 23.25 -20.02 9.33
N ALA A 161 24.17 -20.33 8.41
CA ALA A 161 23.93 -21.27 7.31
C ALA A 161 23.58 -22.69 7.79
N ASP A 162 24.25 -23.18 8.83
CA ASP A 162 23.97 -24.51 9.40
C ASP A 162 22.59 -24.53 10.08
N PHE A 163 22.25 -23.45 10.80
CA PHE A 163 20.94 -23.30 11.42
C PHE A 163 19.82 -23.23 10.37
N LYS A 164 19.95 -22.36 9.37
CA LYS A 164 18.98 -22.19 8.27
C LYS A 164 18.78 -23.46 7.46
N LYS A 165 19.88 -24.16 7.13
CA LYS A 165 19.83 -25.47 6.48
C LYS A 165 19.07 -26.50 7.31
N TRP A 166 19.31 -26.52 8.63
CA TRP A 166 18.54 -27.39 9.53
C TRP A 166 17.06 -27.02 9.58
N VAL A 167 16.72 -25.73 9.64
CA VAL A 167 15.31 -25.26 9.57
C VAL A 167 14.65 -25.75 8.26
N TRP A 168 15.34 -25.61 7.14
CA TRP A 168 14.87 -26.05 5.82
C TRP A 168 14.67 -27.58 5.76
N GLU A 169 15.62 -28.35 6.25
CA GLU A 169 15.53 -29.82 6.27
C GLU A 169 14.51 -30.36 7.28
N LEU A 170 14.14 -29.57 8.30
CA LEU A 170 13.24 -30.00 9.36
C LEU A 170 11.78 -30.10 8.88
N ASP A 171 11.34 -29.28 7.93
CA ASP A 171 9.93 -29.07 7.60
C ASP A 171 9.08 -28.92 8.87
N PHE A 172 9.31 -27.82 9.58
CA PHE A 172 8.75 -27.64 10.92
C PHE A 172 7.22 -27.71 10.93
N LYS A 173 6.54 -27.30 9.84
CA LYS A 173 5.09 -27.43 9.71
C LYS A 173 4.66 -28.89 9.81
N HIS A 174 5.29 -29.77 9.03
CA HIS A 174 4.98 -31.19 9.05
C HIS A 174 5.35 -31.86 10.39
N VAL A 175 6.47 -31.46 11.00
CA VAL A 175 6.88 -31.95 12.32
C VAL A 175 5.86 -31.57 13.40
N TYR A 176 5.38 -30.32 13.38
CA TYR A 176 4.39 -29.85 14.35
C TYR A 176 3.00 -30.47 14.12
N GLU A 177 2.59 -30.62 12.87
CA GLU A 177 1.36 -31.33 12.47
C GLU A 177 1.36 -32.77 13.00
N THR A 178 2.43 -33.52 12.72
CA THR A 178 2.61 -34.91 13.20
C THR A 178 2.63 -34.99 14.74
N TYR A 179 3.24 -33.99 15.40
CA TYR A 179 3.23 -33.89 16.86
C TYR A 179 1.81 -33.69 17.40
N LEU A 180 1.03 -32.77 16.83
CA LEU A 180 -0.33 -32.49 17.25
C LEU A 180 -1.27 -33.69 17.04
N GLU A 181 -1.15 -34.38 15.91
CA GLU A 181 -1.92 -35.61 15.63
C GLU A 181 -1.64 -36.72 16.66
N LYS A 182 -0.40 -36.79 17.17
CA LYS A 182 0.00 -37.79 18.16
C LYS A 182 -0.44 -37.44 19.59
N VAL A 183 -0.45 -36.15 19.93
CA VAL A 183 -0.73 -35.69 21.30
C VAL A 183 -2.21 -35.50 21.56
N TRP A 184 -2.98 -34.99 20.58
CA TRP A 184 -4.42 -34.85 20.74
C TRP A 184 -5.12 -36.20 20.60
N PRO A 185 -5.97 -36.59 21.57
CA PRO A 185 -6.82 -37.76 21.40
C PRO A 185 -7.88 -37.54 20.30
N SER A 186 -8.49 -38.64 19.85
CA SER A 186 -9.58 -38.61 18.88
C SER A 186 -10.82 -37.89 19.43
N ASP A 187 -11.64 -37.33 18.54
CA ASP A 187 -12.84 -36.55 18.93
C ASP A 187 -13.84 -37.42 19.71
N GLU A 188 -13.88 -38.72 19.42
CA GLU A 188 -14.68 -39.71 20.16
C GLU A 188 -14.24 -39.80 21.63
N VAL A 189 -12.93 -39.77 21.92
CA VAL A 189 -12.40 -39.81 23.27
C VAL A 189 -12.66 -38.50 24.01
N LEU A 190 -12.57 -37.36 23.32
CA LEU A 190 -12.85 -36.03 23.89
C LEU A 190 -14.33 -35.86 24.28
N THR A 191 -15.23 -36.43 23.48
CA THR A 191 -16.68 -36.35 23.68
C THR A 191 -17.25 -37.50 24.54
N ALA A 192 -16.46 -38.54 24.78
CA ALA A 192 -16.87 -39.67 25.62
C ALA A 192 -17.21 -39.24 27.06
N SER A 193 -18.11 -39.98 27.71
CA SER A 193 -18.52 -39.72 29.09
C SER A 193 -17.44 -40.02 30.15
N GLY A 194 -16.32 -40.64 29.76
CA GLY A 194 -15.19 -40.93 30.66
C GLY A 194 -14.43 -39.67 31.07
N PRO A 195 -13.69 -39.69 32.19
CA PRO A 195 -12.95 -38.53 32.67
C PRO A 195 -11.83 -38.14 31.69
N TYR A 196 -11.74 -36.86 31.36
CA TYR A 196 -10.63 -36.29 30.60
C TYR A 196 -10.12 -35.04 31.31
N ALA A 197 -8.82 -35.02 31.59
CA ALA A 197 -8.14 -34.00 32.40
C ALA A 197 -8.50 -32.57 31.98
N LEU A 198 -8.40 -32.28 30.68
CA LEU A 198 -8.62 -30.94 30.16
C LEU A 198 -10.07 -30.49 30.32
N ARG A 199 -11.03 -31.39 30.07
CA ARG A 199 -12.46 -31.12 30.27
C ARG A 199 -12.77 -30.80 31.73
N THR A 200 -12.20 -31.59 32.64
CA THR A 200 -12.30 -31.37 34.09
C THR A 200 -11.75 -30.00 34.48
N SER A 201 -10.62 -29.59 33.91
CA SER A 201 -10.00 -28.29 34.16
C SER A 201 -10.81 -27.11 33.60
N VAL A 202 -11.31 -27.20 32.36
CA VAL A 202 -12.18 -26.15 31.79
C VAL A 202 -13.46 -25.99 32.62
N LYS A 203 -14.07 -27.10 33.05
CA LYS A 203 -15.22 -27.09 33.96
C LYS A 203 -14.89 -26.48 35.32
N ALA A 204 -13.73 -26.82 35.89
CA ALA A 204 -13.26 -26.25 37.16
C ALA A 204 -13.05 -24.73 37.06
N ALA A 205 -12.44 -24.27 35.97
CA ALA A 205 -12.23 -22.85 35.69
C ALA A 205 -13.55 -22.10 35.60
N PHE A 206 -14.52 -22.61 34.85
CA PHE A 206 -15.86 -22.03 34.74
C PHE A 206 -16.56 -21.91 36.12
N VAL A 207 -16.53 -22.97 36.93
CA VAL A 207 -17.13 -22.98 38.28
C VAL A 207 -16.42 -21.99 39.21
N MET A 208 -15.08 -21.92 39.14
CA MET A 208 -14.30 -20.97 39.93
C MET A 208 -14.61 -19.52 39.53
N THR A 209 -14.67 -19.24 38.24
CA THR A 209 -14.99 -17.91 37.70
C THR A 209 -16.38 -17.44 38.17
N ALA A 210 -17.39 -18.32 38.13
CA ALA A 210 -18.72 -18.01 38.67
C ALA A 210 -18.67 -17.63 40.15
N TRP A 211 -17.89 -18.38 40.95
CA TRP A 211 -17.70 -18.11 42.37
C TRP A 211 -16.95 -16.80 42.65
N LEU A 212 -15.88 -16.51 41.90
CA LEU A 212 -15.10 -15.29 42.03
C LEU A 212 -15.94 -14.05 41.68
N GLN A 213 -16.59 -14.06 40.51
CA GLN A 213 -17.44 -12.95 40.08
C GLN A 213 -18.64 -12.74 41.01
N PHE A 214 -19.19 -13.79 41.64
CA PHE A 214 -20.21 -13.65 42.67
C PHE A 214 -19.66 -12.97 43.94
N LYS A 215 -18.47 -13.36 44.41
CA LYS A 215 -17.80 -12.72 45.55
C LYS A 215 -17.45 -11.26 45.29
N GLU A 216 -17.08 -10.94 44.05
CA GLU A 216 -16.77 -9.59 43.57
C GLU A 216 -18.01 -8.72 43.31
N ARG A 217 -19.21 -9.29 43.47
CA ARG A 217 -20.52 -8.66 43.21
C ARG A 217 -20.77 -8.32 41.73
N CYS A 218 -20.06 -8.97 40.82
CA CYS A 218 -20.24 -8.88 39.37
C CYS A 218 -21.24 -9.91 38.82
N LEU A 219 -21.57 -10.96 39.58
CA LEU A 219 -22.58 -11.96 39.26
C LEU A 219 -23.64 -12.03 40.37
N SER A 220 -24.93 -12.11 40.01
CA SER A 220 -25.98 -12.24 41.02
C SER A 220 -26.07 -13.66 41.59
N LYS A 221 -26.78 -13.83 42.73
CA LYS A 221 -26.99 -15.17 43.32
C LYS A 221 -27.69 -16.14 42.35
N LYS A 222 -28.68 -15.65 41.60
CA LYS A 222 -29.39 -16.45 40.58
C LYS A 222 -28.48 -16.78 39.39
N GLY A 223 -27.57 -15.87 39.03
CA GLY A 223 -26.55 -16.13 38.01
C GLY A 223 -25.56 -17.21 38.45
N LEU A 224 -25.15 -17.21 39.73
CA LEU A 224 -24.33 -18.28 40.31
C LEU A 224 -25.07 -19.62 40.31
N GLU A 225 -26.34 -19.65 40.74
CA GLU A 225 -27.17 -20.86 40.72
C GLU A 225 -27.27 -21.44 39.28
N LEU A 226 -27.55 -20.59 38.29
CA LEU A 226 -27.59 -20.96 36.88
C LEU A 226 -26.24 -21.50 36.37
N ALA A 227 -25.12 -20.89 36.78
CA ALA A 227 -23.78 -21.38 36.43
C ALA A 227 -23.50 -22.77 37.03
N MET A 228 -23.86 -23.01 38.30
CA MET A 228 -23.66 -24.31 38.93
C MET A 228 -24.48 -25.40 38.24
N GLU A 229 -25.75 -25.13 37.96
CA GLU A 229 -26.63 -26.07 37.27
C GLU A 229 -26.19 -26.32 35.81
N ALA A 230 -25.68 -25.29 35.11
CA ALA A 230 -25.06 -25.43 33.80
C ALA A 230 -23.80 -26.32 33.83
N ALA A 231 -23.06 -26.30 34.93
CA ALA A 231 -21.95 -27.21 35.20
C ALA A 231 -22.40 -28.62 35.66
N GLY A 232 -23.71 -28.91 35.72
CA GLY A 232 -24.24 -30.17 36.24
C GLY A 232 -24.01 -30.36 37.74
N LEU A 233 -23.85 -29.25 38.48
CA LEU A 233 -23.68 -29.21 39.93
C LEU A 233 -24.97 -28.72 40.60
N PRO A 234 -25.19 -29.04 41.89
CA PRO A 234 -26.31 -28.49 42.64
C PRO A 234 -26.27 -26.94 42.70
N PRO A 235 -27.41 -26.23 42.64
CA PRO A 235 -27.45 -24.76 42.62
C PRO A 235 -26.80 -24.10 43.86
N GLY A 236 -26.77 -24.81 45.00
CA GLY A 236 -26.10 -24.37 46.23
C GLY A 236 -24.66 -24.88 46.42
N GLN A 237 -24.02 -25.41 45.38
CA GLN A 237 -22.69 -26.00 45.48
C GLN A 237 -21.64 -24.96 45.91
N ALA A 238 -21.04 -25.17 47.08
CA ALA A 238 -19.95 -24.36 47.58
C ALA A 238 -18.63 -24.72 46.91
N TRP A 239 -17.73 -23.74 46.74
CA TRP A 239 -16.38 -23.98 46.24
C TRP A 239 -15.60 -24.90 47.18
N GLU A 240 -15.80 -24.75 48.50
CA GLU A 240 -15.08 -25.48 49.54
C GLU A 240 -15.49 -26.97 49.65
N THR A 241 -16.66 -27.34 49.13
CA THR A 241 -17.21 -28.71 49.19
C THR A 241 -17.22 -29.41 47.84
N LEU A 242 -16.62 -28.80 46.82
CA LEU A 242 -16.53 -29.35 45.46
C LEU A 242 -15.48 -30.47 45.41
N THR A 243 -15.84 -31.64 44.89
CA THR A 243 -14.92 -32.78 44.75
C THR A 243 -14.44 -32.98 43.31
N ILE A 244 -13.31 -33.65 43.12
CA ILE A 244 -12.76 -33.94 41.79
C ILE A 244 -13.69 -34.87 41.00
N GLU A 245 -14.38 -35.80 41.67
CA GLU A 245 -15.34 -36.71 41.04
C GLU A 245 -16.54 -35.96 40.45
N GLN A 246 -17.01 -34.90 41.13
CA GLN A 246 -18.08 -34.04 40.62
C GLN A 246 -17.65 -33.26 39.36
N LEU A 247 -16.39 -32.86 39.27
CA LEU A 247 -15.84 -32.21 38.08
C LEU A 247 -15.51 -33.19 36.94
N GLN A 248 -15.15 -34.43 37.26
CA GLN A 248 -14.87 -35.48 36.28
C GLN A 248 -16.13 -36.09 35.68
N ALA A 249 -17.24 -36.07 36.43
CA ALA A 249 -18.54 -36.53 35.96
C ALA A 249 -18.96 -35.81 34.67
N ALA A 250 -19.50 -36.59 33.70
CA ALA A 250 -20.02 -36.07 32.45
C ALA A 250 -21.06 -34.98 32.71
N THR A 251 -20.90 -33.82 32.06
CA THR A 251 -21.80 -32.69 32.28
C THR A 251 -23.07 -32.92 31.49
N ARG A 252 -24.19 -33.09 32.18
CA ARG A 252 -25.53 -33.09 31.59
C ARG A 252 -26.29 -31.91 32.13
N THR A 253 -26.55 -30.93 31.27
CA THR A 253 -27.41 -29.81 31.64
C THR A 253 -28.82 -30.33 31.94
N PRO A 254 -29.45 -29.90 33.05
CA PRO A 254 -30.85 -30.20 33.32
C PRO A 254 -31.74 -29.82 32.13
N LEU A 255 -32.87 -30.51 31.93
CA LEU A 255 -33.84 -30.16 30.87
C LEU A 255 -34.36 -28.73 30.99
N SER A 256 -34.29 -28.14 32.19
CA SER A 256 -34.63 -26.75 32.46
C SER A 256 -33.60 -25.74 31.93
N ILE A 257 -32.39 -26.16 31.53
CA ILE A 257 -31.33 -25.30 31.03
C ILE A 257 -30.98 -25.67 29.59
N ARG A 258 -30.95 -24.67 28.71
CA ARG A 258 -30.46 -24.80 27.33
C ARG A 258 -29.08 -24.16 27.21
N ALA A 259 -28.07 -24.97 26.92
CA ALA A 259 -26.75 -24.53 26.53
C ALA A 259 -26.66 -24.43 25.01
N GLY A 260 -26.12 -23.34 24.50
CA GLY A 260 -25.84 -23.12 23.07
C GLY A 260 -24.76 -22.07 22.90
N ARG A 261 -24.10 -22.02 21.76
CA ARG A 261 -23.08 -21.03 21.41
C ARG A 261 -23.73 -19.77 20.85
N LEU A 262 -23.11 -18.62 21.10
CA LEU A 262 -23.58 -17.34 20.55
C LEU A 262 -23.56 -17.40 19.02
N LYS A 263 -24.66 -17.01 18.38
CA LYS A 263 -24.75 -16.84 16.94
C LYS A 263 -24.87 -15.35 16.64
N LEU A 264 -23.99 -14.83 15.79
CA LEU A 264 -24.09 -13.47 15.24
C LEU A 264 -24.27 -13.58 13.73
N TYR A 265 -25.34 -12.97 13.23
CA TYR A 265 -25.79 -13.14 11.86
C TYR A 265 -25.99 -14.64 11.55
N ARG A 266 -25.09 -15.24 10.76
CA ARG A 266 -25.11 -16.67 10.45
C ARG A 266 -23.97 -17.46 11.09
N TYR A 267 -23.01 -16.77 11.69
CA TYR A 267 -21.79 -17.38 12.19
C TYR A 267 -21.97 -17.74 13.66
N THR A 268 -21.50 -18.92 14.02
CA THR A 268 -21.52 -19.38 15.40
C THR A 268 -20.15 -19.12 16.02
N ALA A 269 -20.13 -18.49 17.19
CA ALA A 269 -18.91 -18.28 17.93
C ALA A 269 -18.23 -19.63 18.22
N THR A 270 -16.92 -19.67 18.13
CA THR A 270 -16.15 -20.91 18.31
C THR A 270 -16.17 -21.36 19.76
N ASP A 271 -16.28 -20.42 20.72
CA ASP A 271 -16.14 -20.69 22.15
C ASP A 271 -17.03 -19.86 23.10
N ILE A 272 -17.84 -18.92 22.61
CA ILE A 272 -18.77 -18.17 23.47
C ILE A 272 -20.02 -19.03 23.72
N TRP A 273 -20.26 -19.40 24.97
CA TRP A 273 -21.40 -20.22 25.39
C TRP A 273 -22.46 -19.41 26.12
N ALA A 274 -23.72 -19.58 25.74
CA ALA A 274 -24.89 -19.04 26.41
C ALA A 274 -25.67 -20.15 27.12
N PHE A 275 -25.86 -19.98 28.43
CA PHE A 275 -26.67 -20.85 29.28
C PHE A 275 -27.98 -20.13 29.61
N ARG A 276 -29.10 -20.73 29.22
CA ARG A 276 -30.43 -20.13 29.32
C ARG A 276 -31.32 -20.99 30.20
N ASP A 277 -31.92 -20.39 31.21
CA ASP A 277 -32.99 -21.03 31.97
C ASP A 277 -34.28 -21.00 31.13
N THR A 278 -35.02 -22.10 31.09
CA THR A 278 -36.30 -22.21 30.36
C THR A 278 -37.50 -21.79 31.21
N ALA A 279 -37.34 -21.74 32.54
CA ALA A 279 -38.36 -21.26 33.47
C ALA A 279 -38.32 -19.74 33.67
N SER A 280 -37.21 -19.09 33.29
CA SER A 280 -37.04 -17.63 33.33
C SER A 280 -36.54 -17.09 31.98
N THR A 281 -36.42 -15.76 31.85
CA THR A 281 -35.85 -15.13 30.64
C THR A 281 -34.34 -14.96 30.73
N ARG A 282 -33.69 -15.44 31.80
CA ARG A 282 -32.31 -15.11 32.14
C ARG A 282 -31.32 -15.84 31.23
N VAL A 283 -30.29 -15.11 30.81
CA VAL A 283 -29.20 -15.62 29.96
C VAL A 283 -27.87 -15.38 30.66
N LEU A 284 -27.05 -16.41 30.75
CA LEU A 284 -25.67 -16.33 31.25
C LEU A 284 -24.72 -16.63 30.10
N LEU A 285 -24.01 -15.61 29.63
CA LEU A 285 -23.02 -15.73 28.57
C LEU A 285 -21.64 -15.94 29.20
N TYR A 286 -20.95 -16.99 28.79
CA TYR A 286 -19.56 -17.27 29.11
C TYR A 286 -18.70 -16.90 27.92
N ILE A 287 -17.90 -15.86 28.09
CA ILE A 287 -16.93 -15.35 27.13
C ILE A 287 -15.54 -15.67 27.68
N PRO A 288 -14.90 -16.76 27.23
CA PRO A 288 -13.55 -17.10 27.67
C PRO A 288 -12.59 -15.92 27.37
N GLY A 289 -11.68 -15.61 28.29
CA GLY A 289 -10.57 -14.68 28.06
C GLY A 289 -10.87 -13.23 28.43
N ASN A 290 -12.12 -12.92 28.73
CA ASN A 290 -12.49 -11.60 29.21
C ASN A 290 -12.09 -11.41 30.69
N SER A 291 -11.83 -10.18 31.13
CA SER A 291 -11.51 -9.88 32.55
C SER A 291 -12.64 -10.27 33.50
N SER A 292 -13.88 -10.23 32.99
CA SER A 292 -15.10 -10.73 33.65
C SER A 292 -15.77 -11.72 32.68
N PRO A 293 -15.42 -13.02 32.71
CA PRO A 293 -15.86 -13.97 31.66
C PRO A 293 -17.36 -14.24 31.64
N LEU A 294 -18.05 -14.16 32.77
CA LEU A 294 -19.49 -14.41 32.86
C LEU A 294 -20.28 -13.11 32.80
N HIS A 295 -21.18 -13.01 31.83
CA HIS A 295 -22.07 -11.88 31.61
C HIS A 295 -23.50 -12.32 31.82
N GLU A 296 -24.16 -11.72 32.79
CA GLU A 296 -25.53 -12.02 33.16
C GLU A 296 -26.50 -11.01 32.54
N PHE A 297 -27.52 -11.51 31.85
CA PHE A 297 -28.59 -10.72 31.24
C PHE A 297 -29.95 -11.18 31.76
N THR A 298 -30.85 -10.25 32.09
CA THR A 298 -32.19 -10.60 32.59
C THR A 298 -33.11 -11.17 31.52
N ASP A 299 -32.87 -10.79 30.26
CA ASP A 299 -33.62 -11.18 29.06
C ASP A 299 -32.75 -11.06 27.81
N ALA A 300 -33.26 -11.55 26.68
CA ALA A 300 -32.58 -11.48 25.39
C ALA A 300 -32.42 -10.03 24.89
N THR A 301 -33.31 -9.11 25.26
CA THR A 301 -33.24 -7.69 24.85
C THR A 301 -31.98 -7.03 25.39
N GLN A 302 -31.60 -7.29 26.65
CA GLN A 302 -30.35 -6.79 27.21
C GLN A 302 -29.12 -7.35 26.49
N LEU A 303 -29.14 -8.63 26.10
CA LEU A 303 -28.07 -9.21 25.29
C LEU A 303 -27.96 -8.51 23.93
N HIS A 304 -29.10 -8.23 23.28
CA HIS A 304 -29.11 -7.54 21.98
C HIS A 304 -28.51 -6.13 22.09
N GLN A 305 -28.89 -5.38 23.13
CA GLN A 305 -28.32 -4.06 23.41
C GLN A 305 -26.82 -4.12 23.68
N TRP A 306 -26.35 -5.16 24.38
CA TRP A 306 -24.94 -5.38 24.63
C TRP A 306 -24.18 -5.65 23.32
N GLY A 307 -24.69 -6.53 22.44
CA GLY A 307 -24.06 -6.82 21.16
C GLY A 307 -23.92 -5.57 20.28
N VAL A 308 -24.96 -4.73 20.23
CA VAL A 308 -24.94 -3.41 19.56
C VAL A 308 -23.88 -2.49 20.15
N ALA A 309 -23.77 -2.44 21.49
CA ALA A 309 -22.78 -1.61 22.16
C ALA A 309 -21.34 -2.03 21.81
N GLN A 310 -21.07 -3.35 21.73
CA GLN A 310 -19.76 -3.85 21.33
C GLN A 310 -19.42 -3.53 19.86
N GLY A 311 -20.42 -3.41 18.98
CA GLY A 311 -20.21 -3.03 17.58
C GLY A 311 -19.86 -1.55 17.35
N LYS A 312 -20.08 -0.67 18.34
CA LYS A 312 -19.88 0.79 18.17
C LYS A 312 -18.43 1.26 18.26
N LEU A 313 -17.57 0.52 18.94
CA LEU A 313 -16.14 0.86 19.10
C LEU A 313 -15.30 -0.15 18.34
N SER A 314 -14.26 0.31 17.63
CA SER A 314 -13.42 -0.55 16.79
C SER A 314 -12.74 -1.67 17.59
N GLU A 315 -12.20 -1.34 18.76
CA GLU A 315 -11.50 -2.29 19.64
C GLU A 315 -12.42 -3.39 20.17
N THR A 316 -13.62 -3.03 20.66
CA THR A 316 -14.59 -4.02 21.16
C THR A 316 -15.20 -4.86 20.05
N LYS A 317 -15.37 -4.27 18.86
CA LYS A 317 -15.85 -4.97 17.66
C LYS A 317 -14.85 -6.04 17.22
N GLN A 318 -13.57 -5.68 17.14
CA GLN A 318 -12.50 -6.64 16.79
C GLN A 318 -12.34 -7.72 17.87
N ALA A 319 -12.40 -7.34 19.14
CA ALA A 319 -12.34 -8.30 20.25
C ALA A 319 -13.48 -9.33 20.19
N LEU A 320 -14.72 -8.89 19.92
CA LEU A 320 -15.86 -9.81 19.77
C LEU A 320 -15.74 -10.66 18.50
N ALA A 321 -15.30 -10.09 17.38
CA ALA A 321 -15.09 -10.81 16.12
C ALA A 321 -14.00 -11.90 16.23
N ALA A 322 -12.99 -11.71 17.10
CA ALA A 322 -11.98 -12.73 17.39
C ALA A 322 -12.56 -14.02 18.01
N HIS A 323 -13.84 -14.02 18.42
CA HIS A 323 -14.57 -15.21 18.84
C HIS A 323 -15.20 -16.03 17.70
N PHE A 324 -14.95 -15.64 16.46
CA PHE A 324 -15.43 -16.33 15.27
C PHE A 324 -14.22 -16.83 14.45
N ALA A 325 -14.47 -17.83 13.59
CA ALA A 325 -13.46 -18.33 12.67
C ALA A 325 -12.93 -17.17 11.79
N GLU A 326 -11.65 -17.21 11.42
CA GLU A 326 -11.01 -16.12 10.68
C GLU A 326 -11.75 -15.77 9.38
N ASP A 327 -12.10 -16.79 8.60
CA ASP A 327 -12.89 -16.69 7.36
C ASP A 327 -14.30 -16.11 7.56
N ASP A 328 -14.86 -16.19 8.77
CA ASP A 328 -16.20 -15.69 9.09
C ASP A 328 -16.20 -14.20 9.48
N ARG A 329 -15.04 -13.65 9.84
CA ARG A 329 -14.90 -12.25 10.33
C ARG A 329 -15.13 -11.25 9.22
N GLU A 330 -14.58 -11.55 8.05
CA GLU A 330 -14.58 -10.67 6.87
C GLU A 330 -15.75 -10.94 5.91
N ASP A 331 -16.02 -9.98 5.04
CA ASP A 331 -17.07 -10.10 4.03
C ASP A 331 -16.70 -11.15 2.97
N GLY A 332 -17.59 -12.14 2.83
CA GLY A 332 -17.53 -13.05 1.69
C GLY A 332 -18.24 -12.48 0.45
N THR A 333 -18.05 -13.11 -0.70
CA THR A 333 -18.67 -12.68 -1.97
C THR A 333 -20.21 -12.59 -1.91
N PHE A 334 -20.87 -13.40 -1.06
CA PHE A 334 -22.33 -13.51 -0.98
C PHE A 334 -22.95 -13.09 0.35
N HIS A 335 -22.14 -12.78 1.35
CA HIS A 335 -22.62 -12.63 2.72
C HIS A 335 -21.72 -11.68 3.51
N ALA A 336 -22.30 -10.99 4.48
CA ALA A 336 -21.58 -10.10 5.37
C ALA A 336 -20.74 -10.94 6.32
N GLY A 337 -19.55 -10.48 6.64
CA GLY A 337 -18.74 -10.99 7.75
C GLY A 337 -19.34 -10.58 9.09
N VAL A 338 -18.84 -11.15 10.18
CA VAL A 338 -19.21 -10.76 11.55
C VAL A 338 -18.98 -9.26 11.77
N LEU A 339 -17.90 -8.69 11.23
CA LEU A 339 -17.58 -7.27 11.38
C LEU A 339 -18.65 -6.36 10.76
N THR A 340 -19.04 -6.63 9.52
CA THR A 340 -20.09 -5.89 8.81
C THR A 340 -21.46 -6.05 9.47
N ALA A 341 -21.78 -7.24 9.98
CA ALA A 341 -23.03 -7.45 10.72
C ALA A 341 -23.08 -6.63 12.02
N LEU A 342 -21.96 -6.53 12.75
CA LEU A 342 -21.83 -5.68 13.93
C LEU A 342 -21.96 -4.20 13.60
N ASP A 343 -21.35 -3.73 12.50
CA ASP A 343 -21.49 -2.36 12.01
C ASP A 343 -22.94 -2.03 11.62
N GLY A 344 -23.63 -2.97 10.97
CA GLY A 344 -25.04 -2.85 10.65
C GLY A 344 -25.92 -2.72 11.90
N MET A 345 -25.74 -3.61 12.87
CA MET A 345 -26.49 -3.58 14.13
C MET A 345 -26.20 -2.32 14.96
N ALA A 346 -24.98 -1.79 14.92
CA ALA A 346 -24.58 -0.57 15.61
C ALA A 346 -25.33 0.69 15.12
N GLN A 347 -25.80 0.68 13.86
CA GLN A 347 -26.52 1.78 13.22
C GLN A 347 -28.05 1.66 13.33
N TYR A 348 -28.59 0.51 13.72
CA TYR A 348 -30.03 0.30 13.90
C TYR A 348 -30.63 1.30 14.93
N PRO A 349 -31.82 1.88 14.68
CA PRO A 349 -32.80 1.57 13.63
C PRO A 349 -32.58 2.31 12.31
N ALA A 350 -31.47 3.02 12.11
CA ALA A 350 -31.15 3.57 10.80
C ALA A 350 -30.76 2.43 9.83
N MET A 351 -31.04 2.64 8.55
CA MET A 351 -30.62 1.70 7.50
C MET A 351 -29.10 1.77 7.36
N HIS A 352 -28.42 0.65 7.55
CA HIS A 352 -26.99 0.56 7.28
C HIS A 352 -26.77 0.47 5.78
N ARG A 353 -26.05 1.45 5.23
CA ARG A 353 -25.62 1.44 3.83
C ARG A 353 -24.24 0.83 3.75
N LEU A 354 -24.14 -0.26 3.01
CA LEU A 354 -22.91 -1.01 2.85
C LEU A 354 -21.98 -0.29 1.87
N THR A 355 -20.69 -0.35 2.15
CA THR A 355 -19.67 0.25 1.29
C THR A 355 -19.60 -0.49 -0.05
N ASN A 356 -19.02 0.16 -1.06
CA ASN A 356 -18.81 -0.43 -2.39
C ASN A 356 -17.95 -1.72 -2.35
N ASN A 357 -17.24 -1.97 -1.25
CA ASN A 357 -16.39 -3.15 -1.04
C ASN A 357 -17.14 -4.34 -0.44
N ALA A 358 -18.36 -4.15 0.08
CA ALA A 358 -19.15 -5.23 0.64
C ALA A 358 -19.50 -6.33 -0.39
N GLY A 359 -19.73 -7.55 0.12
CA GLY A 359 -20.18 -8.69 -0.67
C GLY A 359 -21.43 -8.38 -1.50
N PHE A 360 -21.49 -8.85 -2.74
CA PHE A 360 -22.51 -8.49 -3.74
C PHE A 360 -23.96 -8.75 -3.32
N PHE A 361 -24.19 -9.64 -2.37
CA PHE A 361 -25.52 -10.08 -1.95
C PHE A 361 -25.89 -9.61 -0.54
N ASN A 362 -25.09 -8.71 0.05
CA ASN A 362 -25.39 -8.05 1.32
C ASN A 362 -26.23 -6.81 1.04
N ASN A 363 -27.55 -6.81 1.09
CA ASN A 363 -28.26 -5.56 0.76
C ASN A 363 -28.12 -4.53 1.88
N ASP A 364 -28.15 -3.24 1.52
CA ASP A 364 -28.50 -2.18 2.46
C ASP A 364 -29.79 -2.59 3.17
N GLY A 365 -29.84 -2.37 4.48
CA GLY A 365 -30.92 -2.94 5.26
C GLY A 365 -30.94 -2.51 6.70
N TYR A 366 -32.05 -2.84 7.33
CA TYR A 366 -32.20 -2.75 8.78
C TYR A 366 -31.62 -4.01 9.39
N TRP A 367 -30.59 -3.82 10.22
CA TRP A 367 -29.93 -4.90 10.93
C TRP A 367 -30.51 -4.99 12.34
N ASP A 368 -31.77 -5.44 12.46
CA ASP A 368 -32.41 -5.57 13.76
C ASP A 368 -31.65 -6.60 14.63
N PRO A 369 -31.06 -6.18 15.76
CA PRO A 369 -30.32 -7.08 16.64
C PRO A 369 -31.13 -8.31 17.08
N ALA A 370 -32.46 -8.21 17.14
CA ALA A 370 -33.32 -9.34 17.48
C ALA A 370 -33.37 -10.46 16.43
N ASP A 371 -33.10 -10.13 15.16
CA ASP A 371 -33.08 -11.09 14.06
C ASP A 371 -31.70 -11.74 13.86
N TYR A 372 -30.64 -11.05 14.30
CA TYR A 372 -29.25 -11.43 14.00
C TYR A 372 -28.44 -11.90 15.21
N ILE A 373 -28.88 -11.63 16.44
CA ILE A 373 -28.22 -12.15 17.65
C ILE A 373 -29.05 -13.33 18.16
N GLY A 374 -28.44 -14.51 18.15
CA GLY A 374 -29.11 -15.75 18.52
C GLY A 374 -28.19 -16.77 19.14
N TYR A 375 -28.60 -18.03 19.09
CA TYR A 375 -27.87 -19.15 19.66
C TYR A 375 -27.97 -20.35 18.74
N ASP A 376 -26.91 -21.17 18.66
CA ASP A 376 -27.06 -22.53 18.17
C ASP A 376 -27.78 -23.39 19.24
N ASN A 377 -28.48 -24.44 18.81
CA ASN A 377 -29.17 -25.35 19.73
C ASN A 377 -28.59 -26.76 19.54
N PRO A 378 -27.45 -27.09 20.18
CA PRO A 378 -26.86 -28.41 20.08
C PRO A 378 -27.78 -29.48 20.71
N PRO A 379 -27.63 -30.77 20.35
CA PRO A 379 -28.39 -31.85 20.97
C PRO A 379 -28.27 -31.81 22.51
N SER A 380 -29.35 -32.10 23.23
CA SER A 380 -29.39 -31.97 24.71
C SER A 380 -28.40 -32.87 25.48
N ALA A 381 -27.77 -33.82 24.80
CA ALA A 381 -26.73 -34.69 25.36
C ALA A 381 -25.31 -34.10 25.22
N THR A 382 -25.16 -32.94 24.59
CA THR A 382 -23.86 -32.30 24.33
C THR A 382 -23.27 -31.76 25.62
N ASP A 383 -22.07 -32.21 25.97
CA ASP A 383 -21.31 -31.65 27.09
C ASP A 383 -20.63 -30.35 26.63
N PRO A 384 -21.02 -29.16 27.14
CA PRO A 384 -20.47 -27.88 26.71
C PRO A 384 -18.96 -27.76 26.98
N PHE A 385 -18.45 -28.42 28.03
CA PHE A 385 -17.03 -28.40 28.36
C PHE A 385 -16.22 -29.35 27.47
N ALA A 386 -16.82 -30.45 27.01
CA ALA A 386 -16.20 -31.30 25.99
C ALA A 386 -16.09 -30.58 24.63
N GLN A 387 -17.12 -29.80 24.27
CA GLN A 387 -17.10 -28.98 23.06
C GLN A 387 -16.08 -27.84 23.16
N LEU A 388 -15.96 -27.17 24.31
CA LEU A 388 -14.88 -26.21 24.54
C LEU A 388 -13.51 -26.84 24.31
N VAL A 389 -13.29 -28.06 24.79
CA VAL A 389 -12.06 -28.85 24.57
C VAL A 389 -11.82 -29.17 23.09
N LEU A 390 -12.87 -29.53 22.35
CA LEU A 390 -12.79 -29.73 20.89
C LEU A 390 -12.41 -28.44 20.16
N THR A 391 -12.96 -27.30 20.56
CA THR A 391 -12.55 -26.00 20.01
C THR A 391 -11.07 -25.74 20.28
N MET A 392 -10.52 -26.15 21.44
CA MET A 392 -9.08 -26.04 21.71
C MET A 392 -8.25 -26.88 20.74
N LYS A 393 -8.69 -28.11 20.48
CA LYS A 393 -8.04 -28.99 19.50
C LYS A 393 -8.08 -28.36 18.11
N GLN A 394 -9.23 -27.85 17.69
CA GLN A 394 -9.38 -27.16 16.40
C GLN A 394 -8.49 -25.92 16.29
N ALA A 395 -8.41 -25.09 17.35
CA ALA A 395 -7.50 -23.95 17.39
C ALA A 395 -6.03 -24.38 17.32
N ALA A 396 -5.67 -25.50 17.97
CA ALA A 396 -4.34 -26.06 17.87
C ALA A 396 -4.00 -26.52 16.44
N HIS A 397 -4.93 -27.21 15.77
CA HIS A 397 -4.75 -27.56 14.36
C HIS A 397 -4.72 -26.32 13.45
N ALA A 398 -5.54 -25.30 13.70
CA ALA A 398 -5.50 -24.05 12.92
C ALA A 398 -4.15 -23.33 13.04
N SER A 399 -3.42 -23.47 14.16
CA SER A 399 -2.08 -22.90 14.31
C SER A 399 -1.04 -23.47 13.33
N ILE A 400 -1.28 -24.66 12.78
CA ILE A 400 -0.43 -25.26 11.73
C ILE A 400 -0.38 -24.33 10.51
N GLU A 401 -1.47 -23.64 10.17
CA GLU A 401 -1.51 -22.72 9.03
C GLU A 401 -0.73 -21.42 9.26
N SER A 402 -0.48 -21.05 10.51
CA SER A 402 0.40 -19.92 10.83
C SER A 402 1.90 -20.23 10.69
N ILE A 403 2.27 -21.52 10.57
CA ILE A 403 3.64 -21.96 10.31
C ILE A 403 3.88 -21.90 8.80
N ARG A 404 4.81 -21.03 8.37
CA ARG A 404 5.11 -20.86 6.94
C ARG A 404 5.77 -22.10 6.35
N THR A 405 5.30 -22.51 5.18
CA THR A 405 5.95 -23.54 4.34
C THR A 405 6.92 -22.93 3.35
N ASP A 406 7.81 -23.75 2.78
CA ASP A 406 8.77 -23.36 1.74
C ASP A 406 8.13 -22.58 0.57
N ALA A 407 6.86 -22.84 0.25
CA ALA A 407 6.12 -22.21 -0.85
C ALA A 407 5.55 -20.81 -0.54
N GLN A 408 5.42 -20.43 0.74
CA GLN A 408 4.84 -19.15 1.18
C GLN A 408 5.89 -18.06 1.44
N VAL A 409 7.18 -18.39 1.35
CA VAL A 409 8.28 -17.44 1.63
C VAL A 409 8.36 -16.29 0.61
N ASN A 410 7.63 -16.37 -0.51
CA ASN A 410 7.59 -15.33 -1.56
C ASN A 410 6.33 -14.43 -1.59
N ARG A 411 5.49 -14.40 -0.54
CA ARG A 411 4.40 -13.40 -0.41
C ARG A 411 4.23 -12.86 1.00
N ASP A 412 4.26 -11.54 1.08
CA ASP A 412 3.64 -10.65 2.06
C ASP A 412 4.08 -10.67 3.54
N ASN A 413 3.87 -9.49 4.12
CA ASN A 413 4.40 -8.92 5.36
C ASN A 413 4.04 -9.67 6.66
N LEU A 414 4.84 -9.37 7.69
CA LEU A 414 5.02 -10.15 8.93
C LEU A 414 3.98 -9.90 10.04
N SER A 415 2.84 -9.25 9.78
CA SER A 415 1.91 -8.82 10.84
C SER A 415 0.91 -9.89 11.32
N ALA A 416 0.94 -11.10 10.78
CA ALA A 416 -0.05 -12.15 11.07
C ALA A 416 0.49 -13.35 11.88
N VAL A 417 1.50 -13.15 12.73
CA VAL A 417 1.98 -14.21 13.63
C VAL A 417 1.52 -13.92 15.06
N VAL A 418 0.23 -14.10 15.31
CA VAL A 418 -0.25 -14.35 16.66
C VAL A 418 -0.74 -15.79 16.69
N GLU A 419 0.02 -16.68 17.35
CA GLU A 419 -0.25 -18.12 17.35
C GLU A 419 -1.67 -18.41 17.88
N PRO A 420 -2.55 -19.09 17.11
CA PRO A 420 -3.90 -19.45 17.57
C PRO A 420 -3.93 -20.24 18.88
N VAL A 421 -2.89 -21.05 19.16
CA VAL A 421 -2.73 -21.76 20.44
C VAL A 421 -2.42 -20.81 21.58
N VAL A 422 -1.57 -19.80 21.38
CA VAL A 422 -1.23 -18.80 22.41
C VAL A 422 -2.42 -17.90 22.69
N GLN A 423 -3.12 -17.42 21.66
CA GLN A 423 -4.38 -16.70 21.82
C GLN A 423 -5.38 -17.53 22.63
N TRP A 424 -5.47 -18.82 22.34
CA TRP A 424 -6.33 -19.76 23.05
C TRP A 424 -5.91 -19.94 24.52
N ILE A 425 -4.63 -20.16 24.82
CA ILE A 425 -4.12 -20.29 26.20
C ILE A 425 -4.43 -19.01 27.00
N ASN A 426 -4.24 -17.84 26.39
CA ASN A 426 -4.56 -16.54 26.99
C ASN A 426 -6.06 -16.40 27.30
N ARG A 427 -6.90 -16.96 26.43
CA ARG A 427 -8.37 -16.97 26.56
C ARG A 427 -8.89 -17.83 27.70
N PHE A 428 -8.09 -18.73 28.24
CA PHE A 428 -8.46 -19.51 29.42
C PHE A 428 -7.57 -19.16 30.61
N GLY A 429 -7.12 -17.90 30.73
CA GLY A 429 -6.32 -17.38 31.84
C GLY A 429 -6.66 -17.88 33.25
N PRO A 430 -7.92 -18.13 33.64
CA PRO A 430 -8.25 -18.77 34.92
C PRO A 430 -7.65 -20.18 35.11
N LEU A 431 -7.32 -20.92 34.05
CA LEU A 431 -6.58 -22.19 34.09
C LEU A 431 -5.16 -22.01 34.64
N ALA A 432 -4.54 -20.83 34.45
CA ALA A 432 -3.18 -20.55 34.95
C ALA A 432 -3.10 -20.61 36.49
N LEU A 433 -4.22 -20.39 37.20
CA LEU A 433 -4.31 -20.54 38.66
C LEU A 433 -4.10 -21.98 39.15
N PHE A 434 -4.22 -22.95 38.24
CA PHE A 434 -4.08 -24.37 38.52
C PHE A 434 -2.79 -24.98 37.94
N VAL A 435 -1.92 -24.18 37.33
CA VAL A 435 -0.64 -24.63 36.73
C VAL A 435 0.53 -23.87 37.38
N PRO A 436 1.38 -24.51 38.19
CA PRO A 436 2.63 -23.96 38.69
C PRO A 436 3.65 -23.74 37.58
N GLY A 437 4.12 -22.50 37.48
CA GLY A 437 4.76 -21.98 36.27
C GLY A 437 3.82 -21.20 35.36
N GLY A 438 2.52 -21.09 35.68
CA GLY A 438 1.52 -20.31 34.94
C GLY A 438 1.78 -18.80 34.87
N GLU A 439 2.67 -18.26 35.73
CA GLU A 439 3.24 -16.91 35.57
C GLU A 439 4.05 -16.78 34.26
N GLY A 440 4.66 -17.88 33.79
CA GLY A 440 5.36 -17.96 32.50
C GLY A 440 4.42 -18.08 31.29
N ILE A 441 3.21 -18.58 31.48
CA ILE A 441 2.15 -18.55 30.45
C ILE A 441 1.65 -17.11 30.25
N LEU A 442 1.47 -16.35 31.34
CA LEU A 442 1.20 -14.91 31.28
C LEU A 442 2.38 -14.12 30.68
N ALA A 443 3.63 -14.58 30.86
CA ALA A 443 4.80 -13.97 30.23
C ALA A 443 4.92 -14.27 28.72
N LEU A 444 4.50 -15.46 28.25
CA LEU A 444 4.43 -15.79 26.82
C LEU A 444 3.27 -15.06 26.12
N ALA A 445 2.17 -14.82 26.82
CA ALA A 445 1.04 -14.00 26.37
C ALA A 445 1.43 -12.54 26.11
N GLY A 446 2.35 -12.00 26.91
CA GLY A 446 2.70 -10.58 26.96
C GLY A 446 3.89 -10.15 26.10
N LEU A 447 4.45 -11.02 25.25
CA LEU A 447 5.65 -10.69 24.45
C LEU A 447 5.41 -10.54 22.95
N ILE A 448 4.18 -10.80 22.45
CA ILE A 448 3.88 -10.66 21.01
C ILE A 448 3.07 -9.38 20.71
N ASP A 449 2.27 -8.86 21.65
CA ASP A 449 1.59 -7.55 21.50
C ASP A 449 2.41 -6.34 22.01
N ALA A 450 3.64 -6.57 22.48
CA ALA A 450 4.51 -5.53 23.05
C ALA A 450 5.41 -4.82 22.01
N GLY A 451 5.05 -4.85 20.72
CA GLY A 451 5.72 -4.08 19.67
C GLY A 451 5.31 -2.61 19.59
N TYR A 452 4.31 -2.16 20.37
CA TYR A 452 3.73 -0.80 20.27
C TYR A 452 3.52 -0.07 21.60
N GLY A 453 4.13 -0.49 22.72
CA GLY A 453 3.93 0.17 24.01
C GLY A 453 5.01 -0.12 25.05
N LEU A 454 6.24 0.35 24.82
CA LEU A 454 7.40 -0.04 25.62
C LEU A 454 7.69 0.81 26.87
N ASP A 455 6.89 1.83 27.20
CA ASP A 455 7.30 2.79 28.25
C ASP A 455 6.78 2.47 29.68
N GLN A 456 5.72 1.66 29.84
CA GLN A 456 5.17 1.36 31.19
C GLN A 456 5.55 0.00 31.77
N ALA A 457 6.16 -0.91 30.98
CA ALA A 457 6.61 -2.21 31.49
C ALA A 457 7.99 -2.16 32.16
N VAL A 458 8.80 -1.14 31.89
CA VAL A 458 10.21 -1.06 32.30
C VAL A 458 10.41 -0.30 33.62
N ASN A 459 9.55 0.66 33.94
CA ASN A 459 9.76 1.60 35.06
C ASN A 459 9.02 1.26 36.37
N GLY A 460 8.39 0.08 36.48
CA GLY A 460 7.74 -0.35 37.73
C GLY A 460 8.77 -0.75 38.80
N GLU A 461 8.84 0.01 39.89
CA GLU A 461 9.84 -0.17 40.95
C GLU A 461 9.60 -1.44 41.80
N THR A 462 8.41 -2.06 41.74
CA THR A 462 8.13 -3.34 42.42
C THR A 462 7.62 -4.46 41.49
N PRO A 463 7.88 -5.75 41.79
CA PRO A 463 7.36 -6.90 41.03
C PRO A 463 5.83 -6.96 40.95
N ARG A 464 5.14 -6.39 41.96
CA ARG A 464 3.69 -6.31 42.01
C ARG A 464 3.14 -5.25 41.04
N GLU A 465 3.78 -4.08 40.95
CA GLU A 465 3.44 -3.03 39.98
C GLU A 465 3.69 -3.47 38.53
N ARG A 466 4.72 -4.30 38.26
CA ARG A 466 4.93 -4.88 36.92
C ARG A 466 3.86 -5.89 36.52
N SER A 467 3.30 -6.65 37.47
CA SER A 467 2.19 -7.58 37.17
C SER A 467 0.83 -6.88 37.04
N GLU A 468 0.62 -5.78 37.76
CA GLU A 468 -0.60 -4.97 37.67
C GLU A 468 -0.63 -4.12 36.37
N GLY A 469 0.52 -3.70 35.85
CA GLY A 469 0.65 -3.03 34.54
C GLY A 469 0.37 -3.94 33.33
N VAL A 470 0.72 -5.22 33.41
CA VAL A 470 0.41 -6.22 32.37
C VAL A 470 -1.09 -6.60 32.36
N SER A 471 -1.79 -6.41 33.48
CA SER A 471 -3.17 -6.88 33.65
C SER A 471 -4.26 -5.91 33.17
N ARG A 472 -3.93 -4.65 32.82
CA ARG A 472 -4.94 -3.64 32.47
C ARG A 472 -5.02 -3.23 31.00
N THR A 473 -4.02 -3.53 30.18
CA THR A 473 -3.96 -2.96 28.82
C THR A 473 -4.53 -3.87 27.73
N VAL A 474 -4.73 -5.18 28.00
CA VAL A 474 -5.31 -6.12 26.99
C VAL A 474 -6.48 -6.96 27.54
N PHE A 475 -6.73 -6.97 28.86
CA PHE A 475 -7.81 -7.76 29.45
C PHE A 475 -8.97 -6.87 29.91
N GLY A 476 -10.04 -6.79 29.10
CA GLY A 476 -11.33 -6.22 29.56
C GLY A 476 -12.11 -5.33 28.59
N LEU A 477 -11.89 -5.43 27.28
CA LEU A 477 -12.61 -4.61 26.29
C LEU A 477 -14.12 -4.90 26.26
N LEU A 478 -14.54 -6.16 26.42
CA LEU A 478 -15.95 -6.57 26.31
C LEU A 478 -16.75 -6.44 27.62
N ASN A 479 -16.28 -5.66 28.59
CA ASN A 479 -16.95 -5.51 29.89
C ASN A 479 -18.32 -4.83 29.73
N ALA A 480 -19.39 -5.55 30.05
CA ALA A 480 -20.70 -4.98 30.27
C ALA A 480 -20.72 -4.36 31.68
N LEU A 481 -20.67 -3.04 31.80
CA LEU A 481 -21.41 -2.40 32.89
C LEU A 481 -22.87 -2.44 32.43
N PRO A 482 -23.77 -3.20 33.08
CA PRO A 482 -25.18 -3.18 32.70
C PRO A 482 -25.63 -1.72 32.75
N ILE A 483 -26.19 -1.23 31.64
CA ILE A 483 -26.81 0.09 31.54
C ILE A 483 -27.97 0.08 32.56
N GLY A 484 -27.66 0.53 33.77
CA GLY A 484 -28.42 0.29 35.00
C GLY A 484 -27.57 0.38 36.28
N ALA A 485 -26.26 0.16 36.20
CA ALA A 485 -25.34 0.32 37.33
C ALA A 485 -24.98 1.78 37.67
N GLN A 486 -25.43 2.77 36.89
CA GLN A 486 -25.42 4.18 37.31
C GLN A 486 -26.65 4.60 38.14
N ALA A 487 -27.66 3.73 38.28
CA ALA A 487 -28.89 4.02 39.04
C ALA A 487 -29.03 3.24 40.36
N ALA A 488 -28.10 2.34 40.69
CA ALA A 488 -28.14 1.53 41.93
C ALA A 488 -27.24 2.06 43.07
N LEU A 489 -26.76 3.31 42.96
CA LEU A 489 -26.03 4.02 44.01
C LEU A 489 -26.62 5.44 44.17
N LYS A 490 -27.92 5.53 44.47
CA LYS A 490 -28.55 6.69 45.10
C LYS A 490 -29.94 6.32 45.59
N ASP A 491 -29.97 5.87 46.85
CA ASP A 491 -31.03 5.97 47.85
C ASP A 491 -32.49 5.77 47.42
N GLU A 492 -33.07 4.63 47.81
CA GLU A 492 -34.49 4.54 48.13
C GLU A 492 -34.70 4.74 49.65
N ALA A 493 -35.01 5.98 50.02
CA ALA A 493 -35.89 6.28 51.15
C ALA A 493 -36.66 7.58 50.88
N ALA A 494 -37.92 7.38 50.49
CA ALA A 494 -39.09 8.19 50.81
C ALA A 494 -39.39 9.54 50.07
N VAL A 495 -40.42 9.44 49.21
CA VAL A 495 -41.75 10.12 49.33
C VAL A 495 -42.00 11.44 48.57
N GLU A 496 -43.15 11.40 47.86
CA GLU A 496 -44.06 12.46 47.36
C GLU A 496 -43.66 13.23 46.07
N SER A 497 -44.54 13.48 45.09
CA SER A 497 -45.97 13.19 44.90
C SER A 497 -46.42 13.60 43.48
N VAL A 498 -47.62 13.13 43.11
CA VAL A 498 -48.56 13.66 42.08
C VAL A 498 -48.44 13.15 40.64
N ARG A 499 -49.31 12.18 40.32
CA ARG A 499 -49.99 11.99 39.00
C ARG A 499 -51.25 12.88 38.93
N PRO A 500 -52.09 12.94 37.87
CA PRO A 500 -52.08 12.28 36.54
C PRO A 500 -52.49 13.20 35.35
N SER A 501 -52.54 12.63 34.13
CA SER A 501 -53.56 12.78 33.06
C SER A 501 -52.89 12.70 31.68
N SER A 502 -53.36 12.01 30.63
CA SER A 502 -54.51 11.12 30.40
C SER A 502 -54.34 10.46 29.02
N GLN A 503 -54.80 9.20 28.91
CA GLN A 503 -55.49 8.57 27.76
C GLN A 503 -54.71 8.45 26.43
N ILE A 504 -54.71 7.31 25.73
CA ILE A 504 -55.87 6.56 25.23
C ILE A 504 -55.58 5.06 25.19
N ALA A 505 -56.62 4.26 25.46
CA ALA A 505 -56.64 2.80 25.40
C ALA A 505 -57.09 2.27 24.02
N VAL A 506 -56.58 1.10 23.60
CA VAL A 506 -57.33 0.11 22.81
C VAL A 506 -56.92 -1.32 23.24
N ALA A 507 -57.94 -2.19 23.28
CA ALA A 507 -58.02 -3.54 23.84
C ALA A 507 -57.40 -4.64 22.92
N PRO A 508 -57.38 -5.92 23.35
CA PRO A 508 -56.45 -6.97 22.91
C PRO A 508 -56.97 -7.81 21.74
N THR A 509 -56.08 -8.44 20.97
CA THR A 509 -56.38 -9.61 20.12
C THR A 509 -55.08 -10.39 19.83
N PRO A 510 -55.16 -11.69 19.49
CA PRO A 510 -54.52 -12.78 20.21
C PRO A 510 -53.13 -13.14 19.68
N GLU A 511 -52.36 -13.82 20.53
CA GLU A 511 -51.09 -14.47 20.19
C GLU A 511 -51.19 -15.28 18.88
N PRO A 512 -50.23 -15.15 17.94
CA PRO A 512 -49.98 -16.21 16.98
C PRO A 512 -49.15 -17.32 17.67
N PRO A 513 -49.35 -18.58 17.25
CA PRO A 513 -48.82 -19.74 17.94
C PRO A 513 -47.31 -19.87 17.76
N VAL A 514 -46.69 -20.53 18.73
CA VAL A 514 -45.34 -21.08 18.70
C VAL A 514 -45.03 -21.67 17.32
N SER A 515 -44.11 -21.04 16.58
CA SER A 515 -43.62 -21.54 15.30
C SER A 515 -42.83 -22.83 15.54
N VAL A 516 -43.38 -23.96 15.09
CA VAL A 516 -42.66 -25.21 14.90
C VAL A 516 -41.57 -24.95 13.85
N LEU A 517 -40.31 -25.29 14.13
CA LEU A 517 -39.19 -25.15 13.19
C LEU A 517 -39.53 -25.89 11.89
N SER A 518 -39.83 -25.13 10.83
CA SER A 518 -40.08 -25.68 9.49
C SER A 518 -38.82 -26.37 8.97
N SER A 519 -38.98 -27.52 8.30
CA SER A 519 -37.87 -28.21 7.65
C SER A 519 -37.30 -27.36 6.49
N ARG A 520 -36.02 -27.53 6.13
CA ARG A 520 -35.40 -26.79 5.01
C ARG A 520 -36.17 -26.92 3.69
N VAL A 521 -36.80 -28.08 3.46
CA VAL A 521 -37.67 -28.32 2.30
C VAL A 521 -38.92 -27.43 2.34
N GLU A 522 -39.56 -27.28 3.51
CA GLU A 522 -40.68 -26.35 3.71
C GLU A 522 -40.25 -24.90 3.54
N LEU A 523 -39.04 -24.54 3.98
CA LEU A 523 -38.47 -23.21 3.78
C LEU A 523 -38.35 -22.86 2.29
N ILE A 524 -37.73 -23.75 1.50
CA ILE A 524 -37.59 -23.56 0.06
C ILE A 524 -38.96 -23.53 -0.63
N ARG A 525 -39.89 -24.42 -0.24
CA ARG A 525 -41.24 -24.49 -0.81
C ARG A 525 -42.03 -23.18 -0.64
N GLY A 526 -41.79 -22.43 0.44
CA GLY A 526 -42.45 -21.16 0.73
C GLY A 526 -41.92 -19.93 -0.03
N ILE A 527 -40.86 -20.05 -0.84
CA ILE A 527 -40.22 -18.91 -1.54
C ILE A 527 -41.06 -18.42 -2.73
N GLY A 528 -41.87 -19.28 -3.34
CA GLY A 528 -42.75 -18.87 -4.44
C GLY A 528 -43.46 -20.02 -5.17
N PRO A 529 -44.40 -19.69 -6.08
CA PRO A 529 -45.24 -20.69 -6.77
C PRO A 529 -44.44 -21.64 -7.67
N THR A 530 -43.30 -21.22 -8.21
CA THR A 530 -42.45 -22.04 -9.10
C THR A 530 -41.85 -23.24 -8.37
N VAL A 531 -41.41 -23.05 -7.12
CA VAL A 531 -40.82 -24.11 -6.28
C VAL A 531 -41.86 -25.06 -5.67
N ALA A 532 -43.10 -24.61 -5.53
CA ALA A 532 -44.20 -25.46 -5.06
C ALA A 532 -44.49 -26.66 -6.00
N SER A 533 -44.05 -26.59 -7.26
CA SER A 533 -44.23 -27.65 -8.26
C SER A 533 -43.23 -28.81 -8.18
N PHE A 534 -42.20 -28.72 -7.33
CA PHE A 534 -41.20 -29.76 -7.14
C PHE A 534 -41.56 -30.76 -6.02
N SER A 535 -41.06 -31.99 -6.15
CA SER A 535 -41.13 -32.98 -5.07
C SER A 535 -40.14 -32.64 -3.94
N ASP A 536 -40.34 -33.24 -2.77
CA ASP A 536 -39.45 -33.01 -1.62
C ASP A 536 -38.00 -33.44 -1.91
N GLU A 537 -37.81 -34.51 -2.69
CA GLU A 537 -36.48 -34.95 -3.13
C GLU A 537 -35.79 -33.92 -4.00
N VAL A 538 -36.51 -33.33 -4.96
CA VAL A 538 -35.94 -32.29 -5.86
C VAL A 538 -35.64 -31.01 -5.08
N LEU A 539 -36.49 -30.63 -4.13
CA LEU A 539 -36.22 -29.49 -3.25
C LEU A 539 -34.99 -29.71 -2.37
N ALA A 540 -34.79 -30.93 -1.87
CA ALA A 540 -33.57 -31.30 -1.15
C ALA A 540 -32.32 -31.19 -2.04
N GLN A 541 -32.41 -31.64 -3.30
CA GLN A 541 -31.32 -31.49 -4.28
C GLN A 541 -31.00 -30.02 -4.59
N ILE A 542 -32.02 -29.18 -4.83
CA ILE A 542 -31.87 -27.73 -5.02
C ILE A 542 -31.15 -27.10 -3.81
N GLY A 543 -31.53 -27.52 -2.59
CA GLY A 543 -30.90 -27.06 -1.35
C GLY A 543 -29.43 -27.48 -1.17
N LYS A 544 -29.01 -28.62 -1.78
CA LYS A 544 -27.60 -29.07 -1.84
C LYS A 544 -26.79 -28.30 -2.91
N VAL A 545 -27.42 -27.97 -4.04
CA VAL A 545 -26.78 -27.25 -5.16
C VAL A 545 -26.56 -25.77 -4.85
N SER A 546 -27.60 -25.07 -4.39
CA SER A 546 -27.56 -23.64 -4.10
C SER A 546 -27.51 -23.43 -2.59
N VAL A 547 -26.30 -23.37 -2.01
CA VAL A 547 -26.08 -23.21 -0.57
C VAL A 547 -26.59 -21.86 -0.10
N ILE A 548 -27.81 -21.85 0.44
CA ILE A 548 -28.41 -20.70 1.10
C ILE A 548 -28.76 -21.10 2.53
N ASP A 549 -28.50 -20.19 3.46
CA ASP A 549 -28.80 -20.40 4.87
C ASP A 549 -30.31 -20.41 5.13
N ASP A 550 -30.76 -21.20 6.12
CA ASP A 550 -32.19 -21.29 6.47
C ASP A 550 -32.76 -19.93 6.90
N ASP A 551 -31.97 -19.06 7.53
CA ASP A 551 -32.39 -17.69 7.91
C ASP A 551 -32.64 -16.82 6.67
N MET A 552 -31.81 -16.96 5.63
CA MET A 552 -32.03 -16.28 4.36
C MET A 552 -33.27 -16.81 3.63
N LEU A 553 -33.54 -18.12 3.70
CA LEU A 553 -34.77 -18.69 3.14
C LEU A 553 -36.00 -18.15 3.89
N ARG A 554 -35.93 -18.00 5.23
CA ARG A 554 -37.00 -17.37 6.03
C ARG A 554 -37.22 -15.92 5.62
N LEU A 555 -36.16 -15.12 5.43
CA LEU A 555 -36.28 -13.74 4.93
C LEU A 555 -36.89 -13.68 3.52
N MET A 556 -36.68 -14.69 2.67
CA MET A 556 -37.34 -14.75 1.36
C MET A 556 -38.85 -15.01 1.49
N GLN A 557 -39.26 -15.82 2.47
CA GLN A 557 -40.68 -16.06 2.75
C GLN A 557 -41.42 -14.81 3.24
N THR A 558 -40.73 -13.84 3.84
CA THR A 558 -41.32 -12.57 4.27
C THR A 558 -41.46 -11.54 3.13
N GLY A 559 -41.03 -11.89 1.91
CA GLY A 559 -41.22 -11.08 0.70
C GLY A 559 -39.93 -10.63 0.02
N ARG A 560 -38.75 -11.02 0.51
CA ARG A 560 -37.47 -10.69 -0.13
C ARG A 560 -37.26 -11.55 -1.40
N PRO A 561 -36.80 -10.98 -2.53
CA PRO A 561 -36.56 -11.76 -3.74
C PRO A 561 -35.44 -12.81 -3.52
N PRO A 562 -35.51 -13.99 -4.19
CA PRO A 562 -34.47 -14.99 -4.10
C PRO A 562 -33.17 -14.51 -4.75
N THR A 563 -32.03 -15.03 -4.29
CA THR A 563 -30.73 -14.69 -4.91
C THR A 563 -30.69 -15.17 -6.37
N PRO A 564 -29.90 -14.54 -7.25
CA PRO A 564 -29.87 -14.92 -8.66
C PRO A 564 -29.31 -16.32 -8.88
N LEU A 565 -28.38 -16.78 -8.03
CA LEU A 565 -27.89 -18.17 -8.09
C LEU A 565 -29.01 -19.17 -7.79
N LEU A 566 -29.84 -18.92 -6.78
CA LEU A 566 -30.97 -19.79 -6.46
C LEU A 566 -32.06 -19.72 -7.52
N THR A 567 -32.41 -18.53 -7.98
CA THR A 567 -33.38 -18.32 -9.05
C THR A 567 -32.95 -19.04 -10.34
N ASP A 568 -31.66 -18.95 -10.67
CA ASP A 568 -31.08 -19.63 -11.82
C ASP A 568 -31.06 -21.16 -11.64
N THR A 569 -30.67 -21.65 -10.45
CA THR A 569 -30.71 -23.08 -10.11
C THR A 569 -32.14 -23.64 -10.25
N ILE A 570 -33.12 -22.97 -9.64
CA ILE A 570 -34.55 -23.33 -9.72
C ILE A 570 -35.02 -23.39 -11.17
N SER A 571 -34.65 -22.40 -11.98
CA SER A 571 -35.02 -22.34 -13.40
C SER A 571 -34.46 -23.52 -14.19
N ARG A 572 -33.24 -23.95 -13.88
CA ARG A 572 -32.57 -25.08 -14.56
C ARG A 572 -33.15 -26.43 -14.15
N PHE A 573 -33.40 -26.64 -12.85
CA PHE A 573 -34.14 -27.80 -12.38
C PHE A 573 -35.55 -27.86 -12.99
N LYS A 574 -36.19 -26.70 -13.22
CA LYS A 574 -37.48 -26.66 -13.90
C LYS A 574 -37.39 -27.09 -15.35
N ILE A 575 -36.39 -26.60 -16.10
CA ILE A 575 -36.16 -27.00 -17.48
C ILE A 575 -35.93 -28.51 -17.59
N ASP A 576 -35.11 -29.09 -16.71
CA ASP A 576 -34.84 -30.53 -16.71
C ASP A 576 -36.09 -31.35 -16.38
N GLN A 577 -36.88 -30.94 -15.37
CA GLN A 577 -38.17 -31.55 -15.04
C GLN A 577 -39.13 -31.52 -16.24
N ASP A 578 -39.19 -30.40 -16.97
CA ASP A 578 -40.07 -30.23 -18.13
C ASP A 578 -39.60 -31.00 -19.38
N LEU A 579 -38.32 -31.36 -19.46
CA LEU A 579 -37.77 -32.20 -20.53
C LEU A 579 -37.91 -33.70 -20.23
N GLY A 580 -37.90 -34.07 -18.95
CA GLY A 580 -38.00 -35.45 -18.48
C GLY A 580 -36.79 -36.32 -18.85
N ALA A 581 -36.89 -37.62 -18.59
CA ALA A 581 -35.76 -38.57 -18.74
C ALA A 581 -35.23 -38.74 -20.18
N ALA A 582 -35.96 -38.26 -21.20
CA ALA A 582 -35.57 -38.30 -22.61
C ALA A 582 -35.01 -36.96 -23.13
N GLY A 583 -34.82 -35.97 -22.25
CA GLY A 583 -34.24 -34.68 -22.59
C GLY A 583 -32.80 -34.79 -23.10
N THR A 584 -32.47 -34.00 -24.13
CA THR A 584 -31.10 -33.89 -24.67
C THR A 584 -30.42 -32.61 -24.18
N PRO A 585 -29.08 -32.60 -24.02
CA PRO A 585 -28.33 -31.38 -23.67
C PRO A 585 -28.61 -30.20 -24.61
N GLU A 586 -28.80 -30.45 -25.91
CA GLU A 586 -29.10 -29.40 -26.89
C GLU A 586 -30.47 -28.73 -26.65
N GLN A 587 -31.48 -29.53 -26.28
CA GLN A 587 -32.81 -29.02 -25.95
C GLN A 587 -32.79 -28.22 -24.65
N PHE A 588 -32.05 -28.70 -23.65
CA PHE A 588 -31.82 -28.00 -22.39
C PHE A 588 -31.15 -26.63 -22.65
N ASN A 589 -30.01 -26.63 -23.35
CA ASN A 589 -29.24 -25.42 -23.63
C ASN A 589 -30.05 -24.39 -24.43
N ARG A 590 -30.89 -24.83 -25.37
CA ARG A 590 -31.78 -23.92 -26.12
C ARG A 590 -32.83 -23.26 -25.22
N ARG A 591 -33.48 -24.02 -24.34
CA ARG A 591 -34.48 -23.46 -23.40
C ARG A 591 -33.84 -22.53 -22.38
N TYR A 592 -32.66 -22.90 -21.87
CA TYR A 592 -31.93 -22.07 -20.93
C TYR A 592 -31.44 -20.76 -21.58
N ALA A 593 -30.86 -20.82 -22.78
CA ALA A 593 -30.41 -19.63 -23.50
C ALA A 593 -31.55 -18.62 -23.76
N ALA A 594 -32.78 -19.10 -24.00
CA ALA A 594 -33.95 -18.22 -24.14
C ALA A 594 -34.25 -17.41 -22.86
N LEU A 595 -34.01 -17.97 -21.67
CA LEU A 595 -34.17 -17.25 -20.40
C LEU A 595 -33.08 -16.20 -20.16
N GLN A 596 -31.91 -16.35 -20.78
CA GLN A 596 -30.76 -15.47 -20.59
C GLN A 596 -30.76 -14.25 -21.51
N GLN A 597 -31.70 -14.15 -22.46
CA GLN A 597 -31.80 -13.01 -23.36
C GLN A 597 -32.27 -11.74 -22.61
N SER A 598 -31.58 -10.62 -22.85
CA SER A 598 -31.93 -9.31 -22.31
C SER A 598 -32.04 -8.25 -23.41
N GLU A 599 -33.04 -7.39 -23.28
CA GLU A 599 -33.23 -6.23 -24.15
C GLU A 599 -32.31 -5.06 -23.76
N HIS A 600 -31.79 -5.07 -22.52
CA HIS A 600 -30.88 -4.06 -21.97
C HIS A 600 -29.44 -4.21 -22.49
N GLU A 601 -28.86 -3.11 -22.96
CA GLU A 601 -27.53 -3.09 -23.57
C GLU A 601 -26.40 -3.37 -22.56
N TRP A 602 -26.48 -2.77 -21.36
CA TRP A 602 -25.58 -3.05 -20.24
C TRP A 602 -25.46 -4.55 -19.92
N VAL A 603 -26.59 -5.25 -19.89
CA VAL A 603 -26.62 -6.69 -19.59
C VAL A 603 -25.95 -7.48 -20.71
N ARG A 604 -26.19 -7.13 -21.97
CA ARG A 604 -25.54 -7.78 -23.12
C ARG A 604 -24.02 -7.57 -23.12
N LEU A 605 -23.54 -6.38 -22.77
CA LEU A 605 -22.10 -6.10 -22.67
C LEU A 605 -21.44 -6.95 -21.57
N PHE A 606 -22.05 -7.04 -20.40
CA PHE A 606 -21.56 -7.90 -19.32
C PHE A 606 -21.59 -9.39 -19.69
N GLN A 607 -22.62 -9.85 -20.40
CA GLN A 607 -22.68 -11.23 -20.91
C GLN A 607 -21.62 -11.50 -21.98
N GLN A 608 -21.22 -10.51 -22.79
CA GLN A 608 -20.13 -10.67 -23.76
C GLN A 608 -18.77 -10.86 -23.08
N GLN A 609 -18.49 -10.04 -22.06
CA GLN A 609 -17.22 -10.13 -21.31
C GLN A 609 -17.19 -11.34 -20.36
N TYR A 610 -18.35 -11.66 -19.74
CA TYR A 610 -18.50 -12.71 -18.74
C TYR A 610 -19.59 -13.73 -19.14
N PRO A 611 -19.37 -14.55 -20.18
CA PRO A 611 -20.41 -15.38 -20.79
C PRO A 611 -21.02 -16.45 -19.87
N ALA A 612 -20.34 -16.82 -18.79
CA ALA A 612 -20.85 -17.76 -17.80
C ALA A 612 -21.85 -17.14 -16.79
N LEU A 613 -21.99 -15.80 -16.73
CA LEU A 613 -22.87 -15.15 -15.75
C LEU A 613 -24.35 -15.21 -16.17
N PRO A 614 -25.26 -15.64 -15.29
CA PRO A 614 -26.70 -15.54 -15.52
C PRO A 614 -27.16 -14.08 -15.62
N LYS A 615 -28.13 -13.81 -16.49
CA LYS A 615 -28.79 -12.51 -16.69
C LYS A 615 -29.17 -11.84 -15.37
N GLY A 616 -29.89 -12.56 -14.50
CA GLY A 616 -30.35 -12.02 -13.23
C GLY A 616 -29.21 -11.66 -12.26
N ALA A 617 -28.04 -12.28 -12.39
CA ALA A 617 -26.87 -11.92 -11.61
C ALA A 617 -26.30 -10.57 -12.06
N ILE A 618 -26.23 -10.37 -13.38
CA ILE A 618 -25.74 -9.13 -14.00
C ILE A 618 -26.69 -7.98 -13.68
N GLU A 619 -28.01 -8.17 -13.84
CA GLU A 619 -29.01 -7.16 -13.53
C GLU A 619 -28.92 -6.72 -12.06
N GLN A 620 -28.77 -7.66 -11.13
CA GLN A 620 -28.59 -7.32 -9.71
C GLN A 620 -27.24 -6.64 -9.42
N MET A 621 -26.15 -7.07 -10.06
CA MET A 621 -24.83 -6.44 -9.91
C MET A 621 -24.85 -4.98 -10.35
N LEU A 622 -25.52 -4.68 -11.47
CA LEU A 622 -25.65 -3.34 -12.02
C LEU A 622 -26.58 -2.45 -11.18
N ASP A 623 -27.76 -2.97 -10.80
CA ASP A 623 -28.73 -2.27 -9.95
C ASP A 623 -28.08 -1.83 -8.63
N ARG A 624 -27.33 -2.72 -7.99
CA ARG A 624 -26.60 -2.43 -6.75
C ARG A 624 -25.52 -1.36 -6.91
N TYR A 625 -24.89 -1.30 -8.08
CA TYR A 625 -23.89 -0.28 -8.37
C TYR A 625 -24.51 1.06 -8.78
N GLY A 626 -25.84 1.18 -8.71
CA GLY A 626 -26.58 2.38 -9.08
C GLY A 626 -26.64 2.61 -10.59
N VAL A 627 -26.38 1.59 -11.41
CA VAL A 627 -26.41 1.70 -12.88
C VAL A 627 -27.85 1.58 -13.36
N ASP A 628 -28.34 2.62 -14.04
CA ASP A 628 -29.65 2.59 -14.68
C ASP A 628 -29.60 1.74 -15.96
N ILE A 629 -29.99 0.47 -15.85
CA ILE A 629 -30.00 -0.49 -16.96
C ILE A 629 -30.98 -0.13 -18.09
N GLN A 630 -31.87 0.85 -17.90
CA GLN A 630 -32.77 1.33 -18.95
C GLN A 630 -32.11 2.34 -19.88
N GLN A 631 -31.02 2.99 -19.44
CA GLN A 631 -30.28 3.94 -20.27
C GLN A 631 -29.21 3.23 -21.10
N ALA A 632 -28.89 3.82 -22.26
CA ALA A 632 -27.81 3.33 -23.09
C ALA A 632 -26.46 3.60 -22.40
N PRO A 633 -25.54 2.62 -22.35
CA PRO A 633 -24.23 2.76 -21.71
C PRO A 633 -23.37 3.84 -22.39
N ASP A 634 -22.81 4.77 -21.61
CA ASP A 634 -21.70 5.62 -22.06
C ASP A 634 -20.35 4.88 -21.96
N VAL A 635 -19.43 5.18 -22.88
CA VAL A 635 -18.11 4.51 -22.97
C VAL A 635 -17.28 4.71 -21.69
N THR A 636 -17.37 5.89 -21.07
CA THR A 636 -16.61 6.23 -19.86
C THR A 636 -17.18 5.47 -18.65
N GLU A 637 -18.51 5.45 -18.54
CA GLU A 637 -19.23 4.72 -17.50
C GLU A 637 -18.99 3.22 -17.60
N VAL A 638 -19.01 2.64 -18.81
CA VAL A 638 -18.69 1.23 -19.06
C VAL A 638 -17.30 0.90 -18.54
N ARG A 639 -16.28 1.70 -18.87
CA ARG A 639 -14.91 1.43 -18.42
C ARG A 639 -14.79 1.46 -16.89
N GLN A 640 -15.44 2.42 -16.23
CA GLN A 640 -15.44 2.51 -14.77
C GLN A 640 -16.16 1.34 -14.11
N VAL A 641 -17.37 1.02 -14.58
CA VAL A 641 -18.19 -0.07 -14.03
C VAL A 641 -17.50 -1.43 -14.24
N PHE A 642 -16.92 -1.70 -15.42
CA PHE A 642 -16.19 -2.94 -15.67
C PHE A 642 -14.91 -3.05 -14.84
N THR A 643 -14.12 -1.98 -14.72
CA THR A 643 -12.89 -2.00 -13.92
C THR A 643 -13.20 -2.30 -12.46
N ARG A 644 -14.25 -1.67 -11.90
CA ARG A 644 -14.64 -1.85 -10.51
C ARG A 644 -15.31 -3.19 -10.24
N LEU A 645 -16.04 -3.73 -11.21
CA LEU A 645 -16.75 -5.00 -11.06
C LEU A 645 -15.97 -6.21 -11.57
N ASP A 646 -14.78 -6.09 -12.20
CA ASP A 646 -14.09 -7.21 -12.85
C ASP A 646 -13.73 -8.37 -11.91
N SER A 647 -12.91 -8.10 -10.88
CA SER A 647 -12.52 -9.11 -9.87
C SER A 647 -13.75 -9.81 -9.27
N LYS A 648 -14.78 -9.00 -9.07
CA LYS A 648 -16.03 -9.30 -8.41
C LYS A 648 -16.92 -10.17 -9.33
N ALA A 649 -17.05 -9.83 -10.61
CA ALA A 649 -17.72 -10.62 -11.65
C ALA A 649 -17.03 -11.97 -11.86
N ARG A 650 -15.69 -12.01 -11.84
CA ARG A 650 -14.90 -13.26 -11.92
C ARG A 650 -15.12 -14.17 -10.72
N GLN A 651 -15.16 -13.61 -9.50
CA GLN A 651 -15.55 -14.38 -8.32
C GLN A 651 -16.93 -14.99 -8.50
N TYR A 652 -17.92 -14.21 -8.96
CA TYR A 652 -19.25 -14.74 -9.21
C TYR A 652 -19.26 -15.87 -10.26
N GLN A 653 -18.51 -15.71 -11.37
CA GLN A 653 -18.36 -16.77 -12.37
C GLN A 653 -17.83 -18.08 -11.77
N GLN A 654 -16.91 -18.01 -10.81
CA GLN A 654 -16.42 -19.20 -10.10
C GLN A 654 -17.53 -19.86 -9.28
N HIS A 655 -18.39 -19.10 -8.62
CA HIS A 655 -19.52 -19.66 -7.88
C HIS A 655 -20.61 -20.22 -8.79
N VAL A 656 -20.85 -19.62 -9.96
CA VAL A 656 -21.73 -20.20 -10.99
C VAL A 656 -21.14 -21.52 -11.48
N ARG A 657 -19.85 -21.54 -11.83
CA ARG A 657 -19.12 -22.75 -12.24
C ARG A 657 -19.23 -23.85 -11.19
N LEU A 658 -19.09 -23.50 -9.92
CA LEU A 658 -19.27 -24.42 -8.81
C LEU A 658 -20.70 -24.93 -8.71
N ASN A 659 -21.73 -24.07 -8.82
CA ASN A 659 -23.12 -24.54 -8.91
C ASN A 659 -23.31 -25.51 -10.08
N ARG A 660 -22.74 -25.24 -11.26
CA ARG A 660 -22.81 -26.14 -12.42
C ARG A 660 -22.17 -27.49 -12.15
N ALA A 661 -21.03 -27.51 -11.45
CA ALA A 661 -20.37 -28.75 -11.07
C ALA A 661 -21.31 -29.65 -10.26
N TYR A 662 -21.97 -29.10 -9.22
CA TYR A 662 -22.93 -29.82 -8.39
C TYR A 662 -24.25 -30.13 -9.12
N GLU A 663 -24.75 -29.23 -9.96
CA GLU A 663 -25.93 -29.49 -10.80
C GLU A 663 -25.74 -30.74 -11.65
N GLY A 664 -24.56 -30.92 -12.26
CA GLY A 664 -24.26 -32.08 -13.10
C GLY A 664 -24.21 -33.42 -12.37
N LEU A 665 -24.20 -33.43 -11.02
CA LEU A 665 -24.39 -34.66 -10.23
C LEU A 665 -25.86 -35.13 -10.24
N TYR A 666 -26.81 -34.20 -10.35
CA TYR A 666 -28.25 -34.48 -10.27
C TYR A 666 -28.97 -34.38 -11.63
N LEU A 667 -28.58 -33.43 -12.47
CA LEU A 667 -29.21 -33.14 -13.77
C LEU A 667 -28.50 -33.90 -14.90
N ARG A 668 -29.18 -34.90 -15.48
CA ARG A 668 -28.62 -35.75 -16.55
C ARG A 668 -28.29 -34.99 -17.83
N SER A 669 -29.05 -33.94 -18.12
CA SER A 669 -28.94 -33.14 -19.36
C SER A 669 -27.79 -32.11 -19.32
N VAL A 670 -27.05 -32.01 -18.21
CA VAL A 670 -26.23 -30.84 -17.84
C VAL A 670 -24.80 -31.21 -17.44
N ALA A 671 -24.35 -32.44 -17.74
CA ALA A 671 -23.00 -32.90 -17.39
C ALA A 671 -21.91 -31.93 -17.90
N SER A 672 -20.98 -31.57 -17.01
CA SER A 672 -19.89 -30.63 -17.28
C SER A 672 -18.54 -31.25 -16.91
N PRO A 673 -17.43 -30.81 -17.52
CA PRO A 673 -16.09 -31.24 -17.13
C PRO A 673 -15.81 -31.06 -15.63
N ASP A 674 -16.32 -29.99 -15.03
CA ASP A 674 -16.13 -29.71 -13.61
C ASP A 674 -16.98 -30.64 -12.72
N SER A 675 -18.11 -31.13 -13.24
CA SER A 675 -18.91 -32.18 -12.57
C SER A 675 -18.17 -33.51 -12.56
N ASP A 676 -17.44 -33.85 -13.63
CA ASP A 676 -16.62 -35.06 -13.68
C ASP A 676 -15.44 -34.98 -12.71
N ILE A 677 -14.80 -33.79 -12.60
CA ILE A 677 -13.74 -33.51 -11.61
C ILE A 677 -14.31 -33.65 -10.18
N LEU A 678 -15.44 -32.99 -9.89
CA LEU A 678 -16.12 -33.11 -8.61
C LEU A 678 -16.42 -34.58 -8.28
N ALA A 679 -16.97 -35.33 -9.24
CA ALA A 679 -17.29 -36.73 -9.04
C ALA A 679 -16.05 -37.60 -8.82
N LEU A 680 -14.96 -37.38 -9.57
CA LEU A 680 -13.69 -38.09 -9.45
C LEU A 680 -13.05 -37.89 -8.07
N HIS A 681 -12.96 -36.64 -7.62
CA HIS A 681 -12.32 -36.31 -6.34
C HIS A 681 -13.20 -36.63 -5.12
N SER A 682 -14.50 -36.82 -5.32
CA SER A 682 -15.42 -37.30 -4.27
C SER A 682 -15.36 -38.82 -4.04
N LEU A 683 -14.66 -39.58 -4.89
CA LEU A 683 -14.60 -41.05 -4.78
C LEU A 683 -13.95 -41.53 -3.49
N GLN A 684 -12.96 -40.82 -2.97
CA GLN A 684 -12.27 -41.18 -1.73
C GLN A 684 -13.18 -41.06 -0.50
N ASN A 685 -14.25 -40.26 -0.58
CA ASN A 685 -15.23 -40.11 0.50
C ASN A 685 -16.24 -41.26 0.54
N LEU A 686 -16.26 -42.13 -0.47
CA LEU A 686 -17.19 -43.25 -0.51
C LEU A 686 -16.81 -44.31 0.54
N PRO A 687 -17.77 -44.80 1.35
CA PRO A 687 -17.52 -45.88 2.27
C PRO A 687 -17.11 -47.15 1.50
N GLY A 688 -15.93 -47.69 1.82
CA GLY A 688 -15.37 -48.86 1.13
C GLY A 688 -14.37 -48.53 0.02
N TRP A 689 -14.01 -47.26 -0.20
CA TRP A 689 -12.97 -46.89 -1.18
C TRP A 689 -11.61 -47.56 -0.88
N PRO A 690 -10.95 -48.22 -1.85
CA PRO A 690 -9.69 -48.94 -1.61
C PRO A 690 -8.51 -47.99 -1.34
N ARG A 691 -7.75 -48.23 -0.26
CA ARG A 691 -6.60 -47.38 0.13
C ARG A 691 -5.40 -47.42 -0.82
N ASN A 692 -5.24 -48.52 -1.58
CA ASN A 692 -4.11 -48.72 -2.49
C ASN A 692 -4.45 -48.46 -3.97
N LEU A 693 -5.62 -47.90 -4.26
CA LEU A 693 -6.11 -47.64 -5.61
C LEU A 693 -5.86 -46.19 -6.01
N ARG A 694 -5.33 -46.00 -7.22
CA ARG A 694 -5.17 -44.71 -7.88
C ARG A 694 -5.79 -44.74 -9.27
N ILE A 695 -6.52 -43.68 -9.62
CA ILE A 695 -7.09 -43.48 -10.95
C ILE A 695 -6.41 -42.30 -11.62
N ASP A 696 -5.79 -42.53 -12.78
CA ASP A 696 -5.18 -41.52 -13.64
C ASP A 696 -6.12 -41.23 -14.83
N VAL A 697 -6.49 -39.97 -15.05
CA VAL A 697 -7.26 -39.51 -16.22
C VAL A 697 -6.29 -39.00 -17.29
N LEU A 698 -6.39 -39.52 -18.52
CA LEU A 698 -5.44 -39.29 -19.61
C LEU A 698 -6.11 -38.58 -20.80
N ASP A 699 -5.36 -37.73 -21.49
CA ASP A 699 -5.84 -36.96 -22.65
C ASP A 699 -5.72 -37.73 -23.97
N GLN A 700 -6.81 -37.86 -24.72
CA GLN A 700 -6.96 -38.47 -26.06
C GLN A 700 -6.59 -39.96 -26.21
N SER A 701 -5.60 -40.46 -25.47
CA SER A 701 -5.07 -41.82 -25.62
C SER A 701 -4.51 -42.38 -24.31
N VAL A 702 -4.25 -43.69 -24.29
CA VAL A 702 -3.64 -44.41 -23.15
C VAL A 702 -2.18 -43.97 -22.90
N ALA A 703 -1.53 -43.34 -23.89
CA ALA A 703 -0.19 -42.75 -23.78
C ALA A 703 -0.24 -41.22 -23.64
N GLY A 704 -1.44 -40.63 -23.47
CA GLY A 704 -1.64 -39.21 -23.35
C GLY A 704 -1.13 -38.62 -22.04
N ARG A 705 -1.10 -37.29 -21.95
CA ARG A 705 -0.78 -36.59 -20.69
C ARG A 705 -1.83 -36.92 -19.63
N VAL A 706 -1.40 -36.99 -18.37
CA VAL A 706 -2.32 -37.07 -17.23
C VAL A 706 -2.98 -35.70 -17.06
N LEU A 707 -4.30 -35.67 -17.20
CA LEU A 707 -5.15 -34.50 -16.99
C LEU A 707 -5.52 -34.32 -15.52
N ASP A 708 -5.74 -35.44 -14.83
CA ASP A 708 -6.18 -35.45 -13.44
C ASP A 708 -5.84 -36.80 -12.78
N ARG A 709 -5.81 -36.85 -11.45
CA ARG A 709 -5.47 -38.05 -10.67
C ARG A 709 -6.14 -38.01 -9.30
N ILE A 710 -6.58 -39.18 -8.83
CA ILE A 710 -7.07 -39.38 -7.46
C ILE A 710 -6.51 -40.67 -6.87
N GLY A 711 -6.08 -40.63 -5.59
CA GLY A 711 -5.48 -41.76 -4.86
C GLY A 711 -4.05 -41.48 -4.40
N ALA A 712 -3.53 -42.29 -3.47
CA ALA A 712 -2.18 -42.12 -2.92
C ALA A 712 -1.10 -42.19 -4.03
N GLN A 713 -0.02 -41.39 -3.91
CA GLN A 713 1.03 -41.35 -4.95
C GLN A 713 1.79 -42.68 -5.06
N ASP A 714 1.98 -43.36 -3.93
CA ASP A 714 2.62 -44.66 -3.76
C ASP A 714 1.65 -45.84 -3.92
N ALA A 715 0.41 -45.59 -4.35
CA ALA A 715 -0.57 -46.63 -4.65
C ALA A 715 -0.01 -47.66 -5.63
N THR A 716 -0.08 -48.93 -5.24
CA THR A 716 0.42 -50.06 -6.04
C THR A 716 -0.53 -50.42 -7.18
N GLU A 717 -1.82 -50.07 -7.06
CA GLU A 717 -2.82 -50.33 -8.09
C GLU A 717 -3.21 -49.05 -8.83
N VAL A 718 -2.77 -48.94 -10.08
CA VAL A 718 -3.08 -47.78 -10.93
C VAL A 718 -4.07 -48.19 -12.02
N ARG A 719 -5.16 -47.44 -12.13
CA ARG A 719 -6.19 -47.57 -13.15
C ARG A 719 -6.22 -46.32 -14.02
N ARG A 720 -6.67 -46.44 -15.27
CA ARG A 720 -6.57 -45.37 -16.27
C ARG A 720 -7.91 -45.12 -16.96
N LEU A 721 -8.34 -43.87 -16.95
CA LEU A 721 -9.46 -43.36 -17.74
C LEU A 721 -8.91 -42.52 -18.89
N VAL A 722 -9.45 -42.68 -20.10
CA VAL A 722 -9.03 -41.86 -21.27
C VAL A 722 -10.17 -40.95 -21.68
N ARG A 723 -9.91 -39.64 -21.69
CA ARG A 723 -10.86 -38.60 -22.09
C ARG A 723 -10.60 -38.18 -23.53
N VAL A 724 -11.63 -38.20 -24.37
CA VAL A 724 -11.60 -37.76 -25.78
C VAL A 724 -12.69 -36.70 -25.98
N GLY A 725 -12.29 -35.43 -26.01
CA GLY A 725 -13.23 -34.32 -26.04
C GLY A 725 -14.08 -34.27 -24.77
N GLN A 726 -15.40 -34.41 -24.91
CA GLN A 726 -16.38 -34.44 -23.80
C GLN A 726 -16.82 -35.85 -23.40
N HIS A 727 -16.19 -36.89 -23.94
CA HIS A 727 -16.54 -38.29 -23.65
C HIS A 727 -15.35 -39.04 -23.06
N TYR A 728 -15.63 -40.17 -22.42
CA TYR A 728 -14.62 -41.10 -21.92
C TYR A 728 -14.65 -42.39 -22.75
N LEU A 729 -13.51 -43.07 -22.86
CA LEU A 729 -13.44 -44.34 -23.59
C LEU A 729 -13.64 -45.52 -22.64
N HIS A 730 -14.63 -46.36 -22.94
CA HIS A 730 -14.78 -47.69 -22.35
C HIS A 730 -14.84 -48.73 -23.47
N GLN A 731 -13.95 -49.73 -23.44
CA GLN A 731 -13.81 -50.75 -24.51
C GLN A 731 -13.72 -50.13 -25.92
N ALA A 732 -12.96 -49.03 -26.07
CA ALA A 732 -12.80 -48.24 -27.29
C ALA A 732 -14.09 -47.58 -27.84
N SER A 733 -15.19 -47.55 -27.08
CA SER A 733 -16.41 -46.82 -27.40
C SER A 733 -16.54 -45.56 -26.53
N PRO A 734 -17.02 -44.42 -27.07
CA PRO A 734 -17.32 -43.23 -26.27
C PRO A 734 -18.50 -43.49 -25.33
N THR A 735 -18.31 -43.18 -24.05
CA THR A 735 -19.33 -43.27 -22.98
C THR A 735 -19.29 -42.03 -22.10
N ASP A 736 -20.27 -41.90 -21.20
CA ASP A 736 -20.21 -40.91 -20.12
C ASP A 736 -19.17 -41.30 -19.05
N PHE A 737 -18.86 -40.34 -18.17
CA PHE A 737 -17.88 -40.49 -17.09
C PHE A 737 -18.21 -41.64 -16.13
N TYR A 738 -19.46 -41.77 -15.69
CA TYR A 738 -19.84 -42.77 -14.68
C TYR A 738 -19.78 -44.18 -15.24
N THR A 739 -20.22 -44.37 -16.49
CA THR A 739 -20.08 -45.65 -17.21
C THR A 739 -18.62 -46.04 -17.39
N ALA A 740 -17.75 -45.09 -17.78
CA ALA A 740 -16.32 -45.36 -17.94
C ALA A 740 -15.65 -45.68 -16.60
N LEU A 741 -16.00 -44.95 -15.54
CA LEU A 741 -15.48 -45.16 -14.19
C LEU A 741 -15.87 -46.56 -13.66
N LEU A 742 -17.15 -46.93 -13.75
CA LEU A 742 -17.63 -48.25 -13.33
C LEU A 742 -16.91 -49.39 -14.09
N GLY A 743 -16.62 -49.16 -15.36
CA GLY A 743 -15.92 -50.10 -16.23
C GLY A 743 -14.42 -50.26 -15.94
N VAL A 744 -13.82 -49.34 -15.19
CA VAL A 744 -12.41 -49.39 -14.77
C VAL A 744 -12.24 -50.01 -13.38
N LEU A 745 -13.31 -50.07 -12.59
CA LEU A 745 -13.36 -50.75 -11.29
C LEU A 745 -13.49 -52.28 -11.46
N THR A 746 -12.77 -53.04 -10.63
CA THR A 746 -12.86 -54.51 -10.60
C THR A 746 -14.15 -54.97 -9.91
N ASP A 747 -14.49 -56.26 -10.04
CA ASP A 747 -15.67 -56.81 -9.35
C ASP A 747 -15.53 -56.75 -7.81
N ASP A 748 -14.30 -56.83 -7.29
CA ASP A 748 -13.99 -56.67 -5.87
C ASP A 748 -14.16 -55.21 -5.42
N ASP A 749 -13.68 -54.24 -6.21
CA ASP A 749 -13.87 -52.80 -5.95
C ASP A 749 -15.37 -52.44 -5.94
N ARG A 750 -16.12 -52.95 -6.92
CA ARG A 750 -17.58 -52.74 -7.01
C ARG A 750 -18.29 -53.37 -5.82
N SER A 751 -17.86 -54.55 -5.36
CA SER A 751 -18.42 -55.20 -4.17
C SER A 751 -18.12 -54.41 -2.89
N ALA A 752 -16.91 -53.86 -2.76
CA ALA A 752 -16.50 -53.03 -1.63
C ALA A 752 -17.29 -51.71 -1.55
N LEU A 753 -17.66 -51.14 -2.71
CA LEU A 753 -18.50 -49.96 -2.83
C LEU A 753 -20.01 -50.26 -2.84
N LEU A 754 -20.41 -51.51 -2.64
CA LEU A 754 -21.81 -51.99 -2.65
C LEU A 754 -22.55 -51.81 -4.00
N LEU A 755 -21.84 -51.78 -5.13
CA LEU A 755 -22.35 -51.57 -6.49
C LEU A 755 -22.60 -52.90 -7.23
N THR A 756 -23.54 -53.72 -6.75
CA THR A 756 -23.74 -55.11 -7.25
C THR A 756 -25.01 -55.31 -8.09
N SER A 757 -25.84 -54.28 -8.25
CA SER A 757 -27.10 -54.38 -9.00
C SER A 757 -26.93 -54.09 -10.50
N PRO A 758 -27.87 -54.52 -11.37
CA PRO A 758 -27.86 -54.17 -12.80
C PRO A 758 -28.06 -52.66 -13.10
N GLY A 759 -28.33 -51.83 -12.08
CA GLY A 759 -28.45 -50.36 -12.17
C GLY A 759 -27.25 -49.60 -11.61
N SER A 760 -26.06 -50.22 -11.55
CA SER A 760 -24.92 -49.73 -10.76
C SER A 760 -24.38 -48.35 -11.14
N VAL A 761 -24.67 -47.84 -12.35
CA VAL A 761 -24.29 -46.46 -12.76
C VAL A 761 -25.12 -45.41 -12.01
N ASP A 762 -26.43 -45.62 -11.88
CA ASP A 762 -27.32 -44.71 -11.16
C ASP A 762 -27.05 -44.79 -9.64
N GLU A 763 -26.74 -45.98 -9.11
CA GLU A 763 -26.32 -46.17 -7.72
C GLU A 763 -25.00 -45.46 -7.42
N LEU A 764 -24.00 -45.59 -8.30
CA LEU A 764 -22.71 -44.91 -8.15
C LEU A 764 -22.88 -43.39 -8.18
N ARG A 765 -23.68 -42.87 -9.11
CA ARG A 765 -23.98 -41.43 -9.18
C ARG A 765 -24.65 -40.94 -7.90
N LEU A 766 -25.63 -41.69 -7.38
CA LEU A 766 -26.32 -41.34 -6.14
C LEU A 766 -25.36 -41.35 -4.94
N ALA A 767 -24.52 -42.38 -4.82
CA ALA A 767 -23.54 -42.50 -3.75
C ALA A 767 -22.52 -41.34 -3.76
N ILE A 768 -22.00 -40.99 -4.93
CA ILE A 768 -21.10 -39.84 -5.12
C ILE A 768 -21.83 -38.53 -4.77
N SER A 769 -23.10 -38.41 -5.15
CA SER A 769 -23.90 -37.20 -4.89
C SER A 769 -24.21 -37.00 -3.41
N ASP A 770 -24.24 -38.07 -2.62
CA ASP A 770 -24.44 -38.01 -1.17
C ASP A 770 -23.13 -37.80 -0.39
N GLN A 771 -21.99 -38.18 -0.96
CA GLN A 771 -20.65 -38.02 -0.37
C GLN A 771 -19.78 -37.01 -1.16
N ALA A 772 -20.41 -36.08 -1.86
CA ALA A 772 -19.73 -35.09 -2.67
C ALA A 772 -18.76 -34.25 -1.81
N LEU A 773 -17.58 -33.93 -2.35
CA LEU A 773 -16.60 -33.08 -1.69
C LEU A 773 -17.22 -31.77 -1.19
N PRO A 774 -16.70 -31.16 -0.12
CA PRO A 774 -17.11 -29.83 0.31
C PRO A 774 -16.79 -28.76 -0.74
N ARG A 775 -17.70 -27.80 -0.90
CA ARG A 775 -17.58 -26.70 -1.89
C ARG A 775 -16.27 -25.91 -1.78
N SER A 776 -15.78 -25.71 -0.56
CA SER A 776 -14.51 -25.03 -0.28
C SER A 776 -13.31 -25.78 -0.84
N GLN A 777 -13.30 -27.11 -0.76
CA GLN A 777 -12.22 -27.92 -1.33
C GLN A 777 -12.29 -27.93 -2.86
N VAL A 778 -13.51 -28.03 -3.40
CA VAL A 778 -13.75 -28.05 -4.85
C VAL A 778 -13.34 -26.73 -5.50
N ILE A 779 -13.71 -25.57 -4.92
CA ILE A 779 -13.34 -24.28 -5.49
C ILE A 779 -11.82 -24.05 -5.43
N LEU A 780 -11.14 -24.50 -4.38
CA LEU A 780 -9.69 -24.44 -4.28
C LEU A 780 -9.01 -25.35 -5.31
N GLY A 781 -9.47 -26.59 -5.45
CA GLY A 781 -8.95 -27.54 -6.43
C GLY A 781 -9.16 -27.08 -7.87
N LEU A 782 -10.36 -26.57 -8.21
CA LEU A 782 -10.64 -26.01 -9.54
C LEU A 782 -9.76 -24.79 -9.85
N ARG A 783 -9.55 -23.89 -8.87
CA ARG A 783 -8.64 -22.74 -9.04
C ARG A 783 -7.19 -23.18 -9.29
N ARG A 784 -6.73 -24.25 -8.63
CA ARG A 784 -5.40 -24.83 -8.87
C ARG A 784 -5.29 -25.40 -10.29
N MET A 785 -6.30 -26.16 -10.72
CA MET A 785 -6.35 -26.72 -12.07
C MET A 785 -6.41 -25.64 -13.15
N ASP A 786 -7.09 -24.53 -12.92
CA ASP A 786 -7.07 -23.36 -13.82
C ASP A 786 -5.66 -22.77 -13.96
N GLY A 787 -4.85 -22.84 -12.90
CA GLY A 787 -3.43 -22.49 -12.88
C GLY A 787 -2.50 -23.60 -13.38
N GLY A 788 -3.02 -24.72 -13.88
CA GLY A 788 -2.23 -25.87 -14.36
C GLY A 788 -1.61 -26.73 -13.26
N LEU A 789 -1.99 -26.53 -12.00
CA LEU A 789 -1.56 -27.32 -10.85
C LEU A 789 -2.51 -28.52 -10.63
N PRO A 790 -2.06 -29.59 -9.95
CA PRO A 790 -2.95 -30.66 -9.51
C PRO A 790 -4.07 -30.14 -8.61
N PHE A 791 -5.20 -30.84 -8.58
CA PHE A 791 -6.33 -30.52 -7.70
C PHE A 791 -5.91 -30.53 -6.21
N ASP A 792 -5.07 -31.49 -5.81
CA ASP A 792 -4.55 -31.64 -4.44
C ASP A 792 -3.28 -30.84 -4.15
N ALA A 793 -3.08 -30.44 -2.89
CA ALA A 793 -1.97 -29.59 -2.44
C ALA A 793 -0.61 -30.30 -2.39
N HIS A 794 -0.59 -31.63 -2.31
CA HIS A 794 0.62 -32.44 -2.05
C HIS A 794 1.51 -32.64 -3.29
N GLY A 795 1.36 -31.79 -4.32
CA GLY A 795 2.03 -31.93 -5.63
C GLY A 795 3.30 -31.09 -5.83
N LEU A 796 3.78 -30.37 -4.82
CA LEU A 796 4.95 -29.48 -4.93
C LEU A 796 6.18 -29.97 -4.16
N SER A 797 6.46 -31.27 -4.19
CA SER A 797 7.76 -31.84 -3.83
C SER A 797 8.48 -32.35 -5.09
N GLY A 798 9.05 -31.43 -5.88
CA GLY A 798 9.86 -31.76 -7.06
C GLY A 798 9.97 -30.60 -8.05
N GLY A 799 11.16 -29.99 -8.15
CA GLY A 799 11.39 -28.70 -8.82
C GLY A 799 11.25 -28.66 -10.34
N GLY A 800 11.11 -27.43 -10.85
CA GLY A 800 11.45 -26.98 -12.20
C GLY A 800 10.54 -27.47 -13.34
N PHE A 801 9.96 -26.53 -14.11
CA PHE A 801 9.33 -26.84 -15.40
C PHE A 801 10.39 -26.92 -16.52
N PRO A 802 10.57 -28.06 -17.22
CA PRO A 802 11.50 -28.12 -18.36
C PRO A 802 10.77 -27.97 -19.71
N GLY A 803 11.14 -26.91 -20.44
CA GLY A 803 11.49 -26.91 -21.87
C GLY A 803 10.59 -27.61 -22.90
N THR A 804 9.35 -27.13 -23.11
CA THR A 804 8.61 -27.41 -24.36
C THR A 804 8.29 -26.11 -25.10
N PRO A 805 8.28 -26.07 -26.45
CA PRO A 805 7.95 -24.86 -27.22
C PRO A 805 6.54 -24.31 -26.95
N GLN A 806 5.60 -25.18 -26.55
CA GLN A 806 4.24 -24.80 -26.16
C GLN A 806 4.17 -24.25 -24.72
N ALA A 807 5.04 -24.72 -23.82
CA ALA A 807 5.21 -24.12 -22.50
C ALA A 807 5.90 -22.76 -22.59
N GLU A 808 6.93 -22.60 -23.43
CA GLU A 808 7.53 -21.28 -23.71
C GLU A 808 6.49 -20.29 -24.26
N ALA A 809 5.62 -20.72 -25.17
CA ALA A 809 4.54 -19.88 -25.69
C ALA A 809 3.51 -19.47 -24.62
N LEU A 810 3.13 -20.39 -23.72
CA LEU A 810 2.19 -20.12 -22.62
C LEU A 810 2.82 -19.20 -21.56
N THR A 811 4.07 -19.48 -21.16
CA THR A 811 4.85 -18.67 -20.24
C THR A 811 5.04 -17.25 -20.79
N HIS A 812 5.37 -17.12 -22.08
CA HIS A 812 5.48 -15.83 -22.75
C HIS A 812 4.14 -15.09 -22.81
N GLN A 813 3.04 -15.79 -23.08
CA GLN A 813 1.70 -15.20 -23.08
C GLN A 813 1.27 -14.72 -21.68
N MET A 814 1.61 -15.47 -20.63
CA MET A 814 1.33 -15.09 -19.23
C MET A 814 2.18 -13.90 -18.80
N MET A 815 3.48 -13.91 -19.08
CA MET A 815 4.38 -12.78 -18.83
C MET A 815 3.91 -11.51 -19.55
N ARG A 816 3.40 -11.64 -20.77
CA ARG A 816 2.82 -10.52 -21.52
C ARG A 816 1.58 -9.94 -20.84
N LEU A 817 0.69 -10.79 -20.33
CA LEU A 817 -0.49 -10.34 -19.58
C LEU A 817 -0.08 -9.64 -18.28
N GLN A 818 0.86 -10.20 -17.53
CA GLN A 818 1.37 -9.60 -16.30
C GLN A 818 2.08 -8.26 -16.54
N LEU A 819 2.83 -8.14 -17.64
CA LEU A 819 3.46 -6.88 -18.01
C LEU A 819 2.42 -5.83 -18.42
N LYS A 820 1.31 -6.24 -19.05
CA LYS A 820 0.17 -5.36 -19.37
C LYS A 820 -0.68 -5.00 -18.15
N GLU A 821 -0.58 -5.72 -17.03
CA GLU A 821 -1.15 -5.23 -15.76
C GLU A 821 -0.38 -4.03 -15.23
N VAL A 822 0.95 -4.02 -15.39
CA VAL A 822 1.84 -2.91 -15.01
C VAL A 822 1.75 -1.75 -16.01
N TYR A 823 1.71 -2.07 -17.31
CA TYR A 823 1.65 -1.12 -18.43
C TYR A 823 0.41 -1.38 -19.30
N PRO A 824 -0.79 -0.90 -18.90
CA PRO A 824 -2.05 -1.28 -19.56
C PRO A 824 -2.17 -0.90 -21.03
N ASP A 825 -1.49 0.17 -21.44
CA ASP A 825 -1.54 0.68 -22.81
C ASP A 825 -0.44 0.07 -23.71
N PHE A 826 0.33 -0.91 -23.21
CA PHE A 826 1.26 -1.65 -24.05
C PHE A 826 0.54 -2.50 -25.10
N THR A 827 0.95 -2.33 -26.34
CA THR A 827 0.63 -3.28 -27.41
C THR A 827 1.34 -4.61 -27.16
N ASP A 828 0.81 -5.70 -27.70
CA ASP A 828 1.44 -7.02 -27.59
C ASP A 828 2.88 -7.02 -28.11
N ALA A 829 3.16 -6.28 -29.20
CA ALA A 829 4.50 -6.14 -29.74
C ALA A 829 5.48 -5.41 -28.80
N GLN A 830 5.00 -4.39 -28.09
CA GLN A 830 5.81 -3.66 -27.10
C GLN A 830 6.08 -4.51 -25.87
N ALA A 831 5.07 -5.25 -25.39
CA ALA A 831 5.25 -6.18 -24.29
C ALA A 831 6.25 -7.29 -24.67
N ASP A 832 6.08 -7.90 -25.85
CA ASP A 832 6.97 -8.95 -26.36
C ASP A 832 8.41 -8.43 -26.56
N ALA A 833 8.60 -7.18 -26.98
CA ALA A 833 9.92 -6.57 -27.10
C ALA A 833 10.63 -6.43 -25.74
N VAL A 834 9.89 -6.08 -24.67
CA VAL A 834 10.43 -6.03 -23.31
C VAL A 834 10.78 -7.43 -22.82
N LEU A 835 9.89 -8.40 -23.01
CA LEU A 835 10.14 -9.80 -22.62
C LEU A 835 11.35 -10.38 -23.36
N GLN A 836 11.51 -10.07 -24.65
CA GLN A 836 12.68 -10.50 -25.43
C GLN A 836 13.97 -9.83 -24.96
N ARG A 837 13.91 -8.55 -24.56
CA ARG A 837 15.09 -7.82 -24.03
C ARG A 837 15.57 -8.41 -22.71
N GLU A 838 14.65 -8.71 -21.80
CA GLU A 838 14.97 -9.26 -20.48
C GLU A 838 15.26 -10.78 -20.52
N GLY A 839 14.75 -11.48 -21.53
CA GLY A 839 15.01 -12.89 -21.79
C GLY A 839 14.66 -13.78 -20.60
N VAL A 840 15.65 -14.51 -20.08
CA VAL A 840 15.48 -15.40 -18.91
C VAL A 840 15.10 -14.66 -17.63
N ASN A 841 15.37 -13.36 -17.53
CA ASN A 841 15.04 -12.54 -16.35
C ASN A 841 13.68 -11.85 -16.44
N ALA A 842 12.91 -12.09 -17.51
CA ALA A 842 11.66 -11.37 -17.75
C ALA A 842 10.65 -11.48 -16.58
N GLN A 843 10.53 -12.64 -15.93
CA GLN A 843 9.63 -12.80 -14.78
C GLN A 843 10.10 -11.98 -13.57
N ALA A 844 11.39 -12.01 -13.26
CA ALA A 844 11.96 -11.23 -12.15
C ALA A 844 11.82 -9.73 -12.40
N HIS A 845 11.97 -9.30 -13.66
CA HIS A 845 11.75 -7.92 -14.06
C HIS A 845 10.28 -7.49 -13.88
N ILE A 846 9.32 -8.33 -14.27
CA ILE A 846 7.88 -8.07 -14.05
C ILE A 846 7.57 -7.94 -12.56
N GLU A 847 8.09 -8.85 -11.73
CA GLU A 847 7.84 -8.82 -10.29
C GLU A 847 8.46 -7.57 -9.64
N TRP A 848 9.68 -7.21 -10.05
CA TRP A 848 10.32 -5.96 -9.64
C TRP A 848 9.48 -4.73 -10.05
N LEU A 849 8.94 -4.71 -11.27
CA LEU A 849 8.04 -3.63 -11.71
C LEU A 849 6.76 -3.56 -10.88
N LYS A 850 6.14 -4.70 -10.55
CA LYS A 850 4.95 -4.74 -9.69
C LYS A 850 5.23 -4.18 -8.29
N GLN A 851 6.37 -4.55 -7.70
CA GLN A 851 6.80 -4.02 -6.41
C GLN A 851 7.06 -2.51 -6.47
N GLN A 852 7.70 -2.02 -7.53
CA GLN A 852 7.92 -0.58 -7.72
C GLN A 852 6.61 0.18 -7.88
N LEU A 853 5.63 -0.35 -8.62
CA LEU A 853 4.31 0.26 -8.74
C LEU A 853 3.58 0.30 -7.40
N GLN A 854 3.61 -0.80 -6.65
CA GLN A 854 3.01 -0.86 -5.33
C GLN A 854 3.67 0.13 -4.36
N GLN A 855 5.00 0.25 -4.38
CA GLN A 855 5.71 1.22 -3.56
C GLN A 855 5.33 2.66 -3.92
N LEU A 856 5.22 2.97 -5.22
CA LEU A 856 4.76 4.27 -5.70
C LEU A 856 3.35 4.61 -5.18
N ASP A 857 2.42 3.64 -5.25
CA ASP A 857 1.06 3.83 -4.73
C ASP A 857 1.06 4.06 -3.21
N ILE A 858 1.91 3.35 -2.45
CA ILE A 858 2.07 3.54 -1.00
C ILE A 858 2.61 4.93 -0.69
N ASP A 859 3.70 5.34 -1.34
CA ASP A 859 4.36 6.64 -1.09
C ASP A 859 3.41 7.81 -1.39
N LEU A 860 2.69 7.74 -2.51
CA LEU A 860 1.74 8.78 -2.91
C LEU A 860 0.50 8.81 -2.02
N THR A 861 -0.03 7.65 -1.61
CA THR A 861 -1.17 7.59 -0.68
C THR A 861 -0.79 8.19 0.67
N ALA A 862 0.39 7.82 1.19
CA ALA A 862 0.91 8.37 2.44
C ALA A 862 1.08 9.90 2.37
N TRP A 863 1.66 10.42 1.29
CA TRP A 863 1.82 11.86 1.07
C TRP A 863 0.49 12.62 0.95
N VAL A 864 -0.51 12.03 0.30
CA VAL A 864 -1.87 12.60 0.19
C VAL A 864 -2.59 12.60 1.54
N ASP A 865 -2.41 11.55 2.34
CA ASP A 865 -3.04 11.44 3.66
C ASP A 865 -2.35 12.31 4.73
N GLN A 866 -1.06 12.64 4.53
CA GLN A 866 -0.28 13.51 5.40
C GLN A 866 -0.79 14.97 5.44
N VAL A 867 -1.70 15.38 4.54
CA VAL A 867 -2.33 16.71 4.57
C VAL A 867 -2.97 17.02 5.93
N ALA A 868 -3.47 16.01 6.63
CA ALA A 868 -4.05 16.19 7.97
C ALA A 868 -3.04 16.64 9.04
N ASP A 869 -1.77 16.25 8.88
CA ASP A 869 -0.69 16.66 9.76
C ASP A 869 -0.14 18.03 9.32
N ASP A 870 0.11 18.19 8.03
CA ASP A 870 0.69 19.40 7.41
C ASP A 870 -0.16 20.68 7.62
N ILE A 871 -1.49 20.52 7.78
CA ILE A 871 -2.40 21.67 7.93
C ILE A 871 -2.04 22.58 9.12
N HIS A 872 -1.32 22.06 10.12
CA HIS A 872 -0.88 22.81 11.29
C HIS A 872 0.28 23.77 10.97
N ASP A 873 1.07 23.46 9.95
CA ASP A 873 2.24 24.23 9.52
C ASP A 873 1.92 25.11 8.29
N MET A 874 0.74 24.94 7.69
CA MET A 874 0.24 25.79 6.62
C MET A 874 -0.17 27.18 7.13
N ALA A 875 0.22 28.22 6.38
CA ALA A 875 -0.16 29.60 6.67
C ALA A 875 -1.63 29.86 6.29
N ILE A 876 -2.55 29.58 7.23
CA ILE A 876 -3.99 29.82 7.07
C ILE A 876 -4.37 31.13 7.75
N ASP A 877 -4.94 32.06 6.99
CA ASP A 877 -5.42 33.35 7.50
C ASP A 877 -6.74 33.18 8.28
N PHE A 878 -6.62 32.89 9.57
CA PHE A 878 -7.78 32.77 10.46
C PHE A 878 -8.47 34.12 10.67
N LEU A 879 -9.81 34.13 10.56
CA LEU A 879 -10.62 35.30 10.84
C LEU A 879 -10.56 35.64 12.34
N ALA A 880 -10.03 36.82 12.67
CA ALA A 880 -9.92 37.32 14.03
C ALA A 880 -11.12 38.22 14.41
N PRO A 881 -11.49 38.33 15.70
CA PRO A 881 -12.64 39.14 16.15
C PRO A 881 -12.57 40.64 15.81
N ASN A 882 -11.37 41.15 15.52
CA ASN A 882 -11.12 42.55 15.21
C ASN A 882 -11.07 42.82 13.71
N ASP A 883 -11.20 41.78 12.88
CA ASP A 883 -11.10 41.95 11.43
C ASP A 883 -12.37 42.60 10.88
N PRO A 884 -12.25 43.40 9.79
CA PRO A 884 -13.39 44.05 9.16
C PRO A 884 -14.49 43.05 8.74
N GLU A 885 -14.07 41.84 8.36
CA GLU A 885 -14.92 40.74 7.90
C GLU A 885 -15.64 40.02 9.07
N ALA A 886 -15.15 40.17 10.30
CA ALA A 886 -15.78 39.64 11.51
C ALA A 886 -16.87 40.56 12.09
N ALA A 887 -17.08 41.75 11.50
CA ALA A 887 -17.99 42.76 12.01
C ALA A 887 -19.46 42.26 12.03
N GLY A 888 -19.98 42.05 13.24
CA GLY A 888 -21.36 41.58 13.47
C GLY A 888 -21.51 40.06 13.65
N LEU A 889 -20.42 39.30 13.58
CA LEU A 889 -20.40 37.87 13.90
C LEU A 889 -20.19 37.64 15.40
N SER A 890 -20.80 36.58 15.93
CA SER A 890 -20.52 36.09 17.28
C SER A 890 -19.25 35.24 17.33
N ALA A 891 -18.63 35.09 18.51
CA ALA A 891 -17.42 34.27 18.67
C ALA A 891 -17.59 32.82 18.15
N ALA A 892 -18.76 32.20 18.38
CA ALA A 892 -19.06 30.86 17.88
C ALA A 892 -19.19 30.79 16.34
N GLN A 893 -19.62 31.88 15.69
CA GLN A 893 -19.69 31.95 14.23
C GLN A 893 -18.31 32.15 13.60
N ILE A 894 -17.43 32.91 14.26
CA ILE A 894 -16.02 33.07 13.85
C ILE A 894 -15.27 31.73 13.98
N GLU A 895 -15.48 31.01 15.09
CA GLU A 895 -14.90 29.68 15.29
C GLU A 895 -15.39 28.66 14.24
N ALA A 896 -16.70 28.64 13.96
CA ALA A 896 -17.27 27.78 12.91
C ALA A 896 -16.73 28.13 11.51
N TYR A 897 -16.54 29.42 11.20
CA TYR A 897 -15.94 29.87 9.94
C TYR A 897 -14.48 29.39 9.82
N ASN A 898 -13.68 29.56 10.86
CA ASN A 898 -12.28 29.12 10.88
C ASN A 898 -12.14 27.60 10.76
N ILE A 899 -13.03 26.81 11.39
CA ILE A 899 -13.07 25.36 11.21
C ILE A 899 -13.41 24.99 9.75
N GLN A 900 -14.37 25.68 9.14
CA GLN A 900 -14.74 25.45 7.75
C GLN A 900 -13.62 25.85 6.78
N LEU A 901 -12.89 26.93 7.08
CA LEU A 901 -11.72 27.37 6.31
C LEU A 901 -10.65 26.28 6.30
N VAL A 902 -10.27 25.76 7.47
CA VAL A 902 -9.30 24.66 7.60
C VAL A 902 -9.74 23.44 6.79
N GLN A 903 -11.01 23.03 6.87
CA GLN A 903 -11.52 21.91 6.08
C GLN A 903 -11.47 22.16 4.58
N THR A 904 -11.70 23.42 4.15
CA THR A 904 -11.67 23.80 2.74
C THR A 904 -10.23 23.77 2.21
N GLU A 905 -9.28 24.35 2.95
CA GLU A 905 -7.85 24.32 2.61
C GLU A 905 -7.32 22.88 2.56
N MET A 906 -7.65 22.03 3.54
CA MET A 906 -7.29 20.61 3.52
C MET A 906 -7.83 19.88 2.28
N GLN A 907 -9.07 20.15 1.89
CA GLN A 907 -9.67 19.51 0.71
C GLN A 907 -9.02 19.99 -0.59
N GLN A 908 -8.69 21.27 -0.69
CA GLN A 908 -8.00 21.84 -1.86
C GLN A 908 -6.60 21.27 -1.99
N GLU A 909 -5.80 21.29 -0.93
CA GLU A 909 -4.46 20.70 -0.90
C GLU A 909 -4.51 19.21 -1.27
N ARG A 910 -5.43 18.45 -0.67
CA ARG A 910 -5.59 17.02 -0.98
C ARG A 910 -6.00 16.78 -2.45
N ALA A 911 -6.78 17.67 -3.06
CA ALA A 911 -7.15 17.56 -4.46
C ALA A 911 -5.92 17.77 -5.37
N ILE A 912 -5.16 18.84 -5.13
CA ILE A 912 -3.93 19.18 -5.89
C ILE A 912 -2.87 18.07 -5.75
N ARG A 913 -2.73 17.47 -4.54
CA ARG A 913 -1.85 16.30 -4.34
C ARG A 913 -2.32 15.06 -5.08
N ASN A 914 -3.62 14.78 -5.08
CA ASN A 914 -4.17 13.64 -5.84
C ASN A 914 -3.96 13.81 -7.35
N GLU A 915 -4.11 15.02 -7.89
CA GLU A 915 -3.87 15.28 -9.31
C GLU A 915 -2.43 14.96 -9.73
N LEU A 916 -1.45 15.42 -8.94
CA LEU A 916 -0.04 15.07 -9.17
C LEU A 916 0.24 13.57 -8.97
N ALA A 917 -0.36 12.94 -7.95
CA ALA A 917 -0.21 11.51 -7.70
C ALA A 917 -0.72 10.68 -8.89
N GLU A 918 -1.90 11.00 -9.40
CA GLU A 918 -2.48 10.34 -10.58
C GLU A 918 -1.60 10.56 -11.83
N GLU A 919 -1.04 11.77 -12.00
CA GLU A 919 -0.12 12.07 -13.10
C GLU A 919 1.17 11.26 -13.00
N LEU A 920 1.80 11.20 -11.83
CA LEU A 920 3.02 10.42 -11.60
C LEU A 920 2.80 8.93 -11.83
N VAL A 921 1.70 8.35 -11.30
CA VAL A 921 1.35 6.94 -11.58
C VAL A 921 1.12 6.71 -13.07
N SER A 922 0.42 7.63 -13.75
CA SER A 922 0.16 7.55 -15.19
C SER A 922 1.44 7.61 -16.03
N ILE A 923 2.38 8.50 -15.68
CA ILE A 923 3.68 8.62 -16.34
C ILE A 923 4.51 7.36 -16.10
N TRP A 924 4.53 6.84 -14.87
CA TRP A 924 5.26 5.61 -14.53
C TRP A 924 4.71 4.41 -15.29
N GLN A 925 3.38 4.26 -15.35
CA GLN A 925 2.67 3.21 -16.07
C GLN A 925 2.57 3.44 -17.59
N ARG A 926 3.09 4.57 -18.09
CA ARG A 926 3.10 4.95 -19.52
C ARG A 926 1.69 5.01 -20.14
N ARG A 927 0.68 5.43 -19.38
CA ARG A 927 -0.75 5.40 -19.80
C ARG A 927 -1.21 6.57 -20.69
N ARG A 928 -0.48 7.70 -20.70
CA ARG A 928 -0.81 8.87 -21.53
C ARG A 928 0.08 8.94 -22.78
N ALA A 929 -0.52 9.29 -23.92
CA ALA A 929 0.20 10.01 -24.96
C ALA A 929 0.56 11.40 -24.38
N PRO A 930 1.84 11.75 -24.24
CA PRO A 930 2.25 13.02 -23.64
C PRO A 930 1.65 14.18 -24.44
N GLN A 931 1.24 15.27 -23.79
CA GLN A 931 0.69 16.44 -24.47
C GLN A 931 1.68 17.16 -25.41
N ASP A 932 2.97 16.83 -25.34
CA ASP A 932 3.95 17.17 -26.37
C ASP A 932 5.07 16.11 -26.37
N PRO A 933 4.98 15.05 -27.18
CA PRO A 933 6.12 14.16 -27.35
C PRO A 933 7.25 14.94 -28.00
N LEU A 934 8.47 14.85 -27.45
CA LEU A 934 9.64 15.59 -27.93
C LEU A 934 10.03 15.26 -29.39
N LEU A 935 9.41 14.24 -30.01
CA LEU A 935 9.57 13.83 -31.42
C LEU A 935 8.29 13.11 -31.95
N PRO A 936 8.05 13.06 -33.27
CA PRO A 936 6.92 12.36 -33.87
C PRO A 936 6.95 10.83 -33.68
N ALA A 937 5.76 10.23 -33.76
CA ALA A 937 5.29 8.93 -33.24
C ALA A 937 6.18 7.66 -33.34
N ASP A 938 7.31 7.66 -34.04
CA ASP A 938 8.18 6.48 -34.19
C ASP A 938 9.45 6.50 -33.31
N GLN A 939 9.73 7.59 -32.57
CA GLN A 939 10.87 7.68 -31.64
C GLN A 939 10.52 8.50 -30.39
N ILE A 940 9.76 7.92 -29.46
CA ILE A 940 9.58 8.51 -28.13
C ILE A 940 10.90 8.38 -27.36
N ARG A 941 11.62 9.48 -27.16
CA ARG A 941 12.86 9.51 -26.36
C ARG A 941 12.58 9.64 -24.86
N GLY A 942 11.52 10.35 -24.46
CA GLY A 942 11.06 10.51 -23.07
C GLY A 942 9.87 11.47 -22.90
N VAL A 943 9.57 11.87 -21.66
CA VAL A 943 8.37 12.62 -21.22
C VAL A 943 8.78 13.93 -20.55
N ARG A 944 7.96 14.98 -20.74
CA ARG A 944 8.02 16.24 -20.00
C ARG A 944 7.00 16.22 -18.87
N LEU A 945 7.43 16.57 -17.65
CA LEU A 945 6.57 16.86 -16.50
C LEU A 945 6.51 18.37 -16.31
N ASP A 946 5.30 18.91 -16.21
CA ASP A 946 5.05 20.35 -16.11
C ASP A 946 4.33 20.66 -14.79
N LEU A 947 4.98 21.44 -13.94
CA LEU A 947 4.50 21.94 -12.65
C LEU A 947 4.58 23.48 -12.63
N ASP A 948 4.51 24.13 -13.80
CA ASP A 948 4.58 25.58 -13.89
C ASP A 948 3.43 26.24 -13.11
N PHE A 949 3.78 27.24 -12.29
CA PHE A 949 2.86 28.06 -11.48
C PHE A 949 2.05 27.31 -10.42
N GLU A 950 2.40 26.06 -10.13
CA GLU A 950 1.76 25.29 -9.07
C GLU A 950 2.24 25.73 -7.68
N ASN A 951 1.38 25.55 -6.69
CA ASN A 951 1.67 25.85 -5.29
C ASN A 951 1.45 24.60 -4.45
N TYR A 952 2.50 24.16 -3.77
CA TYR A 952 2.44 23.01 -2.87
C TYR A 952 2.97 23.39 -1.49
N HIS A 953 2.35 22.85 -0.45
CA HIS A 953 2.97 22.89 0.87
C HIS A 953 4.27 22.07 0.85
N ARG A 954 4.21 20.82 0.34
CA ARG A 954 5.36 19.91 0.24
C ARG A 954 5.24 18.93 -0.94
N LEU A 955 6.38 18.51 -1.49
CA LEU A 955 6.47 17.50 -2.54
C LEU A 955 6.55 16.07 -1.97
N PRO A 956 6.15 15.04 -2.74
CA PRO A 956 6.16 13.66 -2.25
C PRO A 956 7.58 13.11 -2.11
N THR A 957 7.81 12.34 -1.04
CA THR A 957 9.01 11.51 -0.88
C THR A 957 8.80 10.17 -1.57
N LEU A 958 9.42 9.98 -2.73
CA LEU A 958 9.22 8.79 -3.56
C LEU A 958 10.42 7.84 -3.44
N ASN A 959 10.15 6.56 -3.19
CA ASN A 959 11.14 5.49 -3.15
C ASN A 959 11.32 4.81 -4.53
N VAL A 960 10.85 5.46 -5.59
CA VAL A 960 10.82 4.94 -6.96
C VAL A 960 11.41 5.99 -7.91
N ARG A 961 12.17 5.54 -8.93
CA ARG A 961 12.80 6.43 -9.92
C ARG A 961 12.03 6.50 -11.23
N PHE A 962 12.00 7.69 -11.82
CA PHE A 962 11.36 8.00 -13.09
C PHE A 962 12.39 8.15 -14.21
N ASN A 963 12.71 7.03 -14.84
CA ASN A 963 13.72 6.99 -15.89
C ASN A 963 13.28 7.59 -17.23
N ASN A 964 11.97 7.78 -17.43
CA ASN A 964 11.35 8.25 -18.67
C ASN A 964 11.11 9.76 -18.70
N ILE A 965 11.22 10.46 -17.58
CA ILE A 965 11.12 11.93 -17.52
C ILE A 965 12.46 12.52 -17.93
N LEU A 966 12.46 13.31 -19.00
CA LEU A 966 13.66 13.98 -19.54
C LEU A 966 13.58 15.49 -19.40
N GLU A 967 12.38 16.06 -19.28
CA GLU A 967 12.20 17.50 -19.07
C GLU A 967 11.30 17.73 -17.85
N LEU A 968 11.72 18.62 -16.97
CA LEU A 968 10.94 19.07 -15.81
C LEU A 968 10.88 20.60 -15.84
N SER A 969 9.67 21.13 -15.91
CA SER A 969 9.41 22.57 -15.80
C SER A 969 8.66 22.85 -14.51
N MET A 970 9.16 23.79 -13.72
CA MET A 970 8.59 24.26 -12.46
C MET A 970 8.65 25.80 -12.42
N ARG A 971 8.34 26.46 -13.54
CA ARG A 971 8.47 27.92 -13.64
C ARG A 971 7.44 28.60 -12.75
N GLY A 972 7.90 29.49 -11.88
CA GLY A 972 7.04 30.17 -10.92
C GLY A 972 6.40 29.21 -9.91
N PHE A 973 7.01 28.04 -9.69
CA PHE A 973 6.56 27.07 -8.70
C PHE A 973 6.82 27.60 -7.29
N HIS A 974 5.84 27.43 -6.41
CA HIS A 974 5.92 27.84 -5.01
C HIS A 974 5.87 26.63 -4.09
N LEU A 975 6.84 26.57 -3.17
CA LEU A 975 6.99 25.48 -2.20
C LEU A 975 7.17 26.07 -0.81
N THR A 976 6.37 25.60 0.16
CA THR A 976 6.50 26.06 1.54
C THR A 976 7.59 25.29 2.29
N GLU A 977 7.63 23.98 2.15
CA GLU A 977 8.65 23.10 2.72
C GLU A 977 9.77 22.84 1.69
N GLU A 978 10.68 23.81 1.57
CA GLU A 978 11.75 23.83 0.55
C GLU A 978 12.65 22.57 0.58
N GLU A 979 12.81 21.93 1.74
CA GLU A 979 13.63 20.71 1.92
C GLU A 979 13.11 19.53 1.09
N SER A 980 11.79 19.50 0.79
CA SER A 980 11.17 18.45 -0.02
C SER A 980 11.59 18.49 -1.50
N LEU A 981 12.08 19.63 -2.00
CA LEU A 981 12.49 19.79 -3.39
C LEU A 981 13.67 18.88 -3.77
N ASN A 982 14.67 18.75 -2.89
CA ASN A 982 15.86 17.96 -3.22
C ASN A 982 15.53 16.48 -3.41
N GLY A 983 14.79 15.88 -2.47
CA GLY A 983 14.38 14.48 -2.55
C GLY A 983 13.50 14.19 -3.78
N PHE A 984 12.64 15.14 -4.15
CA PHE A 984 11.83 15.03 -5.36
C PHE A 984 12.69 15.03 -6.63
N LEU A 985 13.67 15.95 -6.74
CA LEU A 985 14.56 16.02 -7.90
C LEU A 985 15.44 14.78 -8.09
N GLU A 986 15.82 14.09 -7.00
CA GLU A 986 16.60 12.83 -7.05
C GLU A 986 15.85 11.68 -7.76
N CYS A 987 14.53 11.79 -7.86
CA CYS A 987 13.69 10.79 -8.52
C CYS A 987 13.84 10.80 -10.05
N PHE A 988 14.46 11.82 -10.65
CA PHE A 988 14.58 12.01 -12.11
C PHE A 988 16.03 11.90 -12.61
N PRO A 989 16.67 10.71 -12.56
CA PRO A 989 18.11 10.57 -12.82
C PRO A 989 18.53 10.82 -14.28
N ASN A 990 17.59 10.82 -15.23
CA ASN A 990 17.86 10.95 -16.67
C ASN A 990 17.49 12.33 -17.24
N LEU A 991 17.28 13.34 -16.40
CA LEU A 991 16.84 14.66 -16.82
C LEU A 991 17.83 15.31 -17.81
N GLU A 992 17.30 15.75 -18.96
CA GLU A 992 18.02 16.47 -20.02
C GLU A 992 17.74 17.98 -19.97
N ALA A 993 16.57 18.41 -19.47
CA ALA A 993 16.25 19.82 -19.27
C ALA A 993 15.54 20.07 -17.92
N LEU A 994 15.99 21.09 -17.20
CA LEU A 994 15.41 21.54 -15.93
C LEU A 994 15.14 23.05 -15.98
N ASN A 995 13.90 23.44 -15.71
CA ASN A 995 13.50 24.83 -15.66
C ASN A 995 12.91 25.18 -14.28
N LEU A 996 13.66 25.95 -13.49
CA LEU A 996 13.28 26.46 -12.17
C LEU A 996 13.15 27.99 -12.19
N GLU A 997 12.84 28.60 -13.34
CA GLU A 997 12.70 30.06 -13.44
C GLU A 997 11.69 30.60 -12.41
N ASN A 998 12.09 31.62 -11.64
CA ASN A 998 11.29 32.21 -10.55
C ASN A 998 10.91 31.25 -9.40
N VAL A 999 11.67 30.17 -9.18
CA VAL A 999 11.56 29.35 -7.96
C VAL A 999 12.50 29.92 -6.91
N ASP A 1000 12.01 30.19 -5.70
CA ASP A 1000 12.87 30.69 -4.62
C ASP A 1000 13.75 29.55 -4.09
N LEU A 1001 15.07 29.72 -4.17
CA LEU A 1001 16.07 28.74 -3.69
C LEU A 1001 16.85 29.28 -2.48
N SER A 1002 16.29 30.27 -1.77
CA SER A 1002 16.92 30.85 -0.60
C SER A 1002 16.58 30.07 0.68
N HIS A 1003 17.43 29.12 1.06
CA HIS A 1003 17.30 28.44 2.35
C HIS A 1003 17.76 29.33 3.52
N PHE A 1004 17.08 29.25 4.66
CA PHE A 1004 17.51 29.88 5.91
C PHE A 1004 18.23 28.85 6.79
N ASN A 1005 19.49 29.10 7.16
CA ASN A 1005 20.18 28.23 8.12
C ASN A 1005 19.60 28.40 9.53
N HIS A 1006 19.89 27.46 10.45
CA HIS A 1006 19.48 27.53 11.87
C HIS A 1006 19.99 28.78 12.65
N GLY A 1007 20.74 29.67 11.99
CA GLY A 1007 21.21 30.97 12.51
C GLY A 1007 20.45 32.19 11.98
N GLY A 1008 19.41 32.03 11.15
CA GLY A 1008 18.64 33.13 10.56
C GLY A 1008 19.40 33.92 9.48
N LEU A 1009 20.49 33.35 8.95
CA LEU A 1009 21.16 33.86 7.77
C LEU A 1009 20.68 33.04 6.57
N ALA A 1010 20.21 33.73 5.53
CA ALA A 1010 19.88 33.09 4.26
C ALA A 1010 21.18 32.53 3.65
N GLU A 1011 21.30 31.21 3.59
CA GLU A 1011 22.30 30.51 2.79
C GLU A 1011 21.59 30.04 1.51
N CYS A 1012 21.67 30.84 0.45
CA CYS A 1012 21.11 30.41 -0.84
C CYS A 1012 22.04 29.36 -1.44
N ALA A 1013 21.55 28.14 -1.63
CA ALA A 1013 22.33 27.02 -2.14
C ALA A 1013 21.54 26.29 -3.22
N LEU A 1014 22.23 25.83 -4.26
CA LEU A 1014 21.64 24.97 -5.27
C LEU A 1014 21.33 23.59 -4.64
N PRO A 1015 20.14 23.00 -4.88
CA PRO A 1015 19.85 21.63 -4.45
C PRO A 1015 20.98 20.65 -4.85
N PRO A 1016 21.54 19.86 -3.92
CA PRO A 1016 22.68 18.97 -4.19
C PRO A 1016 22.45 17.98 -5.34
N SER A 1017 21.21 17.52 -5.50
CA SER A 1017 20.78 16.61 -6.57
C SER A 1017 21.09 17.14 -7.98
N ILE A 1018 21.01 18.46 -8.21
CA ILE A 1018 21.28 19.06 -9.52
C ILE A 1018 22.71 18.78 -9.99
N ASN A 1019 23.71 18.78 -9.09
CA ASN A 1019 25.10 18.48 -9.46
C ASN A 1019 25.28 17.01 -9.94
N GLN A 1020 24.39 16.11 -9.54
CA GLN A 1020 24.43 14.70 -9.94
C GLN A 1020 23.73 14.43 -11.28
N MET A 1021 23.02 15.41 -11.84
CA MET A 1021 22.29 15.31 -13.11
C MET A 1021 23.21 15.41 -14.32
N THR A 1022 24.12 14.45 -14.48
CA THR A 1022 25.16 14.47 -15.52
C THR A 1022 24.64 14.51 -16.96
N ARG A 1023 23.38 14.14 -17.21
CA ARG A 1023 22.73 14.17 -18.53
C ARG A 1023 22.11 15.53 -18.89
N LEU A 1024 22.14 16.49 -17.97
CA LEU A 1024 21.49 17.77 -18.16
C LEU A 1024 22.18 18.56 -19.29
N SER A 1025 21.38 18.94 -20.29
CA SER A 1025 21.78 19.73 -21.45
C SER A 1025 21.28 21.17 -21.39
N SER A 1026 20.18 21.42 -20.66
CA SER A 1026 19.62 22.75 -20.46
C SER A 1026 19.24 22.96 -19.00
N LEU A 1027 19.76 24.03 -18.39
CA LEU A 1027 19.45 24.43 -17.03
C LEU A 1027 19.05 25.91 -17.00
N ASN A 1028 17.80 26.17 -16.60
CA ASN A 1028 17.29 27.52 -16.39
C ASN A 1028 17.06 27.76 -14.90
N LEU A 1029 17.88 28.65 -14.33
CA LEU A 1029 17.84 29.09 -12.94
C LEU A 1029 17.64 30.61 -12.88
N ARG A 1030 16.96 31.20 -13.86
CA ARG A 1030 16.73 32.64 -13.90
C ARG A 1030 15.87 33.08 -12.70
N SER A 1031 16.27 34.18 -12.05
CA SER A 1031 15.53 34.81 -10.96
C SER A 1031 15.21 33.88 -9.79
N THR A 1032 16.16 33.05 -9.34
CA THR A 1032 15.98 32.10 -8.23
C THR A 1032 16.61 32.57 -6.92
N ASN A 1033 16.89 33.87 -6.79
CA ASN A 1033 17.59 34.50 -5.66
C ASN A 1033 18.93 33.87 -5.27
N LEU A 1034 19.60 33.21 -6.21
CA LEU A 1034 20.78 32.41 -5.93
C LEU A 1034 22.01 33.30 -5.64
N THR A 1035 22.77 32.97 -4.60
CA THR A 1035 24.03 33.64 -4.24
C THR A 1035 25.18 32.64 -4.32
N PHE A 1036 26.36 33.06 -4.81
CA PHE A 1036 27.53 32.19 -4.86
C PHE A 1036 28.57 32.61 -3.82
N ASN A 1037 29.04 31.62 -3.05
CA ASN A 1037 30.32 31.66 -2.35
C ASN A 1037 31.39 30.91 -3.17
N GLU A 1038 32.65 30.95 -2.75
CA GLU A 1038 33.77 30.31 -3.49
C GLU A 1038 33.57 28.79 -3.72
N ARG A 1039 32.83 28.10 -2.83
CA ARG A 1039 32.52 26.66 -2.97
C ARG A 1039 31.32 26.44 -3.90
N ALA A 1040 30.26 27.22 -3.75
CA ALA A 1040 29.03 27.14 -4.55
C ALA A 1040 29.29 27.41 -6.04
N ALA A 1041 30.24 28.30 -6.35
CA ALA A 1041 30.68 28.55 -7.73
C ALA A 1041 31.23 27.30 -8.44
N SER A 1042 31.65 26.27 -7.70
CA SER A 1042 32.13 24.98 -8.24
C SER A 1042 31.05 23.89 -8.36
N GLN A 1043 29.85 24.08 -7.80
CA GLN A 1043 28.79 23.06 -7.77
C GLN A 1043 28.24 22.71 -9.15
N LEU A 1044 28.41 23.58 -10.15
CA LEU A 1044 27.95 23.31 -11.53
C LEU A 1044 28.95 22.48 -12.35
N THR A 1045 30.17 22.25 -11.85
CA THR A 1045 31.25 21.60 -12.63
C THR A 1045 30.96 20.15 -13.02
N GLY A 1046 30.07 19.45 -12.30
CA GLY A 1046 29.64 18.09 -12.65
C GLY A 1046 28.80 18.00 -13.93
N LEU A 1047 28.22 19.12 -14.38
CA LEU A 1047 27.30 19.20 -15.52
C LEU A 1047 28.04 19.29 -16.87
N THR A 1048 28.84 18.27 -17.19
CA THR A 1048 29.75 18.28 -18.34
C THR A 1048 29.08 18.34 -19.72
N HIS A 1049 27.81 17.89 -19.81
CA HIS A 1049 27.01 17.87 -21.05
C HIS A 1049 26.11 19.10 -21.24
N LEU A 1050 26.24 20.11 -20.37
CA LEU A 1050 25.39 21.29 -20.39
C LEU A 1050 25.66 22.14 -21.64
N GLN A 1051 24.62 22.41 -22.42
CA GLN A 1051 24.68 23.24 -23.63
C GLN A 1051 24.14 24.65 -23.39
N THR A 1052 23.12 24.77 -22.54
CA THR A 1052 22.47 26.04 -22.20
C THR A 1052 22.40 26.20 -20.69
N LEU A 1053 22.93 27.31 -20.19
CA LEU A 1053 22.87 27.70 -18.78
C LEU A 1053 22.39 29.15 -18.67
N ASP A 1054 21.25 29.35 -18.01
CA ASP A 1054 20.74 30.68 -17.65
C ASP A 1054 20.75 30.85 -16.13
N LEU A 1055 21.55 31.80 -15.63
CA LEU A 1055 21.61 32.22 -14.23
C LEU A 1055 21.27 33.71 -14.09
N SER A 1056 20.67 34.33 -15.12
CA SER A 1056 20.42 35.77 -15.13
C SER A 1056 19.50 36.21 -14.00
N ASN A 1057 19.67 37.46 -13.55
CA ASN A 1057 18.90 38.06 -12.46
C ASN A 1057 19.04 37.34 -11.11
N ASN A 1058 20.20 36.76 -10.82
CA ASN A 1058 20.54 36.21 -9.51
C ASN A 1058 21.66 37.00 -8.84
N PRO A 1059 21.62 37.30 -7.54
CA PRO A 1059 22.69 37.99 -6.83
C PRO A 1059 23.94 37.13 -6.59
N LEU A 1060 24.53 36.54 -7.64
CA LEU A 1060 25.65 35.59 -7.54
C LEU A 1060 26.88 36.19 -6.84
N GLY A 1061 27.30 37.40 -7.21
CA GLY A 1061 28.47 38.11 -6.67
C GLY A 1061 29.84 37.51 -7.06
N VAL A 1062 29.99 36.18 -6.99
CA VAL A 1062 31.17 35.43 -7.43
C VAL A 1062 30.87 34.78 -8.79
N PRO A 1063 31.80 34.86 -9.77
CA PRO A 1063 31.59 34.23 -11.07
C PRO A 1063 31.61 32.68 -11.00
N PRO A 1064 30.74 31.98 -11.74
CA PRO A 1064 30.73 30.52 -11.77
C PRO A 1064 31.99 29.92 -12.41
N LEU A 1065 32.32 28.70 -12.02
CA LEU A 1065 33.33 27.86 -12.65
C LEU A 1065 32.68 27.01 -13.76
N VAL A 1066 33.00 27.33 -15.02
CA VAL A 1066 32.51 26.62 -16.22
C VAL A 1066 33.58 25.72 -16.85
N LEU A 1067 34.68 25.49 -16.13
CA LEU A 1067 35.77 24.64 -16.58
C LEU A 1067 35.28 23.19 -16.73
N GLY A 1068 35.47 22.59 -17.91
CA GLY A 1068 35.07 21.21 -18.21
C GLY A 1068 33.68 21.05 -18.84
N MET A 1069 32.87 22.12 -18.94
CA MET A 1069 31.58 22.13 -19.64
C MET A 1069 31.74 22.23 -21.17
N ASN A 1070 32.44 21.29 -21.78
CA ASN A 1070 32.93 21.41 -23.18
C ASN A 1070 31.82 21.57 -24.23
N ASP A 1071 30.59 21.18 -23.90
CA ASP A 1071 29.42 21.24 -24.78
C ASP A 1071 28.66 22.59 -24.69
N LEU A 1072 29.10 23.52 -23.84
CA LEU A 1072 28.41 24.78 -23.56
C LEU A 1072 28.36 25.70 -24.80
N ARG A 1073 27.14 26.07 -25.19
CA ARG A 1073 26.82 26.93 -26.34
C ARG A 1073 26.30 28.29 -25.91
N CYS A 1074 25.47 28.32 -24.89
CA CYS A 1074 24.79 29.52 -24.42
C CYS A 1074 24.98 29.67 -22.91
N LEU A 1075 25.59 30.79 -22.49
CA LEU A 1075 25.75 31.15 -21.09
C LEU A 1075 25.19 32.56 -20.85
N ASN A 1076 24.14 32.65 -20.04
CA ASN A 1076 23.53 33.91 -19.64
C ASN A 1076 23.80 34.19 -18.15
N LEU A 1077 24.58 35.24 -17.90
CA LEU A 1077 24.94 35.74 -16.57
C LEU A 1077 24.59 37.22 -16.44
N SER A 1078 23.61 37.70 -17.21
CA SER A 1078 23.20 39.09 -17.15
C SER A 1078 22.58 39.44 -15.79
N ASN A 1079 22.92 40.62 -15.27
CA ASN A 1079 22.42 41.12 -13.99
C ASN A 1079 22.68 40.14 -12.83
N THR A 1080 23.94 39.71 -12.66
CA THR A 1080 24.34 38.76 -11.62
C THR A 1080 25.29 39.30 -10.55
N GLY A 1081 25.73 40.55 -10.68
CA GLY A 1081 26.62 41.20 -9.72
C GLY A 1081 28.06 40.65 -9.70
N ILE A 1082 28.44 39.80 -10.66
CA ILE A 1082 29.78 39.20 -10.70
C ILE A 1082 30.86 40.24 -10.98
N THR A 1083 32.02 40.08 -10.36
CA THR A 1083 33.14 41.05 -10.43
C THR A 1083 34.22 40.70 -11.47
N GLY A 1084 34.16 39.49 -12.04
CA GLY A 1084 35.08 38.99 -13.05
C GLY A 1084 34.38 38.04 -14.03
N CYS A 1085 35.05 37.66 -15.11
CA CYS A 1085 34.53 36.66 -16.03
C CYS A 1085 34.54 35.25 -15.42
N PRO A 1086 33.64 34.35 -15.87
CA PRO A 1086 33.63 32.95 -15.44
C PRO A 1086 34.98 32.27 -15.63
N VAL A 1087 35.40 31.49 -14.64
CA VAL A 1087 36.64 30.72 -14.71
C VAL A 1087 36.40 29.52 -15.63
N GLY A 1088 37.33 29.24 -16.56
CA GLY A 1088 37.16 28.16 -17.54
C GLY A 1088 36.47 28.57 -18.84
N ILE A 1089 36.08 29.84 -19.00
CA ILE A 1089 35.43 30.35 -20.22
C ILE A 1089 36.37 30.38 -21.44
N MET A 1090 37.69 30.38 -21.21
CA MET A 1090 38.69 30.43 -22.29
C MET A 1090 38.79 29.10 -23.03
N GLU A 1091 38.40 28.01 -22.36
CA GLU A 1091 38.50 26.63 -22.77
C GLU A 1091 37.24 26.13 -23.50
N GLN A 1092 36.27 27.01 -23.80
CA GLN A 1092 34.99 26.65 -24.42
C GLN A 1092 34.96 26.95 -25.93
N PRO A 1093 35.31 25.99 -26.81
CA PRO A 1093 35.46 26.24 -28.25
C PRO A 1093 34.12 26.42 -28.99
N TYR A 1094 33.02 25.91 -28.44
CA TYR A 1094 31.71 25.88 -29.10
C TYR A 1094 30.72 26.95 -28.61
N LEU A 1095 31.16 27.87 -27.75
CA LEU A 1095 30.32 28.92 -27.19
C LEU A 1095 29.82 29.87 -28.29
N THR A 1096 28.51 29.91 -28.50
CA THR A 1096 27.84 30.77 -29.50
C THR A 1096 27.31 32.06 -28.91
N SER A 1097 26.98 32.08 -27.61
CA SER A 1097 26.43 33.25 -26.91
C SER A 1097 26.92 33.31 -25.47
N LEU A 1098 27.47 34.47 -25.08
CA LEU A 1098 27.92 34.81 -23.73
C LEU A 1098 27.34 36.18 -23.34
N ASP A 1099 26.35 36.17 -22.46
CA ASP A 1099 25.76 37.41 -21.94
C ASP A 1099 26.31 37.72 -20.53
N LEU A 1100 27.07 38.81 -20.42
CA LEU A 1100 27.66 39.30 -19.18
C LEU A 1100 27.16 40.72 -18.85
N ARG A 1101 26.02 41.16 -19.42
CA ARG A 1101 25.52 42.52 -19.23
C ARG A 1101 25.16 42.83 -17.78
N ASN A 1102 25.24 44.10 -17.39
CA ASN A 1102 24.80 44.61 -16.09
C ASN A 1102 25.48 43.88 -14.90
N ASN A 1103 26.80 43.76 -14.94
CA ASN A 1103 27.61 43.16 -13.88
C ASN A 1103 28.64 44.16 -13.33
N GLN A 1104 29.48 43.71 -12.41
CA GLN A 1104 30.52 44.52 -11.76
C GLN A 1104 31.93 44.17 -12.29
N ILE A 1105 32.01 43.70 -13.55
CA ILE A 1105 33.27 43.27 -14.15
C ILE A 1105 34.16 44.48 -14.44
N THR A 1106 35.43 44.41 -14.02
CA THR A 1106 36.41 45.50 -14.20
C THR A 1106 37.49 45.19 -15.23
N ARG A 1107 37.77 43.90 -15.48
CA ARG A 1107 38.78 43.38 -16.42
C ARG A 1107 38.20 42.19 -17.18
N VAL A 1108 38.47 42.10 -18.48
CA VAL A 1108 38.03 40.99 -19.35
C VAL A 1108 39.24 40.30 -19.98
N PRO A 1109 39.38 38.97 -19.87
CA PRO A 1109 40.49 38.25 -20.47
C PRO A 1109 40.53 38.35 -21.99
N PRO A 1110 41.73 38.30 -22.61
CA PRO A 1110 41.89 38.44 -24.06
C PRO A 1110 41.16 37.37 -24.87
N ALA A 1111 41.09 36.15 -24.32
CA ALA A 1111 40.43 35.02 -24.98
C ALA A 1111 38.93 35.27 -25.19
N VAL A 1112 38.26 35.88 -24.20
CA VAL A 1112 36.82 36.23 -24.29
C VAL A 1112 36.59 37.26 -25.38
N LEU A 1113 37.41 38.31 -25.44
CA LEU A 1113 37.32 39.35 -26.48
C LEU A 1113 37.62 38.81 -27.89
N ASN A 1114 38.48 37.80 -28.01
CA ASN A 1114 38.78 37.16 -29.30
C ASN A 1114 37.61 36.31 -29.83
N GLN A 1115 36.73 35.81 -28.95
CA GLN A 1115 35.55 35.04 -29.37
C GLN A 1115 34.43 35.92 -29.93
N ALA A 1116 34.45 37.23 -29.67
CA ALA A 1116 33.42 38.20 -30.08
C ALA A 1116 33.44 38.54 -31.59
N ILE A 1117 33.28 37.55 -32.45
CA ILE A 1117 33.30 37.70 -33.92
C ILE A 1117 31.98 38.25 -34.50
N SER A 1118 30.92 38.30 -33.69
CA SER A 1118 29.62 38.89 -34.00
C SER A 1118 29.10 39.68 -32.80
N ARG A 1119 28.18 40.63 -33.03
CA ARG A 1119 27.64 41.53 -32.01
C ARG A 1119 26.93 40.80 -30.87
N ASP A 1120 26.21 39.73 -31.20
CA ASP A 1120 25.37 39.01 -30.24
C ASP A 1120 26.11 37.89 -29.48
N ARG A 1121 27.39 37.66 -29.81
CA ARG A 1121 28.14 36.53 -29.23
C ARG A 1121 28.72 36.83 -27.86
N VAL A 1122 29.14 38.06 -27.59
CA VAL A 1122 29.67 38.48 -26.28
C VAL A 1122 29.11 39.85 -25.92
N LEU A 1123 28.29 39.92 -24.87
CA LEU A 1123 27.63 41.14 -24.44
C LEU A 1123 28.21 41.63 -23.10
N LEU A 1124 28.80 42.82 -23.07
CA LEU A 1124 29.49 43.38 -21.89
C LEU A 1124 28.87 44.69 -21.38
N GLN A 1125 27.77 45.16 -21.97
CA GLN A 1125 27.14 46.45 -21.61
C GLN A 1125 26.80 46.53 -20.11
N GLY A 1126 26.89 47.73 -19.52
CA GLY A 1126 26.57 47.93 -18.10
C GLY A 1126 27.60 47.33 -17.12
N ASN A 1127 28.86 47.21 -17.54
CA ASN A 1127 29.99 46.82 -16.66
C ASN A 1127 30.97 47.97 -16.43
N PRO A 1128 31.53 48.14 -15.22
CA PRO A 1128 32.51 49.18 -14.92
C PRO A 1128 33.94 48.78 -15.34
N LEU A 1129 34.17 48.58 -16.65
CA LEU A 1129 35.51 48.26 -17.17
C LEU A 1129 36.49 49.43 -16.94
N THR A 1130 37.51 49.19 -16.12
CA THR A 1130 38.50 50.20 -15.71
C THR A 1130 39.94 49.81 -16.03
N ASP A 1131 40.17 48.53 -16.32
CA ASP A 1131 41.50 48.02 -16.65
C ASP A 1131 41.98 48.51 -18.03
N GLU A 1132 43.12 49.19 -18.05
CA GLU A 1132 43.67 49.83 -19.25
C GLU A 1132 43.98 48.82 -20.37
N ASP A 1133 44.55 47.65 -20.04
CA ASP A 1133 44.86 46.60 -21.02
C ASP A 1133 43.59 46.04 -21.67
N THR A 1134 42.53 45.80 -20.88
CA THR A 1134 41.22 45.39 -21.40
C THR A 1134 40.66 46.44 -22.36
N LEU A 1135 40.68 47.72 -21.96
CA LEU A 1135 40.16 48.81 -22.78
C LEU A 1135 40.95 48.96 -24.09
N LEU A 1136 42.28 48.89 -24.05
CA LEU A 1136 43.14 48.92 -25.26
C LEU A 1136 42.79 47.76 -26.21
N ARG A 1137 42.57 46.56 -25.68
CA ARG A 1137 42.16 45.40 -26.49
C ARG A 1137 40.77 45.55 -27.10
N ILE A 1138 39.83 46.16 -26.39
CA ILE A 1138 38.50 46.48 -26.95
C ILE A 1138 38.65 47.47 -28.11
N VAL A 1139 39.50 48.49 -27.96
CA VAL A 1139 39.83 49.44 -29.03
C VAL A 1139 40.42 48.71 -30.25
N ASP A 1140 41.41 47.85 -30.04
CA ASP A 1140 42.05 47.08 -31.11
C ASP A 1140 41.10 46.08 -31.77
N HIS A 1141 40.22 45.45 -30.99
CA HIS A 1141 39.18 44.56 -31.51
C HIS A 1141 38.24 45.34 -32.43
N ARG A 1142 37.67 46.46 -31.94
CA ARG A 1142 36.77 47.33 -32.70
C ARG A 1142 37.41 47.82 -33.99
N ARG A 1143 38.70 48.19 -33.98
CA ARG A 1143 39.44 48.60 -35.19
C ARG A 1143 39.56 47.50 -36.23
N ARG A 1144 39.71 46.24 -35.78
CA ARG A 1144 39.85 45.08 -36.66
C ARG A 1144 38.51 44.57 -37.20
N THR A 1145 37.47 44.53 -36.36
CA THR A 1145 36.19 43.89 -36.67
C THR A 1145 35.06 44.86 -36.99
N GLY A 1146 35.20 46.14 -36.60
CA GLY A 1146 34.12 47.14 -36.66
C GLY A 1146 33.05 46.99 -35.56
N ILE A 1147 33.20 46.00 -34.67
CA ILE A 1147 32.24 45.69 -33.61
C ILE A 1147 32.64 46.42 -32.33
N ASN A 1148 31.70 47.18 -31.76
CA ASN A 1148 31.87 47.82 -30.47
C ASN A 1148 31.30 46.92 -29.37
N LEU A 1149 32.14 46.44 -28.45
CA LEU A 1149 31.74 45.44 -27.45
C LEU A 1149 31.25 46.05 -26.12
N TRP A 1150 31.58 47.32 -25.87
CA TRP A 1150 31.32 47.96 -24.58
C TRP A 1150 31.19 49.48 -24.71
N LEU A 1151 30.30 50.06 -23.92
CA LEU A 1151 30.19 51.49 -23.64
C LEU A 1151 30.17 51.69 -22.12
N SER A 1152 30.85 52.74 -21.65
CA SER A 1152 30.80 53.17 -20.27
C SER A 1152 29.48 53.87 -19.96
N ASP A 1153 29.07 53.88 -18.70
CA ASP A 1153 27.94 54.69 -18.28
C ASP A 1153 28.22 56.21 -18.43
N PRO A 1154 27.18 57.01 -18.73
CA PRO A 1154 27.29 58.46 -18.77
C PRO A 1154 27.79 59.05 -17.44
N GLY A 1155 28.94 59.73 -17.48
CA GLY A 1155 29.47 60.46 -16.33
C GLY A 1155 28.73 61.77 -16.04
N VAL A 1156 29.05 62.42 -14.91
CA VAL A 1156 28.42 63.68 -14.46
C VAL A 1156 28.49 64.81 -15.50
N ASN A 1157 29.53 64.83 -16.33
CA ASN A 1157 29.72 65.81 -17.39
C ASN A 1157 29.35 65.30 -18.79
N TYR A 1158 28.59 64.20 -18.90
CA TYR A 1158 28.15 63.69 -20.18
C TYR A 1158 27.36 64.76 -20.96
N GLY A 1159 27.62 64.92 -22.26
CA GLY A 1159 27.04 66.00 -23.06
C GLY A 1159 27.77 67.34 -22.95
N ASN A 1160 28.82 67.44 -22.13
CA ASN A 1160 29.55 68.68 -21.92
C ASN A 1160 30.89 68.68 -22.68
N VAL A 1161 31.21 69.82 -23.31
CA VAL A 1161 32.51 70.06 -23.97
C VAL A 1161 33.71 69.87 -23.05
N ILE A 1162 33.54 70.00 -21.73
CA ILE A 1162 34.61 69.84 -20.73
C ILE A 1162 35.36 68.51 -20.92
N GLU A 1163 34.65 67.42 -21.21
CA GLU A 1163 35.24 66.09 -21.42
C GLU A 1163 36.19 66.05 -22.65
N TRP A 1164 35.96 66.92 -23.63
CA TRP A 1164 36.76 67.06 -24.85
C TRP A 1164 37.89 68.10 -24.74
N LEU A 1165 38.09 68.72 -23.56
CA LEU A 1165 39.06 69.80 -23.32
C LEU A 1165 40.14 69.45 -22.28
N ARG A 1166 40.40 68.16 -22.03
CA ARG A 1166 41.35 67.71 -20.99
C ARG A 1166 42.80 68.21 -21.21
N GLU A 1167 43.16 68.48 -22.47
CA GLU A 1167 44.53 68.82 -22.90
C GLU A 1167 44.56 70.08 -23.79
N GLY A 1168 45.63 70.88 -23.66
CA GLY A 1168 45.87 72.13 -24.41
C GLY A 1168 46.07 73.37 -23.54
N ASP A 1169 46.68 74.42 -24.08
CA ASP A 1169 46.82 75.71 -23.40
C ASP A 1169 45.46 76.42 -23.22
N GLY A 1170 45.40 77.41 -22.31
CA GLY A 1170 44.16 78.11 -21.99
C GLY A 1170 43.52 78.82 -23.19
N GLU A 1171 44.31 79.21 -24.18
CA GLU A 1171 43.86 79.87 -25.41
C GLU A 1171 43.21 78.89 -26.39
N LEU A 1172 43.82 77.72 -26.61
CA LEU A 1172 43.24 76.65 -27.43
C LEU A 1172 41.95 76.12 -26.81
N GLN A 1173 41.90 75.95 -25.48
CA GLN A 1173 40.69 75.53 -24.78
C GLN A 1173 39.56 76.56 -24.94
N ALA A 1174 39.85 77.86 -24.82
CA ALA A 1174 38.87 78.92 -25.03
C ALA A 1174 38.34 78.93 -26.48
N THR A 1175 39.22 78.75 -27.46
CA THR A 1175 38.85 78.67 -28.89
C THR A 1175 37.93 77.48 -29.17
N ARG A 1176 38.28 76.30 -28.66
CA ARG A 1176 37.48 75.07 -28.78
C ARG A 1176 36.11 75.20 -28.11
N ARG A 1177 36.00 75.85 -26.95
CA ARG A 1177 34.71 76.16 -26.31
C ARG A 1177 33.80 77.02 -27.19
N LEU A 1178 34.37 78.05 -27.83
CA LEU A 1178 33.60 78.93 -28.73
C LEU A 1178 33.09 78.17 -29.97
N ILE A 1179 33.92 77.30 -30.56
CA ILE A 1179 33.51 76.44 -31.68
C ILE A 1179 32.33 75.55 -31.27
N TRP A 1180 32.43 74.88 -30.12
CA TRP A 1180 31.36 74.02 -29.60
C TRP A 1180 30.04 74.79 -29.37
N GLN A 1181 30.11 75.98 -28.76
CA GLN A 1181 28.93 76.83 -28.52
C GLN A 1181 28.26 77.29 -29.84
N ARG A 1182 29.05 77.67 -30.85
CA ARG A 1182 28.52 78.06 -32.16
C ARG A 1182 27.82 76.89 -32.86
N LEU A 1183 28.44 75.71 -32.85
CA LEU A 1183 27.85 74.51 -33.43
C LEU A 1183 26.59 74.06 -32.69
N ALA A 1184 26.58 74.14 -31.36
CA ALA A 1184 25.40 73.83 -30.54
C ALA A 1184 24.20 74.74 -30.85
N ALA A 1185 24.47 76.01 -31.19
CA ALA A 1185 23.42 76.99 -31.54
C ALA A 1185 22.85 76.83 -32.96
N ARG A 1186 23.47 76.03 -33.83
CA ARG A 1186 22.96 75.75 -35.18
C ARG A 1186 21.76 74.79 -35.13
N PRO A 1187 20.81 74.87 -36.08
CA PRO A 1187 19.75 73.87 -36.22
C PRO A 1187 20.34 72.45 -36.34
N LEU A 1188 19.83 71.50 -35.55
CA LEU A 1188 20.32 70.11 -35.42
C LEU A 1188 21.72 69.96 -34.79
N GLY A 1189 22.31 71.07 -34.32
CA GLY A 1189 23.59 71.09 -33.60
C GLY A 1189 23.64 70.15 -32.39
N ALA A 1190 22.57 70.11 -31.59
CA ALA A 1190 22.46 69.19 -30.47
C ALA A 1190 22.41 67.70 -30.88
N ARG A 1191 21.86 67.35 -32.05
CA ARG A 1191 21.87 65.96 -32.56
C ARG A 1191 23.25 65.58 -33.10
N PHE A 1192 23.94 66.53 -33.75
CA PHE A 1192 25.32 66.35 -34.18
C PHE A 1192 26.29 66.13 -33.01
N LEU A 1193 26.20 66.97 -31.97
CA LEU A 1193 27.07 66.87 -30.81
C LEU A 1193 26.80 65.60 -29.98
N ARG A 1194 25.57 65.09 -29.96
CA ARG A 1194 25.23 63.78 -29.36
C ARG A 1194 26.04 62.61 -29.92
N VAL A 1195 26.50 62.68 -31.17
CA VAL A 1195 27.39 61.65 -31.74
C VAL A 1195 28.75 61.68 -31.03
N MET A 1196 29.29 62.88 -30.76
CA MET A 1196 30.53 63.05 -29.99
C MET A 1196 30.31 62.64 -28.54
N ASP A 1197 29.16 62.96 -27.98
CA ASP A 1197 28.81 62.52 -26.62
C ASP A 1197 28.84 60.99 -26.53
N GLY A 1198 28.25 60.27 -27.49
CA GLY A 1198 28.33 58.81 -27.58
C GLY A 1198 29.76 58.28 -27.66
N LEU A 1199 30.66 58.96 -28.39
CA LEU A 1199 32.08 58.59 -28.42
C LEU A 1199 32.77 58.73 -27.06
N SER A 1200 32.34 59.65 -26.20
CA SER A 1200 32.90 59.81 -24.84
C SER A 1200 32.67 58.57 -23.96
N LEU A 1201 31.71 57.72 -24.31
CA LEU A 1201 31.42 56.47 -23.61
C LEU A 1201 32.28 55.30 -24.11
N THR A 1202 33.05 55.46 -25.18
CA THR A 1202 33.83 54.37 -25.77
C THR A 1202 35.13 54.12 -25.02
N ALA A 1203 35.68 52.90 -25.17
CA ALA A 1203 37.01 52.58 -24.65
C ALA A 1203 38.10 53.49 -25.24
N ASP A 1204 38.00 53.87 -26.52
CA ASP A 1204 38.93 54.80 -27.18
C ASP A 1204 39.05 56.13 -26.42
N PHE A 1205 37.96 56.65 -25.87
CA PHE A 1205 37.99 57.90 -25.11
C PHE A 1205 38.74 57.78 -23.78
N ARG A 1206 38.78 56.57 -23.19
CA ARG A 1206 39.45 56.31 -21.91
C ARG A 1206 40.95 56.13 -22.07
N VAL A 1207 41.38 55.33 -23.05
CA VAL A 1207 42.79 54.91 -23.19
C VAL A 1207 43.51 55.46 -24.43
N ASP A 1208 42.78 55.94 -25.44
CA ASP A 1208 43.34 56.53 -26.68
C ASP A 1208 42.77 57.93 -26.94
N TYR A 1209 42.69 58.73 -25.86
CA TYR A 1209 42.02 60.03 -25.84
C TYR A 1209 42.58 61.02 -26.85
N LEU A 1210 43.91 61.17 -26.92
CA LEU A 1210 44.56 62.22 -27.72
C LEU A 1210 44.28 62.07 -29.24
N PRO A 1211 44.46 60.88 -29.85
CA PRO A 1211 44.07 60.66 -31.25
C PRO A 1211 42.58 60.84 -31.50
N LEU A 1212 41.72 60.37 -30.59
CA LEU A 1212 40.27 60.53 -30.72
C LEU A 1212 39.86 62.01 -30.64
N GLN A 1213 40.39 62.75 -29.66
CA GLN A 1213 40.18 64.18 -29.48
C GLN A 1213 40.60 64.95 -30.74
N ALA A 1214 41.76 64.64 -31.32
CA ALA A 1214 42.23 65.30 -32.55
C ALA A 1214 41.29 65.09 -33.74
N ARG A 1215 40.73 63.87 -33.88
CA ARG A 1215 39.72 63.54 -34.90
C ARG A 1215 38.42 64.31 -34.69
N VAL A 1216 37.90 64.32 -33.46
CA VAL A 1216 36.67 65.05 -33.10
C VAL A 1216 36.83 66.54 -33.37
N TRP A 1217 37.88 67.19 -32.86
CA TRP A 1217 38.08 68.63 -33.08
C TRP A 1217 38.38 68.99 -34.53
N ARG A 1218 38.96 68.08 -35.32
CA ARG A 1218 39.11 68.27 -36.76
C ARG A 1218 37.74 68.34 -37.44
N LEU A 1219 36.85 67.38 -37.16
CA LEU A 1219 35.51 67.38 -37.72
C LEU A 1219 34.70 68.60 -37.25
N LEU A 1220 34.76 68.94 -35.96
CA LEU A 1220 34.08 70.12 -35.42
C LEU A 1220 34.60 71.43 -36.05
N GLY A 1221 35.91 71.57 -36.21
CA GLY A 1221 36.52 72.74 -36.85
C GLY A 1221 36.10 72.90 -38.31
N GLU A 1222 36.04 71.79 -39.07
CA GLU A 1222 35.60 71.80 -40.47
C GLU A 1222 34.11 72.11 -40.61
N ALA A 1223 33.28 71.56 -39.71
CA ALA A 1223 31.85 71.85 -39.65
C ALA A 1223 31.55 73.32 -39.29
N ASP A 1224 32.35 73.94 -38.42
CA ASP A 1224 32.19 75.36 -38.06
C ASP A 1224 32.66 76.28 -39.21
N ALA A 1225 33.77 75.94 -39.87
CA ALA A 1225 34.39 76.75 -40.91
C ALA A 1225 33.62 76.81 -42.24
N SER A 1226 32.81 75.80 -42.58
CA SER A 1226 32.05 75.75 -43.85
C SER A 1226 30.56 75.51 -43.64
N GLN A 1227 29.75 76.49 -44.03
CA GLN A 1227 28.28 76.38 -44.03
C GLN A 1227 27.78 75.31 -45.02
N ALA A 1228 28.43 75.16 -46.18
CA ALA A 1228 28.05 74.17 -47.19
C ALA A 1228 28.31 72.73 -46.71
N LEU A 1229 29.40 72.51 -45.97
CA LEU A 1229 29.67 71.21 -45.34
C LEU A 1229 28.66 70.92 -44.23
N TRP A 1230 28.30 71.92 -43.43
CA TRP A 1230 27.29 71.78 -42.36
C TRP A 1230 25.94 71.28 -42.89
N GLU A 1231 25.41 71.90 -43.94
CA GLU A 1231 24.14 71.49 -44.55
C GLU A 1231 24.15 70.03 -45.01
N ARG A 1232 25.30 69.52 -45.45
CA ARG A 1232 25.43 68.12 -45.88
C ARG A 1232 25.54 67.15 -44.71
N LEU A 1233 26.35 67.48 -43.70
CA LEU A 1233 26.46 66.64 -42.50
C LEU A 1233 25.12 66.52 -41.79
N VAL A 1234 24.32 67.59 -41.79
CA VAL A 1234 22.95 67.60 -41.24
C VAL A 1234 22.03 66.60 -41.95
N GLN A 1235 22.06 66.54 -43.29
CA GLN A 1235 21.27 65.55 -44.05
C GLN A 1235 21.66 64.10 -43.69
N ASP A 1236 22.96 63.82 -43.59
CA ASP A 1236 23.43 62.49 -43.20
C ASP A 1236 22.96 62.13 -41.77
N ILE A 1237 22.98 63.09 -40.84
CA ILE A 1237 22.48 62.91 -39.46
C ILE A 1237 20.97 62.71 -39.40
N GLU A 1238 20.20 63.40 -40.23
CA GLU A 1238 18.74 63.22 -40.31
C GLU A 1238 18.35 61.85 -40.85
N SER A 1239 19.06 61.39 -41.88
CA SER A 1239 18.82 60.12 -42.56
C SER A 1239 19.37 58.88 -41.84
N ALA A 1240 20.37 59.04 -40.97
CA ALA A 1240 20.98 57.93 -40.27
C ALA A 1240 20.15 57.49 -39.05
N GLU A 1241 19.82 56.20 -38.99
CA GLU A 1241 19.49 55.54 -37.74
C GLU A 1241 20.76 55.52 -36.87
N VAL A 1242 20.68 56.14 -35.68
CA VAL A 1242 21.80 56.13 -34.74
C VAL A 1242 21.83 54.76 -34.09
N ASP A 1243 22.84 53.95 -34.41
CA ASP A 1243 23.16 52.73 -33.66
C ASP A 1243 23.69 53.17 -32.27
N PRO A 1244 22.88 53.09 -31.20
CA PRO A 1244 23.27 53.60 -29.89
C PRO A 1244 24.41 52.78 -29.28
N GLU A 1245 24.65 51.57 -29.78
CA GLU A 1245 25.68 50.65 -29.31
C GLU A 1245 27.01 50.81 -30.08
N ASN A 1246 26.99 51.52 -31.23
CA ASN A 1246 28.17 51.79 -32.04
C ASN A 1246 28.26 53.27 -32.49
N PRO A 1247 28.69 54.19 -31.59
CA PRO A 1247 28.83 55.61 -31.93
C PRO A 1247 29.88 55.88 -33.02
N PHE A 1248 30.79 54.95 -33.28
CA PHE A 1248 31.80 55.09 -34.33
C PHE A 1248 31.27 54.92 -35.74
N ALA A 1249 30.15 54.21 -35.95
CA ALA A 1249 29.58 53.99 -37.28
C ALA A 1249 29.17 55.31 -37.93
N LEU A 1250 28.35 56.09 -37.22
CA LEU A 1250 27.93 57.42 -37.69
C LEU A 1250 29.08 58.42 -37.69
N PHE A 1251 29.94 58.42 -36.67
CA PHE A 1251 31.09 59.33 -36.62
C PHE A 1251 32.05 59.16 -37.82
N THR A 1252 32.37 57.91 -38.17
CA THR A 1252 33.28 57.61 -39.29
C THR A 1252 32.65 58.03 -40.62
N ALA A 1253 31.34 57.83 -40.80
CA ALA A 1253 30.62 58.30 -41.99
C ALA A 1253 30.68 59.83 -42.12
N LEU A 1254 30.55 60.57 -41.02
CA LEU A 1254 30.66 62.03 -41.00
C LEU A 1254 32.10 62.51 -41.29
N GLU A 1255 33.11 61.83 -40.74
CA GLU A 1255 34.52 62.10 -41.04
C GLU A 1255 34.85 61.87 -42.52
N ASP A 1256 34.37 60.77 -43.10
CA ASP A 1256 34.60 60.45 -44.51
C ASP A 1256 33.87 61.44 -45.43
N ARG A 1257 32.66 61.90 -45.04
CA ARG A 1257 31.95 62.96 -45.76
C ARG A 1257 32.72 64.28 -45.72
N ALA A 1258 33.22 64.69 -44.55
CA ALA A 1258 34.03 65.90 -44.42
C ALA A 1258 35.35 65.81 -45.20
N ARG A 1259 36.00 64.63 -45.19
CA ARG A 1259 37.20 64.36 -45.99
C ARG A 1259 36.91 64.45 -47.49
N PHE A 1260 35.82 63.85 -47.96
CA PHE A 1260 35.42 63.89 -49.36
C PHE A 1260 35.11 65.32 -49.81
N TYR A 1261 34.40 66.10 -48.98
CA TYR A 1261 34.17 67.53 -49.24
C TYR A 1261 35.48 68.31 -49.37
N ARG A 1262 36.41 68.15 -48.42
CA ARG A 1262 37.72 68.81 -48.45
C ARG A 1262 38.52 68.48 -49.72
N ASN A 1263 38.56 67.20 -50.09
CA ASN A 1263 39.26 66.75 -51.29
C ASN A 1263 38.63 67.35 -52.55
N TRP A 1264 37.30 67.49 -52.56
CA TRP A 1264 36.56 68.08 -53.67
C TRP A 1264 36.78 69.60 -53.78
N GLU A 1265 36.78 70.30 -52.64
CA GLU A 1265 37.08 71.73 -52.56
C GLU A 1265 38.53 72.02 -53.03
N ALA A 1266 39.48 71.17 -52.65
CA ALA A 1266 40.86 71.23 -53.14
C ALA A 1266 40.99 71.01 -54.66
N MET A 1267 40.01 70.35 -55.30
CA MET A 1267 39.94 70.20 -56.75
C MET A 1267 39.26 71.38 -57.47
N GLY A 1268 38.78 72.39 -56.75
CA GLY A 1268 38.22 73.63 -57.32
C GLY A 1268 36.91 73.44 -58.11
N ARG A 1269 36.19 72.34 -57.90
CA ARG A 1269 34.92 72.02 -58.59
C ARG A 1269 33.72 72.20 -57.64
N PRO A 1270 32.53 72.56 -58.14
CA PRO A 1270 31.32 72.53 -57.32
C PRO A 1270 31.03 71.09 -56.88
N PHE A 1271 30.78 70.89 -55.59
CA PHE A 1271 30.46 69.58 -55.00
C PHE A 1271 29.20 68.99 -55.66
N PRO A 1272 29.16 67.69 -56.03
CA PRO A 1272 28.03 67.14 -56.76
C PRO A 1272 26.86 67.00 -55.79
N ILE A 1273 25.84 67.84 -55.99
CA ILE A 1273 24.58 67.79 -55.24
C ILE A 1273 23.66 66.85 -56.03
N GLY A 1274 23.59 65.58 -55.60
CA GLY A 1274 22.70 64.59 -56.19
C GLY A 1274 22.37 63.47 -55.22
N THR A 1275 21.08 63.24 -54.99
CA THR A 1275 20.50 62.14 -54.20
C THR A 1275 20.75 60.79 -54.86
N GLN A 1276 21.62 59.98 -54.27
CA GLN A 1276 21.48 58.52 -54.13
C GLN A 1276 22.08 58.10 -52.79
#